data_AF-A0A812USC3-F1
#
_entry.id   AF-A0A812USC3-F1
#
_cell.length_a   1.000
_cell.length_b   1.000
_cell.length_c   1.000
_cell.angle_alpha   90.00
_cell.angle_beta   90.00
_cell.angle_gamma   90.00
#
_symmetry.space_group_name_H-M   'P 1'
#
loop_
_entity.id
_entity.type
_entity.pdbx_description
1 polymer ?
#
loop_
_entity_poly.entity_id
_entity_poly.type
_entity_poly.pdbx_seq_one_letter_code
_entity_poly.pdbx_strand_id
1 'polypeptide(L)'
;MACMQQILAAGIAVLITVLDNFPYGFLVFPMAHDLHGLGVSMVLLSAAIAQAVFSCCSSLPEGLGCMIVENIPMLHSMALSVSTSLADRSERILPTTLALYSTASLATAGAFLLLGHFELERVFTILPKPVLMGCIGGMGIYITAAGVEATTGIGWAWSGTALLQQAMHWPRILLLLLLELTLLNFLRLARGREWESFVLPLFFLGLVPASWIALYAAGFSHELAQEQGWIFNNFPATTSYFSLWRLDLIAWEVFPHQLPLLMGIVVFSCLHVPVNVPALAQATGRKVNVNQELSAHGVANLIAACVGTLQNYMVYSSSLLYFKCGGGARATGFCVALVVLMVIPLASSLISYLPRVLSGVLLGHLGIELMWEALVDTWPTLDILEYLIVVSIAAICNVSFIYGLLIGLLCACIAFAVQAARSDPVRFAFYPGRGVRSRKLRSQIELRILEEFDNRGGFMVLRLHGVLFFGNTHSLPKRVQDIECQVLILDFAQVISIDSSAYSQLDMLATQLQSRGIELLCSGLLAEMAKVTRYTRLSAASFFLDMDAAVQRVEEMVLTLSNGLPAQPPTLCRSQAAASKPWAAQALEADQQFFDDVCCNLLEPLGLPQPETSISLRRFFEFQRAVEGTVLWNPGDPSDFAFLLVSGHVGVLDDYCDRGGAQMDGRSFVDCSVRGQFTGELNLFTGESRKNRIIATEDLSMWTVTRSSLIRMQREALPLAFALQGIALRYAAHRMYLSMLDGHAGLGKHSGTYQGNALFTCRDGHGSFAKVEKIELGMPIQRAIAEKYFATALPEAAKKSTRQETLDAMEYMDSKGREKSMAVEFVGRYDIEQRQQRLEGFVEMSLAESALASRYPDEIWSGDWSLPNLKSLWLDKTPICEWADVAAICELCPNLEWLSLSRTRLRSCQRGALPQPAHAPKGISERLVFKPFVCKVRTLILNGTQITWPDLLAVDSLGLFPQLEHLHLSQNSLEEGIPHSLDEIQGDSPGRPLQRLQSLVLDNNGISDWTVLRRAITTFPSLQALHLNGNLLGESIQGLAEAAADQTPRRLTALFLNENKLASWRSIGALASYALLELKVQRIPLTDSTSPLASPMLLRQVLIALMPTLLRLNASEVTVKERTAAERYFLSIAQQNSPLVQGLAESCDIAEHVERLRAIHGNVVGGDITEHSQASRSALSNALVEVTLRPVGAAIVEKPLMRKKVPHTMTVGELKRLAQLLFKQVPLDRLLLTLADDGLPFGVPLDDEARELGFFGIGDGAEIRVDDSADVPAPKMPAS
;
A
#
# COMPACT_ATOMS: atom_id res chain seq x y z
N MET A 1 -43.05 24.35 -20.84
CA MET A 1 -41.66 24.65 -21.22
C MET A 1 -40.79 23.40 -21.29
N ALA A 2 -40.74 22.54 -20.27
CA ALA A 2 -39.91 21.32 -20.27
C ALA A 2 -40.15 20.38 -21.47
N CYS A 3 -41.41 20.16 -21.89
CA CYS A 3 -41.71 19.35 -23.07
C CYS A 3 -41.17 19.98 -24.38
N MET A 4 -41.25 21.30 -24.51
CA MET A 4 -40.71 22.02 -25.68
C MET A 4 -39.18 21.93 -25.74
N GLN A 5 -38.51 22.05 -24.60
CA GLN A 5 -37.06 21.90 -24.50
C GLN A 5 -36.61 20.46 -24.86
N GLN A 6 -37.35 19.46 -24.39
CA GLN A 6 -37.13 18.05 -24.73
C GLN A 6 -37.32 17.76 -26.23
N ILE A 7 -38.32 18.36 -26.88
CA ILE A 7 -38.53 18.27 -28.33
C ILE A 7 -37.38 18.94 -29.10
N LEU A 8 -36.94 20.13 -28.67
CA LEU A 8 -35.81 20.83 -29.29
C LEU A 8 -34.50 20.04 -29.14
N ALA A 9 -34.24 19.47 -27.96
CA ALA A 9 -33.10 18.61 -27.72
C ALA A 9 -33.15 17.34 -28.58
N ALA A 10 -34.31 16.72 -28.73
CA ALA A 10 -34.50 15.57 -29.62
C ALA A 10 -34.26 15.95 -31.10
N GLY A 11 -34.69 17.14 -31.52
CA GLY A 11 -34.38 17.68 -32.85
C GLY A 11 -32.88 17.84 -33.09
N ILE A 12 -32.14 18.37 -32.11
CA ILE A 12 -30.68 18.50 -32.17
C ILE A 12 -30.01 17.12 -32.21
N ALA A 13 -30.46 16.16 -31.40
CA ALA A 13 -29.93 14.80 -31.40
C ALA A 13 -30.13 14.11 -32.76
N VAL A 14 -31.34 14.14 -33.32
CA VAL A 14 -31.63 13.60 -34.66
C VAL A 14 -30.71 14.23 -35.70
N LEU A 15 -30.55 15.55 -35.65
CA LEU A 15 -29.77 16.29 -36.62
C LEU A 15 -28.29 15.89 -36.60
N ILE A 16 -27.70 15.79 -35.40
CA ILE A 16 -26.31 15.35 -35.22
C ILE A 16 -26.16 13.89 -35.65
N THR A 17 -27.06 13.00 -35.19
CA THR A 17 -27.03 11.58 -35.59
C THR A 17 -27.10 11.45 -37.10
N VAL A 18 -27.97 12.20 -37.78
CA VAL A 18 -28.05 12.16 -39.25
C VAL A 18 -26.77 12.72 -39.88
N LEU A 19 -26.26 13.86 -39.44
CA LEU A 19 -25.05 14.47 -40.01
C LEU A 19 -23.81 13.59 -39.87
N ASP A 20 -23.61 12.96 -38.72
CA ASP A 20 -22.45 12.11 -38.44
C ASP A 20 -22.50 10.81 -39.26
N ASN A 21 -23.68 10.17 -39.29
CA ASN A 21 -23.81 8.83 -39.85
C ASN A 21 -23.85 8.79 -41.39
N PHE A 22 -24.14 9.91 -42.06
CA PHE A 22 -24.13 9.98 -43.53
C PHE A 22 -22.72 9.77 -44.12
N PRO A 23 -21.68 10.51 -43.70
CA PRO A 23 -20.31 10.27 -44.15
C PRO A 23 -19.76 8.90 -43.75
N TYR A 24 -20.18 8.37 -42.59
CA TYR A 24 -19.77 7.02 -42.17
C TYR A 24 -20.30 5.95 -43.11
N GLY A 25 -21.57 6.03 -43.49
CA GLY A 25 -22.19 5.09 -44.42
C GLY A 25 -21.55 5.07 -45.80
N PHE A 26 -20.97 6.20 -46.23
CA PHE A 26 -20.19 6.27 -47.46
C PHE A 26 -18.90 5.43 -47.39
N LEU A 27 -18.26 5.35 -46.24
CA LEU A 27 -16.96 4.67 -46.10
C LEU A 27 -17.06 3.15 -45.88
N VAL A 28 -18.24 2.66 -45.51
CA VAL A 28 -18.48 1.24 -45.19
C VAL A 28 -18.21 0.33 -46.40
N PHE A 29 -18.43 0.81 -47.62
CA PHE A 29 -18.14 0.06 -48.84
C PHE A 29 -17.05 0.77 -49.66
N PRO A 30 -16.15 0.01 -50.32
CA PRO A 30 -15.22 0.59 -51.28
C PRO A 30 -15.95 1.23 -52.46
N MET A 31 -15.40 2.34 -52.98
CA MET A 31 -15.95 3.12 -54.10
C MET A 31 -16.29 2.29 -55.35
N ALA A 32 -15.62 1.15 -55.56
CA ALA A 32 -15.79 0.31 -56.74
C ALA A 32 -17.18 -0.36 -56.86
N HIS A 33 -18.02 -0.33 -55.82
CA HIS A 33 -19.25 -1.12 -55.77
C HIS A 33 -20.56 -0.33 -55.93
N ASP A 34 -20.57 1.01 -56.02
CA ASP A 34 -21.80 1.84 -56.12
C ASP A 34 -22.87 1.57 -55.02
N LEU A 35 -22.43 1.09 -53.85
CA LEU A 35 -23.31 0.69 -52.73
C LEU A 35 -23.38 1.71 -51.58
N HIS A 36 -22.93 2.95 -51.80
CA HIS A 36 -22.87 3.96 -50.74
C HIS A 36 -24.23 4.27 -50.11
N GLY A 37 -25.32 4.28 -50.90
CA GLY A 37 -26.68 4.45 -50.37
C GLY A 37 -27.15 3.32 -49.44
N LEU A 38 -26.68 2.08 -49.70
CA LEU A 38 -26.90 0.94 -48.81
C LEU A 38 -26.11 1.11 -47.50
N GLY A 39 -24.86 1.55 -47.59
CA GLY A 39 -24.02 1.83 -46.42
C GLY A 39 -24.63 2.87 -45.48
N VAL A 40 -25.13 3.99 -46.03
CA VAL A 40 -25.85 5.02 -45.24
C VAL A 40 -27.09 4.44 -44.57
N SER A 41 -27.88 3.65 -45.30
CA SER A 41 -29.07 3.00 -44.74
C SER A 41 -28.71 2.04 -43.58
N MET A 42 -27.62 1.28 -43.71
CA MET A 42 -27.14 0.36 -42.67
C MET A 42 -26.67 1.07 -41.41
N VAL A 43 -25.93 2.17 -41.56
CA VAL A 43 -25.43 2.98 -40.44
C VAL A 43 -26.60 3.65 -39.71
N LEU A 44 -27.54 4.27 -40.43
CA LEU A 44 -28.73 4.88 -39.82
C LEU A 44 -29.62 3.85 -39.12
N LEU A 45 -29.78 2.66 -39.70
CA LEU A 45 -30.53 1.57 -39.07
C LEU A 45 -29.83 1.07 -37.79
N SER A 46 -28.51 0.94 -37.81
CA SER A 46 -27.70 0.61 -36.63
C SER A 46 -27.87 1.67 -35.53
N ALA A 47 -27.83 2.96 -35.87
CA ALA A 47 -28.06 4.05 -34.92
C ALA A 47 -29.48 4.04 -34.33
N ALA A 48 -30.51 3.81 -35.15
CA ALA A 48 -31.89 3.71 -34.68
C ALA A 48 -32.10 2.52 -33.71
N ILE A 49 -31.52 1.36 -34.02
CA ILE A 49 -31.54 0.18 -33.13
C ILE A 49 -30.83 0.49 -31.81
N ALA A 50 -29.62 1.05 -31.88
CA ALA A 50 -28.84 1.43 -30.70
C ALA A 50 -29.62 2.39 -29.80
N GLN A 51 -30.20 3.43 -30.40
CA GLN A 51 -30.98 4.43 -29.67
C GLN A 51 -32.21 3.83 -28.98
N ALA A 52 -32.95 2.96 -29.68
CA ALA A 52 -34.12 2.30 -29.10
C ALA A 52 -33.73 1.40 -27.91
N VAL A 53 -32.64 0.65 -28.04
CA VAL A 53 -32.14 -0.25 -26.98
C VAL A 53 -31.61 0.54 -25.79
N PHE A 54 -30.78 1.56 -26.00
CA PHE A 54 -30.25 2.37 -24.89
C PHE A 54 -31.37 3.14 -24.17
N SER A 55 -32.37 3.66 -24.90
CA SER A 55 -33.54 4.30 -24.29
C SER A 55 -34.34 3.35 -23.39
N CYS A 56 -34.29 2.04 -23.66
CA CYS A 56 -34.98 1.00 -22.90
C CYS A 56 -34.14 0.41 -21.75
N CYS A 57 -32.90 0.03 -22.05
CA CYS A 57 -32.07 -0.84 -21.21
C CYS A 57 -30.94 -0.12 -20.47
N SER A 58 -30.54 1.07 -20.93
CA SER A 58 -29.46 1.84 -20.31
C SER A 58 -29.95 2.55 -19.03
N SER A 59 -29.02 2.68 -18.10
CA SER A 59 -29.12 3.51 -16.90
C SER A 59 -28.91 5.01 -17.20
N LEU A 60 -28.40 5.34 -18.39
CA LEU A 60 -28.16 6.70 -18.87
C LEU A 60 -29.16 7.06 -20.00
N PRO A 61 -30.33 7.65 -19.67
CA PRO A 61 -31.34 8.00 -20.67
C PRO A 61 -30.94 9.14 -21.60
N GLU A 62 -29.89 9.89 -21.28
CA GLU A 62 -29.24 10.88 -22.15
C GLU A 62 -28.19 10.27 -23.11
N GLY A 63 -27.97 8.95 -23.06
CA GLY A 63 -27.09 8.25 -23.98
C GLY A 63 -27.64 8.23 -25.42
N LEU A 64 -26.84 8.74 -26.36
CA LEU A 64 -27.09 8.61 -27.79
C LEU A 64 -26.32 7.43 -28.38
N GLY A 65 -27.03 6.56 -29.10
CA GLY A 65 -26.48 5.40 -29.78
C GLY A 65 -26.12 5.68 -31.24
N CYS A 66 -24.90 5.34 -31.65
CA CYS A 66 -24.44 5.42 -33.04
C CYS A 66 -23.62 4.18 -33.42
N MET A 67 -23.25 4.10 -34.70
CA MET A 67 -22.27 3.13 -35.21
C MET A 67 -20.84 3.50 -34.78
N ILE A 68 -20.00 2.51 -34.50
CA ILE A 68 -18.59 2.71 -34.09
C ILE A 68 -17.75 3.12 -35.30
N VAL A 69 -17.44 4.41 -35.42
CA VAL A 69 -16.71 4.97 -36.57
C VAL A 69 -15.29 4.41 -36.70
N GLU A 70 -14.67 4.09 -35.58
CA GLU A 70 -13.33 3.49 -35.49
C GLU A 70 -13.26 2.11 -36.14
N ASN A 71 -14.39 1.41 -36.30
CA ASN A 71 -14.42 0.12 -36.99
C ASN A 71 -14.46 0.25 -38.52
N ILE A 72 -14.75 1.43 -39.08
CA ILE A 72 -14.89 1.66 -40.53
C ILE A 72 -13.66 1.18 -41.33
N PRO A 73 -12.41 1.51 -40.95
CA PRO A 73 -11.23 1.08 -41.72
C PRO A 73 -11.13 -0.45 -41.81
N MET A 74 -11.51 -1.14 -40.73
CA MET A 74 -11.50 -2.60 -40.67
C MET A 74 -12.61 -3.22 -41.52
N LEU A 75 -13.82 -2.64 -41.49
CA LEU A 75 -14.94 -3.05 -42.32
C LEU A 75 -14.63 -2.82 -43.80
N HIS A 76 -14.07 -1.67 -44.16
CA HIS A 76 -13.65 -1.35 -45.52
C HIS A 76 -12.57 -2.32 -46.02
N SER A 77 -11.55 -2.59 -45.19
CA SER A 77 -10.49 -3.57 -45.51
C SER A 77 -11.06 -4.97 -45.73
N MET A 78 -12.05 -5.36 -44.92
CA MET A 78 -12.78 -6.62 -45.06
C MET A 78 -13.54 -6.68 -46.39
N ALA A 79 -14.28 -5.64 -46.75
CA ALA A 79 -14.98 -5.58 -48.04
C ALA A 79 -14.03 -5.62 -49.23
N LEU A 80 -12.88 -4.92 -49.16
CA LEU A 80 -11.86 -4.96 -50.19
C LEU A 80 -11.24 -6.37 -50.32
N SER A 81 -10.94 -7.01 -49.19
CA SER A 81 -10.41 -8.38 -49.15
C SER A 81 -11.38 -9.41 -49.72
N VAL A 82 -12.68 -9.28 -49.44
CA VAL A 82 -13.72 -10.13 -50.04
C VAL A 82 -13.81 -9.87 -51.55
N SER A 83 -13.78 -8.61 -51.96
CA SER A 83 -13.84 -8.21 -53.38
C SER A 83 -12.65 -8.76 -54.19
N THR A 84 -11.45 -8.80 -53.62
CA THR A 84 -10.27 -9.36 -54.29
C THR A 84 -10.29 -10.88 -54.29
N SER A 85 -10.71 -11.51 -53.19
CA SER A 85 -10.76 -12.98 -53.07
C SER A 85 -11.85 -13.61 -53.94
N LEU A 86 -12.95 -12.89 -54.20
CA LEU A 86 -14.09 -13.35 -54.99
C LEU A 86 -14.24 -12.57 -56.31
N ALA A 87 -13.14 -12.02 -56.85
CA ALA A 87 -13.18 -11.24 -58.09
C ALA A 87 -13.85 -12.00 -59.25
N ASP A 88 -13.63 -13.32 -59.34
CA ASP A 88 -14.21 -14.20 -60.36
C ASP A 88 -15.69 -14.55 -60.12
N ARG A 89 -16.26 -14.22 -58.94
CA ARG A 89 -17.63 -14.57 -58.51
C ARG A 89 -18.35 -13.36 -57.94
N SER A 90 -18.56 -12.34 -58.77
CA SER A 90 -19.08 -11.03 -58.35
C SER A 90 -20.43 -11.08 -57.65
N GLU A 91 -21.31 -12.04 -58.00
CA GLU A 91 -22.62 -12.24 -57.36
C GLU A 91 -22.55 -12.63 -55.87
N ARG A 92 -21.41 -13.18 -55.42
CA ARG A 92 -21.21 -13.61 -54.03
C ARG A 92 -20.59 -12.54 -53.14
N ILE A 93 -20.04 -11.46 -53.72
CA ILE A 93 -19.30 -10.42 -52.98
C ILE A 93 -20.23 -9.75 -51.96
N LEU A 94 -21.36 -9.19 -52.41
CA LEU A 94 -22.27 -8.44 -51.54
C LEU A 94 -22.89 -9.29 -50.41
N PRO A 95 -23.49 -10.47 -50.67
CA PRO A 95 -24.02 -11.32 -49.60
C PRO A 95 -22.95 -11.75 -48.58
N THR A 96 -21.73 -12.03 -49.05
CA THR A 96 -20.61 -12.42 -48.17
C THR A 96 -20.14 -11.26 -47.29
N THR A 97 -20.01 -10.04 -47.85
CA THR A 97 -19.65 -8.83 -47.09
C THR A 97 -20.69 -8.50 -46.02
N LEU A 98 -21.99 -8.55 -46.36
CA LEU A 98 -23.07 -8.32 -45.40
C LEU A 98 -23.06 -9.36 -44.27
N ALA A 99 -22.86 -10.65 -44.61
CA ALA A 99 -22.77 -11.72 -43.63
C ALA A 99 -21.58 -11.54 -42.69
N LEU A 100 -20.43 -11.09 -43.20
CA LEU A 100 -19.25 -10.79 -42.37
C LEU A 100 -19.49 -9.58 -41.44
N TYR A 101 -20.16 -8.53 -41.93
CA TYR A 101 -20.52 -7.38 -41.09
C TYR A 101 -21.49 -7.77 -39.96
N SER A 102 -22.51 -8.57 -40.25
CA SER A 102 -23.40 -9.13 -39.22
C SER A 102 -22.65 -10.04 -38.25
N THR A 103 -21.69 -10.83 -38.74
CA THR A 103 -20.85 -11.69 -37.89
C THR A 103 -19.97 -10.86 -36.96
N ALA A 104 -19.43 -9.74 -37.43
CA ALA A 104 -18.69 -8.80 -36.59
C ALA A 104 -19.60 -8.20 -35.50
N SER A 105 -20.84 -7.83 -35.82
CA SER A 105 -21.83 -7.36 -34.83
C SER A 105 -22.21 -8.45 -33.83
N LEU A 106 -22.35 -9.69 -34.28
CA LEU A 106 -22.66 -10.85 -33.43
C LEU A 106 -21.50 -11.16 -32.47
N ALA A 107 -20.27 -11.11 -32.97
CA ALA A 107 -19.08 -11.33 -32.16
C ALA A 107 -18.91 -10.25 -31.09
N THR A 108 -19.12 -8.97 -31.46
CA THR A 108 -19.12 -7.85 -30.51
C THR A 108 -20.23 -7.99 -29.47
N ALA A 109 -21.44 -8.41 -29.89
CA ALA A 109 -22.55 -8.69 -28.97
C ALA A 109 -22.20 -9.78 -27.96
N GLY A 110 -21.65 -10.91 -28.44
CA GLY A 110 -21.21 -12.00 -27.59
C GLY A 110 -20.15 -11.55 -26.58
N ALA A 111 -19.16 -10.78 -27.03
CA ALA A 111 -18.13 -10.23 -26.14
C ALA A 111 -18.75 -9.35 -25.04
N PHE A 112 -19.56 -8.37 -25.40
CA PHE A 112 -20.21 -7.47 -24.43
C PHE A 112 -21.11 -8.21 -23.43
N LEU A 113 -21.90 -9.18 -23.89
CA LEU A 113 -22.77 -9.98 -23.02
C LEU A 113 -21.95 -10.86 -22.06
N LEU A 114 -20.88 -11.50 -22.53
CA LEU A 114 -20.00 -12.31 -21.68
C LEU A 114 -19.29 -11.44 -20.64
N LEU A 115 -18.75 -10.28 -21.05
CA LEU A 115 -18.07 -9.35 -20.16
C LEU A 115 -19.00 -8.80 -19.09
N GLY A 116 -20.22 -8.41 -19.47
CA GLY A 116 -21.25 -7.95 -18.54
C GLY A 116 -21.75 -9.05 -17.60
N HIS A 117 -21.86 -10.29 -18.09
CA HIS A 117 -22.32 -11.43 -17.27
C HIS A 117 -21.28 -11.91 -16.26
N PHE A 118 -19.99 -11.90 -16.63
CA PHE A 118 -18.90 -12.36 -15.75
C PHE A 118 -18.24 -11.23 -14.93
N GLU A 119 -18.76 -10.00 -15.01
CA GLU A 119 -18.21 -8.84 -14.29
C GLU A 119 -16.71 -8.63 -14.55
N LEU A 120 -16.33 -8.75 -15.83
CA LEU A 120 -14.94 -8.68 -16.29
C LEU A 120 -14.55 -7.29 -16.79
N GLU A 121 -15.20 -6.22 -16.30
CA GLU A 121 -14.90 -4.85 -16.77
C GLU A 121 -13.43 -4.45 -16.53
N ARG A 122 -12.80 -5.04 -15.51
CA ARG A 122 -11.38 -4.81 -15.14
C ARG A 122 -10.37 -5.39 -16.15
N VAL A 123 -10.80 -6.24 -17.08
CA VAL A 123 -9.88 -6.82 -18.09
C VAL A 123 -9.35 -5.73 -19.04
N PHE A 124 -10.14 -4.68 -19.31
CA PHE A 124 -9.74 -3.63 -20.25
C PHE A 124 -8.74 -2.62 -19.69
N THR A 125 -8.54 -2.57 -18.36
CA THR A 125 -7.48 -1.75 -17.77
C THR A 125 -6.07 -2.30 -18.01
N ILE A 126 -5.96 -3.51 -18.60
CA ILE A 126 -4.70 -4.22 -18.82
C ILE A 126 -4.12 -3.94 -20.23
N LEU A 127 -4.90 -3.36 -21.16
CA LEU A 127 -4.44 -3.13 -22.52
C LEU A 127 -3.34 -2.05 -22.57
N PRO A 128 -2.17 -2.33 -23.18
CA PRO A 128 -1.09 -1.35 -23.24
C PRO A 128 -1.51 -0.10 -24.00
N LYS A 129 -1.48 1.05 -23.31
CA LYS A 129 -1.81 2.36 -23.88
C LYS A 129 -1.09 2.64 -25.22
N PRO A 130 0.22 2.34 -25.40
CA PRO A 130 0.90 2.57 -26.68
C PRO A 130 0.29 1.85 -27.88
N VAL A 131 -0.26 0.64 -27.69
CA VAL A 131 -0.90 -0.11 -28.79
C VAL A 131 -2.20 0.55 -29.21
N LEU A 132 -3.01 0.95 -28.22
CA LEU A 132 -4.26 1.66 -28.47
C LEU A 132 -4.01 2.98 -29.18
N MET A 133 -3.09 3.80 -28.68
CA MET A 133 -2.78 5.09 -29.31
C MET A 133 -2.20 4.90 -30.72
N GLY A 134 -1.32 3.91 -30.93
CA GLY A 134 -0.80 3.60 -32.26
C GLY A 134 -1.89 3.26 -33.27
N CYS A 135 -2.87 2.45 -32.86
CA CYS A 135 -4.01 2.13 -33.71
C CYS A 135 -4.94 3.34 -33.94
N ILE A 136 -5.24 4.13 -32.91
CA ILE A 136 -6.03 5.37 -33.04
C ILE A 136 -5.36 6.35 -34.01
N GLY A 137 -4.04 6.55 -33.89
CA GLY A 137 -3.28 7.38 -34.82
C GLY A 137 -3.31 6.83 -36.26
N GLY A 138 -3.20 5.51 -36.42
CA GLY A 138 -3.36 4.85 -37.72
C GLY A 138 -4.75 5.04 -38.34
N MET A 139 -5.81 4.92 -37.53
CA MET A 139 -7.19 5.20 -37.94
C MET A 139 -7.38 6.67 -38.32
N GLY A 140 -6.79 7.60 -37.55
CA GLY A 140 -6.86 9.03 -37.85
C GLY A 140 -6.25 9.38 -39.21
N ILE A 141 -5.10 8.78 -39.55
CA ILE A 141 -4.48 8.94 -40.90
C ILE A 141 -5.41 8.38 -41.98
N TYR A 142 -5.98 7.18 -41.76
CA TYR A 142 -6.89 6.55 -42.72
C TYR A 142 -8.16 7.38 -42.94
N ILE A 143 -8.80 7.86 -41.87
CA ILE A 143 -10.02 8.66 -41.94
C ILE A 143 -9.73 10.02 -42.61
N THR A 144 -8.56 10.62 -42.35
CA THR A 144 -8.13 11.84 -43.03
C THR A 144 -7.97 11.61 -44.54
N ALA A 145 -7.33 10.50 -44.93
CA ALA A 145 -7.20 10.10 -46.32
C ALA A 145 -8.58 9.84 -46.97
N ALA A 146 -9.48 9.20 -46.24
CA ALA A 146 -10.86 8.97 -46.67
C ALA A 146 -11.66 10.28 -46.84
N GLY A 147 -11.38 11.30 -46.02
CA GLY A 147 -11.94 12.65 -46.17
C GLY A 147 -11.47 13.34 -47.46
N VAL A 148 -10.18 13.16 -47.83
CA VAL A 148 -9.67 13.63 -49.13
C VAL A 148 -10.36 12.89 -50.28
N GLU A 149 -10.48 11.56 -50.19
CA GLU A 149 -11.18 10.73 -51.17
C GLU A 149 -12.66 11.13 -51.34
N ALA A 150 -13.37 11.37 -50.24
CA ALA A 150 -14.75 11.83 -50.29
C ALA A 150 -14.88 13.18 -51.00
N THR A 151 -13.92 14.09 -50.79
CA THR A 151 -13.88 15.43 -51.41
C THR A 151 -13.58 15.37 -52.90
N THR A 152 -12.57 14.60 -53.31
CA THR A 152 -12.12 14.55 -54.71
C THR A 152 -12.95 13.60 -55.55
N GLY A 153 -13.54 12.56 -54.93
CA GLY A 153 -14.21 11.46 -55.61
C GLY A 153 -13.26 10.44 -56.22
N ILE A 154 -11.98 10.47 -55.83
CA ILE A 154 -10.94 9.56 -56.33
C ILE A 154 -10.50 8.66 -55.19
N GLY A 155 -10.40 7.35 -55.44
CA GLY A 155 -9.94 6.38 -54.46
C GLY A 155 -8.54 6.71 -53.92
N TRP A 156 -8.36 6.59 -52.60
CA TRP A 156 -7.05 6.81 -51.98
C TRP A 156 -6.15 5.57 -52.10
N ALA A 157 -4.91 5.77 -52.52
CA ALA A 157 -3.87 4.76 -52.43
C ALA A 157 -2.51 5.43 -52.22
N TRP A 158 -1.64 4.80 -51.45
CA TRP A 158 -0.27 5.26 -51.17
C TRP A 158 0.71 5.03 -52.34
N SER A 159 0.22 5.12 -53.59
CA SER A 159 1.02 4.99 -54.81
C SER A 159 1.26 6.36 -55.44
N GLY A 160 2.43 6.54 -56.08
CA GLY A 160 2.78 7.82 -56.71
C GLY A 160 1.76 8.28 -57.76
N THR A 161 1.14 7.35 -58.48
CA THR A 161 0.12 7.64 -59.50
C THR A 161 -1.21 8.09 -58.89
N ALA A 162 -1.66 7.45 -57.81
CA ALA A 162 -2.88 7.86 -57.11
C ALA A 162 -2.70 9.24 -56.45
N LEU A 163 -1.56 9.49 -55.81
CA LEU A 163 -1.25 10.80 -55.22
C LEU A 163 -1.21 11.92 -56.28
N LEU A 164 -0.67 11.65 -57.47
CA LEU A 164 -0.72 12.59 -58.59
C LEU A 164 -2.15 12.84 -59.07
N GLN A 165 -2.99 11.80 -59.19
CA GLN A 165 -4.40 11.95 -59.56
C GLN A 165 -5.20 12.77 -58.54
N GLN A 166 -4.93 12.58 -57.25
CA GLN A 166 -5.49 13.42 -56.18
C GLN A 166 -5.03 14.88 -56.33
N ALA A 167 -3.73 15.10 -56.56
CA ALA A 167 -3.17 16.44 -56.73
C ALA A 167 -3.75 17.21 -57.93
N MET A 168 -4.21 16.52 -58.99
CA MET A 168 -4.91 17.16 -60.11
C MET A 168 -6.22 17.85 -59.69
N HIS A 169 -6.80 17.47 -58.55
CA HIS A 169 -8.01 18.05 -57.97
C HIS A 169 -7.69 19.08 -56.87
N TRP A 170 -6.53 19.74 -56.96
CA TRP A 170 -6.05 20.71 -55.98
C TRP A 170 -7.05 21.82 -55.58
N PRO A 171 -7.98 22.33 -56.44
CA PRO A 171 -8.93 23.36 -55.99
C PRO A 171 -9.88 22.84 -54.90
N ARG A 172 -10.28 21.57 -54.98
CA ARG A 172 -11.14 20.93 -53.98
C ARG A 172 -10.38 20.64 -52.69
N ILE A 173 -9.14 20.19 -52.81
CA ILE A 173 -8.25 19.96 -51.67
C ILE A 173 -7.94 21.29 -50.96
N LEU A 174 -7.70 22.36 -51.71
CA LEU A 174 -7.51 23.69 -51.14
C LEU A 174 -8.77 24.17 -50.40
N LEU A 175 -9.97 23.97 -50.99
CA LEU A 175 -11.23 24.30 -50.34
C LEU A 175 -11.45 23.49 -49.05
N LEU A 176 -11.17 22.19 -49.08
CA LEU A 176 -11.18 21.32 -47.90
C LEU A 176 -10.28 21.87 -46.80
N LEU A 177 -9.02 22.17 -47.10
CA LEU A 177 -8.06 22.71 -46.14
C LEU A 177 -8.47 24.09 -45.61
N LEU A 178 -9.00 24.97 -46.45
CA LEU A 178 -9.51 26.28 -46.02
C LEU A 178 -10.70 26.13 -45.08
N LEU A 179 -11.65 25.24 -45.38
CA LEU A 179 -12.80 24.98 -44.51
C LEU A 179 -12.39 24.32 -43.19
N GLU A 180 -11.40 23.43 -43.22
CA GLU A 180 -10.83 22.84 -42.00
C GLU A 180 -10.16 23.92 -41.12
N LEU A 181 -9.37 24.81 -41.74
CA LEU A 181 -8.76 25.94 -41.04
C LEU A 181 -9.81 26.92 -40.48
N THR A 182 -10.92 27.17 -41.19
CA THR A 182 -11.99 28.02 -40.66
C THR A 182 -12.70 27.35 -39.49
N LEU A 183 -13.00 26.05 -39.57
CA LEU A 183 -13.57 25.28 -38.47
C LEU A 183 -12.66 25.34 -37.23
N LEU A 184 -11.36 25.05 -37.39
CA LEU A 184 -10.39 25.11 -36.29
C LEU A 184 -10.28 26.52 -35.68
N ASN A 185 -10.36 27.57 -36.49
CA ASN A 185 -10.39 28.95 -35.98
C ASN A 185 -11.68 29.26 -35.21
N PHE A 186 -12.84 28.79 -35.67
CA PHE A 186 -14.10 28.95 -34.92
C PHE A 186 -14.05 28.20 -33.59
N LEU A 187 -13.56 26.96 -33.58
CA LEU A 187 -13.37 26.18 -32.35
C LEU A 187 -12.40 26.89 -31.38
N ARG A 188 -11.28 27.42 -31.88
CA ARG A 188 -10.34 28.23 -31.07
C ARG A 188 -10.99 29.48 -30.48
N LEU A 189 -11.81 30.19 -31.26
CA LEU A 189 -12.52 31.41 -30.81
C LEU A 189 -13.62 31.09 -29.78
N ALA A 190 -14.23 29.91 -29.89
CA ALA A 190 -15.29 29.48 -28.99
C ALA A 190 -14.78 28.79 -27.72
N ARG A 191 -13.51 28.37 -27.69
CA ARG A 191 -12.90 27.64 -26.56
C ARG A 191 -13.13 28.35 -25.23
N GLY A 192 -13.72 27.63 -24.27
CA GLY A 192 -14.03 28.15 -22.93
C GLY A 192 -15.28 29.03 -22.86
N ARG A 193 -16.08 29.11 -23.94
CA ARG A 193 -17.37 29.80 -23.97
C ARG A 193 -18.51 28.78 -23.94
N GLU A 194 -19.69 29.20 -23.47
CA GLU A 194 -20.87 28.33 -23.36
C GLU A 194 -21.35 27.73 -24.69
N TRP A 195 -21.03 28.40 -25.81
CA TRP A 195 -21.44 27.97 -27.15
C TRP A 195 -20.42 27.08 -27.86
N GLU A 196 -19.31 26.70 -27.22
CA GLU A 196 -18.28 25.80 -27.77
C GLU A 196 -18.89 24.51 -28.32
N SER A 197 -19.79 23.88 -27.56
CA SER A 197 -20.43 22.62 -27.96
C SER A 197 -21.38 22.77 -29.16
N PHE A 198 -21.74 23.99 -29.58
CA PHE A 198 -22.62 24.23 -30.73
C PHE A 198 -21.86 24.58 -32.02
N VAL A 199 -20.56 24.89 -31.94
CA VAL A 199 -19.78 25.28 -33.12
C VAL A 199 -19.78 24.21 -34.19
N LEU A 200 -19.47 22.97 -33.80
CA LEU A 200 -19.32 21.85 -34.74
C LEU A 200 -20.65 21.54 -35.46
N PRO A 201 -21.80 21.34 -34.78
CA PRO A 201 -23.08 21.14 -35.47
C PRO A 201 -23.49 22.33 -36.36
N LEU A 202 -23.36 23.57 -35.86
CA LEU A 202 -23.78 24.76 -36.60
C LEU A 202 -22.92 25.02 -37.84
N PHE A 203 -21.62 24.70 -37.77
CA PHE A 203 -20.71 24.83 -38.89
C PHE A 203 -21.12 23.91 -40.04
N PHE A 204 -21.35 22.61 -39.77
CA PHE A 204 -21.76 21.66 -40.80
C PHE A 204 -23.18 21.93 -41.32
N LEU A 205 -24.10 22.37 -40.46
CA LEU A 205 -25.42 22.81 -40.87
C LEU A 205 -25.40 24.05 -41.76
N GLY A 206 -24.53 25.01 -41.46
CA GLY A 206 -24.34 26.21 -42.27
C GLY A 206 -23.64 25.93 -43.59
N LEU A 207 -22.77 24.92 -43.65
CA LEU A 207 -22.02 24.56 -44.86
C LEU A 207 -22.92 24.06 -45.99
N VAL A 208 -24.01 23.34 -45.66
CA VAL A 208 -24.98 22.86 -46.66
C VAL A 208 -25.63 24.00 -47.46
N PRO A 209 -26.36 24.97 -46.87
CA PRO A 209 -26.93 26.08 -47.63
C PRO A 209 -25.85 27.01 -48.22
N ALA A 210 -24.73 27.22 -47.52
CA ALA A 210 -23.64 28.06 -48.04
C ALA A 210 -23.05 27.50 -49.35
N SER A 211 -22.88 26.18 -49.43
CA SER A 211 -22.41 25.51 -50.64
C SER A 211 -23.40 25.64 -51.80
N TRP A 212 -24.71 25.51 -51.54
CA TRP A 212 -25.75 25.70 -52.54
C TRP A 212 -25.82 27.13 -53.06
N ILE A 213 -25.69 28.12 -52.16
CA ILE A 213 -25.60 29.54 -52.53
C ILE A 213 -24.37 29.79 -53.40
N ALA A 214 -23.21 29.21 -53.04
CA ALA A 214 -21.98 29.36 -53.81
C ALA A 214 -22.07 28.71 -55.20
N LEU A 215 -22.63 27.50 -55.31
CA LEU A 215 -22.84 26.81 -56.59
C LEU A 215 -23.82 27.57 -57.49
N TYR A 216 -24.92 28.07 -56.92
CA TYR A 216 -25.87 28.90 -57.65
C TYR A 216 -25.24 30.21 -58.13
N ALA A 217 -24.47 30.90 -57.28
CA ALA A 217 -23.74 32.12 -57.65
C ALA A 217 -22.68 31.87 -58.74
N ALA A 218 -22.10 30.67 -58.78
CA ALA A 218 -21.15 30.23 -59.81
C ALA A 218 -21.84 29.71 -61.09
N GLY A 219 -23.17 29.74 -61.18
CA GLY A 219 -23.94 29.36 -62.37
C GLY A 219 -24.13 27.85 -62.57
N PHE A 220 -23.95 27.04 -61.52
CA PHE A 220 -24.14 25.59 -61.58
C PHE A 220 -25.62 25.20 -61.41
N SER A 221 -26.13 24.35 -62.30
CA SER A 221 -27.37 23.60 -62.07
C SER A 221 -27.11 22.38 -61.17
N HIS A 222 -28.17 21.80 -60.59
CA HIS A 222 -28.07 20.57 -59.77
C HIS A 222 -27.40 19.43 -60.55
N GLU A 223 -27.82 19.20 -61.80
CA GLU A 223 -27.24 18.17 -62.69
C GLU A 223 -25.77 18.45 -63.03
N LEU A 224 -25.42 19.70 -63.37
CA LEU A 224 -24.03 20.06 -63.69
C LEU A 224 -23.11 19.94 -62.47
N ALA A 225 -23.62 20.22 -61.26
CA ALA A 225 -22.89 20.04 -60.02
C ALA A 225 -22.63 18.55 -59.69
N GLN A 226 -23.54 17.65 -60.08
CA GLN A 226 -23.35 16.20 -59.99
C GLN A 226 -22.34 15.70 -61.02
N GLU A 227 -22.49 16.10 -62.29
CA GLU A 227 -21.58 15.71 -63.38
C GLU A 227 -20.14 16.12 -63.11
N GLN A 228 -19.94 17.33 -62.58
CA GLN A 228 -18.59 17.76 -62.19
C GLN A 228 -18.13 17.13 -60.88
N GLY A 229 -18.98 16.49 -60.09
CA GLY A 229 -18.62 15.85 -58.82
C GLY A 229 -18.45 16.81 -57.65
N TRP A 230 -19.16 17.94 -57.65
CA TRP A 230 -19.27 18.83 -56.47
C TRP A 230 -20.29 18.29 -55.44
N ILE A 231 -21.29 17.57 -55.93
CA ILE A 231 -22.37 16.94 -55.14
C ILE A 231 -22.33 15.42 -55.39
N PHE A 232 -22.88 14.63 -54.47
CA PHE A 232 -23.03 13.19 -54.69
C PHE A 232 -24.07 12.88 -55.79
N ASN A 233 -23.82 11.78 -56.50
CA ASN A 233 -24.73 11.30 -57.55
C ASN A 233 -25.99 10.69 -56.93
N ASN A 234 -27.07 10.59 -57.71
CA ASN A 234 -28.24 9.83 -57.29
C ASN A 234 -27.87 8.34 -57.18
N PHE A 235 -28.06 7.78 -55.99
CA PHE A 235 -27.96 6.35 -55.78
C PHE A 235 -29.32 5.71 -56.03
N PRO A 236 -29.36 4.50 -56.63
CA PRO A 236 -30.62 3.78 -56.80
C PRO A 236 -31.34 3.64 -55.46
N ALA A 237 -32.65 3.91 -55.44
CA ALA A 237 -33.47 3.70 -54.26
C ALA A 237 -33.26 2.27 -53.77
N THR A 238 -32.97 2.12 -52.48
CA THR A 238 -32.63 0.83 -51.88
C THR A 238 -33.70 -0.19 -52.25
N THR A 239 -33.30 -1.23 -53.00
CA THR A 239 -34.06 -2.48 -53.07
C THR A 239 -34.33 -2.93 -51.64
N SER A 240 -35.42 -3.67 -51.41
CA SER A 240 -35.77 -4.15 -50.06
C SER A 240 -34.52 -4.69 -49.37
N TYR A 241 -34.05 -4.02 -48.31
CA TYR A 241 -32.76 -4.30 -47.67
C TYR A 241 -32.58 -5.80 -47.35
N PHE A 242 -33.68 -6.45 -46.95
CA PHE A 242 -33.73 -7.88 -46.65
C PHE A 242 -33.66 -8.79 -47.88
N SER A 243 -33.97 -8.30 -49.08
CA SER A 243 -33.84 -9.07 -50.34
C SER A 243 -32.38 -9.28 -50.76
N LEU A 244 -31.44 -8.51 -50.20
CA LEU A 244 -30.01 -8.64 -50.42
C LEU A 244 -29.39 -9.80 -49.61
N TRP A 245 -30.10 -10.30 -48.60
CA TRP A 245 -29.66 -11.42 -47.75
C TRP A 245 -29.93 -12.77 -48.43
N ARG A 246 -28.99 -13.19 -49.29
CA ARG A 246 -29.03 -14.48 -50.01
C ARG A 246 -28.06 -15.48 -49.38
N LEU A 247 -28.56 -16.25 -48.42
CA LEU A 247 -27.77 -17.22 -47.65
C LEU A 247 -27.11 -18.30 -48.55
N ASP A 248 -27.71 -18.59 -49.69
CA ASP A 248 -27.23 -19.52 -50.71
C ASP A 248 -25.95 -19.04 -51.43
N LEU A 249 -25.71 -17.73 -51.46
CA LEU A 249 -24.58 -17.11 -52.17
C LEU A 249 -23.40 -16.77 -51.26
N ILE A 250 -23.50 -17.00 -49.95
CA ILE A 250 -22.44 -16.67 -48.98
C ILE A 250 -21.24 -17.62 -49.17
N ALA A 251 -20.06 -17.03 -49.39
CA ALA A 251 -18.81 -17.76 -49.49
C ALA A 251 -18.18 -17.99 -48.10
N TRP A 252 -18.63 -19.05 -47.40
CA TRP A 252 -18.11 -19.44 -46.08
C TRP A 252 -16.59 -19.72 -46.08
N GLU A 253 -16.01 -20.05 -47.24
CA GLU A 253 -14.57 -20.25 -47.44
C GLU A 253 -13.72 -19.03 -47.08
N VAL A 254 -14.29 -17.82 -47.16
CA VAL A 254 -13.57 -16.56 -46.88
C VAL A 254 -13.50 -16.25 -45.37
N PHE A 255 -14.43 -16.77 -44.55
CA PHE A 255 -14.58 -16.40 -43.13
C PHE A 255 -13.32 -16.65 -42.29
N PRO A 256 -12.64 -17.81 -42.37
CA PRO A 256 -11.44 -18.06 -41.57
C PRO A 256 -10.32 -17.05 -41.82
N HIS A 257 -10.22 -16.51 -43.05
CA HIS A 257 -9.19 -15.55 -43.43
C HIS A 257 -9.48 -14.15 -42.87
N GLN A 258 -10.74 -13.87 -42.52
CA GLN A 258 -11.18 -12.60 -41.92
C GLN A 258 -11.13 -12.61 -40.38
N LEU A 259 -10.81 -13.74 -39.75
CA LEU A 259 -10.79 -13.86 -38.29
C LEU A 259 -9.91 -12.82 -37.58
N PRO A 260 -8.71 -12.45 -38.08
CA PRO A 260 -7.90 -11.39 -37.45
C PRO A 260 -8.59 -10.01 -37.46
N LEU A 261 -9.28 -9.66 -38.55
CA LEU A 261 -10.06 -8.41 -38.61
C LEU A 261 -11.27 -8.46 -37.68
N LEU A 262 -11.97 -9.59 -37.61
CA LEU A 262 -13.09 -9.79 -36.69
C LEU A 262 -12.64 -9.62 -35.23
N MET A 263 -11.51 -10.22 -34.84
CA MET A 263 -10.95 -10.06 -33.49
C MET A 263 -10.60 -8.62 -33.18
N GLY A 264 -9.96 -7.89 -34.10
CA GLY A 264 -9.64 -6.49 -33.88
C GLY A 264 -10.91 -5.63 -33.75
N ILE A 265 -11.95 -5.85 -34.56
CA ILE A 265 -13.24 -5.14 -34.44
C ILE A 265 -13.84 -5.37 -33.04
N VAL A 266 -13.84 -6.60 -32.55
CA VAL A 266 -14.36 -6.92 -31.21
C VAL A 266 -13.55 -6.22 -30.12
N VAL A 267 -12.21 -6.28 -30.19
CA VAL A 267 -11.34 -5.64 -29.18
C VAL A 267 -11.54 -4.13 -29.16
N PHE A 268 -11.56 -3.46 -30.32
CA PHE A 268 -11.83 -2.02 -30.40
C PHE A 268 -13.22 -1.66 -29.90
N SER A 269 -14.23 -2.42 -30.33
CA SER A 269 -15.61 -2.20 -29.88
C SER A 269 -15.71 -2.27 -28.35
N CYS A 270 -15.06 -3.27 -27.73
CA CYS A 270 -15.10 -3.47 -26.30
C CYS A 270 -14.43 -2.35 -25.48
N LEU A 271 -13.51 -1.58 -26.06
CA LEU A 271 -12.83 -0.47 -25.39
C LEU A 271 -13.73 0.75 -25.18
N HIS A 272 -14.74 0.95 -26.01
CA HIS A 272 -15.56 2.16 -25.93
C HIS A 272 -16.45 2.23 -24.69
N VAL A 273 -16.99 1.09 -24.24
CA VAL A 273 -17.94 1.06 -23.11
C VAL A 273 -17.25 1.50 -21.81
N PRO A 274 -16.11 0.90 -21.39
CA PRO A 274 -15.42 1.31 -20.17
C PRO A 274 -14.87 2.75 -20.19
N VAL A 275 -14.68 3.35 -21.37
CA VAL A 275 -14.15 4.72 -21.51
C VAL A 275 -15.29 5.75 -21.55
N ASN A 276 -16.25 5.59 -22.47
CA ASN A 276 -17.26 6.60 -22.74
C ASN A 276 -18.39 6.62 -21.70
N VAL A 277 -18.79 5.45 -21.19
CA VAL A 277 -19.91 5.34 -20.25
C VAL A 277 -19.57 6.01 -18.91
N PRO A 278 -18.43 5.72 -18.24
CA PRO A 278 -18.08 6.40 -17.01
C PRO A 278 -17.82 7.90 -17.20
N ALA A 279 -17.20 8.30 -18.32
CA ALA A 279 -16.98 9.70 -18.65
C ALA A 279 -18.31 10.47 -18.80
N LEU A 280 -19.30 9.89 -19.48
CA LEU A 280 -20.64 10.48 -19.59
C LEU A 280 -21.33 10.54 -18.22
N ALA A 281 -21.27 9.47 -17.44
CA ALA A 281 -21.84 9.42 -16.10
C ALA A 281 -21.24 10.49 -15.17
N GLN A 282 -19.92 10.70 -15.24
CA GLN A 282 -19.22 11.74 -14.49
C GLN A 282 -19.63 13.15 -14.96
N ALA A 283 -19.70 13.40 -16.27
CA ALA A 283 -20.09 14.70 -16.82
C ALA A 283 -21.56 15.06 -16.54
N THR A 284 -22.44 14.06 -16.43
CA THR A 284 -23.89 14.22 -16.16
C THR A 284 -24.23 14.13 -14.67
N GLY A 285 -23.28 13.74 -13.81
CA GLY A 285 -23.49 13.56 -12.37
C GLY A 285 -24.33 12.33 -12.00
N ARG A 286 -24.40 11.32 -12.88
CA ARG A 286 -25.17 10.07 -12.64
C ARG A 286 -24.28 8.93 -12.16
N LYS A 287 -24.87 8.02 -11.38
CA LYS A 287 -24.24 6.72 -11.05
C LYS A 287 -24.55 5.74 -12.16
N VAL A 288 -23.54 5.00 -12.62
CA VAL A 288 -23.66 4.02 -13.70
C VAL A 288 -23.14 2.65 -13.24
N ASN A 289 -23.84 1.59 -13.63
CA ASN A 289 -23.36 0.23 -13.49
C ASN A 289 -22.79 -0.23 -14.84
N VAL A 290 -21.46 -0.34 -14.94
CA VAL A 290 -20.78 -0.69 -16.19
C VAL A 290 -21.21 -2.07 -16.70
N ASN A 291 -21.50 -3.04 -15.83
CA ASN A 291 -21.92 -4.39 -16.24
C ASN A 291 -23.34 -4.41 -16.85
N GLN A 292 -24.22 -3.56 -16.33
CA GLN A 292 -25.53 -3.33 -16.95
C GLN A 292 -25.37 -2.66 -18.32
N GLU A 293 -24.46 -1.68 -18.45
CA GLU A 293 -24.22 -1.00 -19.72
C GLU A 293 -23.56 -1.93 -20.75
N LEU A 294 -22.60 -2.76 -20.35
CA LEU A 294 -22.04 -3.83 -21.19
C LEU A 294 -23.14 -4.75 -21.69
N SER A 295 -24.06 -5.17 -20.81
CA SER A 295 -25.21 -5.99 -21.19
C SER A 295 -26.14 -5.26 -22.18
N ALA A 296 -26.43 -3.97 -21.95
CA ALA A 296 -27.25 -3.17 -22.87
C ALA A 296 -26.60 -2.98 -24.25
N HIS A 297 -25.28 -2.77 -24.29
CA HIS A 297 -24.50 -2.71 -25.53
C HIS A 297 -24.48 -4.07 -26.24
N GLY A 298 -24.38 -5.17 -25.48
CA GLY A 298 -24.48 -6.52 -25.99
C GLY A 298 -25.82 -6.80 -26.65
N VAL A 299 -26.93 -6.41 -26.01
CA VAL A 299 -28.29 -6.52 -26.59
C VAL A 299 -28.44 -5.65 -27.84
N ALA A 300 -27.92 -4.42 -27.84
CA ALA A 300 -27.98 -3.53 -29.00
C ALA A 300 -27.27 -4.13 -30.22
N ASN A 301 -26.06 -4.66 -30.01
CA ASN A 301 -25.28 -5.31 -31.08
C ASN A 301 -25.87 -6.66 -31.49
N LEU A 302 -26.54 -7.39 -30.57
CA LEU A 302 -27.22 -8.64 -30.92
C LEU A 302 -28.40 -8.38 -31.86
N ILE A 303 -29.22 -7.36 -31.56
CA ILE A 303 -30.31 -6.95 -32.44
C ILE A 303 -29.76 -6.43 -33.77
N ALA A 304 -28.68 -5.64 -33.74
CA ALA A 304 -28.00 -5.20 -34.95
C ALA A 304 -27.54 -6.38 -35.81
N ALA A 305 -26.95 -7.42 -35.21
CA ALA A 305 -26.53 -8.62 -35.92
C ALA A 305 -27.71 -9.37 -36.56
N CYS A 306 -28.82 -9.54 -35.83
CA CYS A 306 -30.04 -10.19 -36.33
C CYS A 306 -30.69 -9.45 -37.49
N VAL A 307 -30.65 -8.11 -37.46
CA VAL A 307 -31.16 -7.27 -38.56
C VAL A 307 -30.17 -7.23 -39.73
N GLY A 308 -28.88 -7.46 -39.49
CA GLY A 308 -27.83 -7.47 -40.51
C GLY A 308 -27.00 -6.18 -40.58
N THR A 309 -27.04 -5.36 -39.53
CA THR A 309 -26.40 -4.04 -39.49
C THR A 309 -25.06 -4.05 -38.74
N LEU A 310 -24.43 -2.88 -38.68
CA LEU A 310 -23.10 -2.65 -38.14
C LEU A 310 -23.09 -2.52 -36.62
N GLN A 311 -21.89 -2.61 -36.04
CA GLN A 311 -21.65 -2.52 -34.60
C GLN A 311 -22.00 -1.13 -34.09
N ASN A 312 -22.52 -1.07 -32.86
CA ASN A 312 -23.07 0.12 -32.27
C ASN A 312 -22.62 0.32 -30.82
N TYR A 313 -22.57 1.58 -30.39
CA TYR A 313 -22.14 2.00 -29.06
C TYR A 313 -22.75 3.35 -28.69
N MET A 314 -22.56 3.75 -27.43
CA MET A 314 -22.93 5.07 -26.95
C MET A 314 -21.81 6.10 -27.15
N VAL A 315 -22.12 7.20 -27.84
CA VAL A 315 -21.16 8.26 -28.18
C VAL A 315 -21.13 9.33 -27.10
N TYR A 316 -19.99 9.54 -26.45
CA TYR A 316 -19.85 10.50 -25.35
C TYR A 316 -20.17 11.96 -25.76
N SER A 317 -19.54 12.47 -26.82
CA SER A 317 -19.61 13.89 -27.22
C SER A 317 -21.04 14.31 -27.59
N SER A 318 -21.70 13.54 -28.46
CA SER A 318 -23.08 13.81 -28.90
C SER A 318 -24.08 13.63 -27.75
N SER A 319 -23.86 12.65 -26.87
CA SER A 319 -24.71 12.46 -25.67
C SER A 319 -24.60 13.65 -24.70
N LEU A 320 -23.39 14.16 -24.47
CA LEU A 320 -23.18 15.32 -23.60
C LEU A 320 -23.84 16.58 -24.16
N LEU A 321 -23.75 16.81 -25.48
CA LEU A 321 -24.44 17.93 -26.12
C LEU A 321 -25.97 17.78 -26.04
N TYR A 322 -26.50 16.57 -26.27
CA TYR A 322 -27.91 16.28 -26.11
C TYR A 322 -28.39 16.55 -24.68
N PHE A 323 -27.62 16.13 -23.67
CA PHE A 323 -27.87 16.42 -22.26
C PHE A 323 -27.85 17.93 -21.96
N LYS A 324 -26.83 18.65 -22.44
CA LYS A 324 -26.72 20.11 -22.27
C LYS A 324 -27.89 20.88 -22.88
N CYS A 325 -28.50 20.37 -23.96
CA CYS A 325 -29.70 20.94 -24.56
C CYS A 325 -30.97 20.68 -23.73
N GLY A 326 -30.88 19.94 -22.62
CA GLY A 326 -32.00 19.51 -21.79
C GLY A 326 -32.60 18.17 -22.22
N GLY A 327 -31.90 17.38 -23.03
CA GLY A 327 -32.24 15.99 -23.37
C GLY A 327 -31.93 15.04 -22.21
N GLY A 328 -32.62 13.90 -22.16
CA GLY A 328 -32.42 12.91 -21.08
C GLY A 328 -33.68 12.23 -20.56
N ALA A 329 -34.82 12.40 -21.25
CA ALA A 329 -36.01 11.59 -21.01
C ALA A 329 -35.99 10.36 -21.93
N ARG A 330 -36.38 9.19 -21.42
CA ARG A 330 -36.44 7.97 -22.25
C ARG A 330 -37.39 8.12 -23.44
N ALA A 331 -38.49 8.86 -23.26
CA ALA A 331 -39.45 9.15 -24.32
C ALA A 331 -38.81 9.93 -25.48
N THR A 332 -37.93 10.89 -25.20
CA THR A 332 -37.24 11.64 -26.25
C THR A 332 -36.19 10.81 -26.95
N GLY A 333 -35.51 9.88 -26.26
CA GLY A 333 -34.66 8.87 -26.90
C GLY A 333 -35.42 8.00 -27.91
N PHE A 334 -36.63 7.51 -27.56
CA PHE A 334 -37.49 6.80 -28.50
C PHE A 334 -37.95 7.68 -29.67
N CYS A 335 -38.24 8.97 -29.43
CA CYS A 335 -38.54 9.91 -30.51
C CYS A 335 -37.35 10.04 -31.47
N VAL A 336 -36.11 10.14 -30.97
CA VAL A 336 -34.90 10.17 -31.81
C VAL A 336 -34.82 8.90 -32.66
N ALA A 337 -34.97 7.72 -32.07
CA ALA A 337 -34.94 6.45 -32.79
C ALA A 337 -35.99 6.37 -33.90
N LEU A 338 -37.23 6.80 -33.62
CA LEU A 338 -38.33 6.83 -34.57
C LEU A 338 -38.06 7.77 -35.74
N VAL A 339 -37.58 8.99 -35.47
CA VAL A 339 -37.32 9.97 -36.52
C VAL A 339 -36.13 9.54 -37.38
N VAL A 340 -35.06 8.98 -36.79
CA VAL A 340 -33.94 8.42 -37.57
C VAL A 340 -34.43 7.28 -38.48
N LEU A 341 -35.30 6.41 -37.98
CA LEU A 341 -35.91 5.34 -38.80
C LEU A 341 -36.73 5.90 -39.98
N MET A 342 -37.46 7.01 -39.77
CA MET A 342 -38.21 7.70 -40.83
C MET A 342 -37.32 8.38 -41.88
N VAL A 343 -36.06 8.71 -41.55
CA VAL A 343 -35.10 9.32 -42.49
C VAL A 343 -34.51 8.29 -43.46
N ILE A 344 -34.46 7.00 -43.10
CA ILE A 344 -33.81 5.94 -43.91
C ILE A 344 -34.33 5.89 -45.36
N PRO A 345 -35.66 5.86 -45.64
CA PRO A 345 -36.16 5.82 -47.01
C PRO A 345 -35.83 7.09 -47.81
N LEU A 346 -35.60 8.22 -47.13
CA LEU A 346 -35.21 9.49 -47.73
C LEU A 346 -33.69 9.61 -47.88
N ALA A 347 -32.89 8.76 -47.24
CA ALA A 347 -31.45 8.93 -47.13
C ALA A 347 -30.75 8.91 -48.51
N SER A 348 -31.20 8.02 -49.42
CA SER A 348 -30.67 7.94 -50.80
C SER A 348 -30.99 9.18 -51.64
N SER A 349 -32.08 9.88 -51.33
CA SER A 349 -32.44 11.14 -51.99
C SER A 349 -31.78 12.35 -51.33
N LEU A 350 -31.61 12.34 -50.00
CA LEU A 350 -30.96 13.42 -49.25
C LEU A 350 -29.47 13.54 -49.60
N ILE A 351 -28.78 12.41 -49.79
CA ILE A 351 -27.34 12.42 -50.09
C ILE A 351 -27.02 13.12 -51.41
N SER A 352 -27.91 13.07 -52.40
CA SER A 352 -27.71 13.74 -53.70
C SER A 352 -27.90 15.26 -53.65
N TYR A 353 -28.19 15.82 -52.46
CA TYR A 353 -28.16 17.25 -52.19
C TYR A 353 -26.99 17.66 -51.29
N LEU A 354 -26.18 16.70 -50.82
CA LEU A 354 -25.03 16.98 -49.96
C LEU A 354 -23.76 17.27 -50.78
N PRO A 355 -23.02 18.35 -50.49
CA PRO A 355 -21.73 18.61 -51.11
C PRO A 355 -20.71 17.55 -50.70
N ARG A 356 -19.86 17.13 -51.64
CA ARG A 356 -18.78 16.17 -51.33
C ARG A 356 -17.77 16.69 -50.32
N VAL A 357 -17.49 18.00 -50.39
CA VAL A 357 -16.57 18.70 -49.49
C VAL A 357 -17.07 18.67 -48.03
N LEU A 358 -18.39 18.61 -47.80
CA LEU A 358 -18.95 18.50 -46.45
C LEU A 358 -18.48 17.22 -45.75
N SER A 359 -18.66 16.07 -46.41
CA SER A 359 -18.21 14.78 -45.91
C SER A 359 -16.68 14.76 -45.73
N GLY A 360 -15.97 15.42 -46.65
CA GLY A 360 -14.53 15.59 -46.56
C GLY A 360 -14.05 16.35 -45.34
N VAL A 361 -14.66 17.49 -45.02
CA VAL A 361 -14.31 18.31 -43.84
C VAL A 361 -14.68 17.57 -42.56
N LEU A 362 -15.85 16.90 -42.50
CA LEU A 362 -16.22 16.13 -41.30
C LEU A 362 -15.24 14.98 -41.02
N LEU A 363 -14.92 14.18 -42.04
CA LEU A 363 -13.99 13.06 -41.92
C LEU A 363 -12.57 13.57 -41.68
N GLY A 364 -12.13 14.60 -42.41
CA GLY A 364 -10.83 15.24 -42.24
C GLY A 364 -10.64 15.73 -40.81
N HIS A 365 -11.63 16.44 -40.27
CA HIS A 365 -11.62 16.93 -38.90
C HIS A 365 -11.48 15.79 -37.88
N LEU A 366 -12.34 14.77 -37.97
CA LEU A 366 -12.29 13.60 -37.08
C LEU A 366 -10.93 12.90 -37.17
N GLY A 367 -10.40 12.71 -38.38
CA GLY A 367 -9.11 12.10 -38.60
C GLY A 367 -7.95 12.89 -37.98
N ILE A 368 -8.00 14.23 -38.10
CA ILE A 368 -7.01 15.14 -37.50
C ILE A 368 -7.09 15.11 -35.97
N GLU A 369 -8.29 15.09 -35.39
CA GLU A 369 -8.46 14.98 -33.93
C GLU A 369 -7.88 13.67 -33.38
N LEU A 370 -8.19 12.53 -34.02
CA LEU A 370 -7.64 11.23 -33.61
C LEU A 370 -6.11 11.18 -33.76
N MET A 371 -5.55 11.76 -34.83
CA MET A 371 -4.10 11.87 -34.99
C MET A 371 -3.46 12.76 -33.93
N TRP A 372 -4.10 13.88 -33.58
CA TRP A 372 -3.62 14.79 -32.56
C TRP A 372 -3.58 14.10 -31.19
N GLU A 373 -4.68 13.47 -30.80
CA GLU A 373 -4.79 12.73 -29.54
C GLU A 373 -3.75 11.60 -29.45
N ALA A 374 -3.54 10.88 -30.56
CA ALA A 374 -2.67 9.70 -30.59
C ALA A 374 -1.18 9.98 -30.75
N LEU A 375 -0.79 11.02 -31.49
CA LEU A 375 0.61 11.27 -31.83
C LEU A 375 1.18 12.51 -31.13
N VAL A 376 0.35 13.54 -30.89
CA VAL A 376 0.81 14.81 -30.31
C VAL A 376 0.66 14.79 -28.80
N ASP A 377 -0.53 14.46 -28.28
CA ASP A 377 -0.81 14.51 -26.84
C ASP A 377 -0.05 13.43 -26.05
N THR A 378 0.32 12.33 -26.69
CA THR A 378 1.09 11.24 -26.06
C THR A 378 2.58 11.48 -25.98
N TRP A 379 3.15 12.32 -26.85
CA TRP A 379 4.59 12.61 -26.92
C TRP A 379 5.22 12.97 -25.56
N PRO A 380 4.64 13.88 -24.74
CA PRO A 380 5.25 14.21 -23.44
C PRO A 380 5.03 13.14 -22.36
N THR A 381 4.21 12.12 -22.60
CA THR A 381 3.79 11.13 -21.59
C THR A 381 4.45 9.77 -21.72
N LEU A 382 5.07 9.47 -22.87
CA LEU A 382 5.62 8.15 -23.19
C LEU A 382 7.14 8.18 -23.29
N ASP A 383 7.77 7.06 -22.97
CA ASP A 383 9.21 6.86 -23.22
C ASP A 383 9.50 6.81 -24.73
N ILE A 384 10.73 7.13 -25.13
CA ILE A 384 11.15 7.16 -26.55
C ILE A 384 10.82 5.84 -27.27
N LEU A 385 11.05 4.70 -26.62
CA LEU A 385 10.75 3.38 -27.20
C LEU A 385 9.25 3.16 -27.37
N GLU A 386 8.44 3.58 -26.39
CA GLU A 386 6.99 3.46 -26.45
C GLU A 386 6.41 4.36 -27.54
N TYR A 387 6.92 5.58 -27.67
CA TYR A 387 6.53 6.50 -28.73
C TYR A 387 6.91 5.99 -30.12
N LEU A 388 8.11 5.39 -30.27
CA LEU A 388 8.50 4.74 -31.51
C LEU A 388 7.56 3.58 -31.88
N ILE A 389 7.09 2.81 -30.89
CA ILE A 389 6.07 1.77 -31.10
C ILE A 389 4.76 2.38 -31.59
N VAL A 390 4.27 3.46 -30.96
CA VAL A 390 3.04 4.17 -31.37
C VAL A 390 3.12 4.61 -32.84
N VAL A 391 4.18 5.32 -33.22
CA VAL A 391 4.36 5.83 -34.59
C VAL A 391 4.49 4.69 -35.60
N SER A 392 5.19 3.60 -35.23
CA SER A 392 5.34 2.43 -36.09
C SER A 392 4.00 1.74 -36.35
N ILE A 393 3.18 1.54 -35.31
CA ILE A 393 1.83 0.97 -35.45
C ILE A 393 0.97 1.85 -36.35
N ALA A 394 0.95 3.17 -36.11
CA ALA A 394 0.17 4.11 -36.90
C ALA A 394 0.53 4.05 -38.39
N ALA A 395 1.81 3.96 -38.73
CA ALA A 395 2.28 3.81 -40.10
C ALA A 395 1.87 2.46 -40.72
N ILE A 396 2.06 1.33 -40.01
CA ILE A 396 1.76 -0.01 -40.55
C ILE A 396 0.26 -0.21 -40.77
N CYS A 397 -0.60 0.35 -39.90
CA CYS A 397 -2.06 0.28 -40.05
C CYS A 397 -2.55 0.82 -41.40
N ASN A 398 -1.83 1.77 -42.02
CA ASN A 398 -2.17 2.34 -43.32
C ASN A 398 -1.80 1.44 -44.51
N VAL A 399 -0.93 0.45 -44.30
CA VAL A 399 -0.61 -0.59 -45.29
C VAL A 399 -1.52 -1.80 -45.08
N SER A 400 -1.64 -2.26 -43.84
CA SER A 400 -2.54 -3.31 -43.42
C SER A 400 -2.84 -3.17 -41.95
N PHE A 401 -4.12 -2.94 -41.64
CA PHE A 401 -4.59 -2.81 -40.28
C PHE A 401 -4.28 -4.05 -39.43
N ILE A 402 -4.36 -5.25 -40.03
CA ILE A 402 -4.07 -6.52 -39.36
C ILE A 402 -2.61 -6.57 -38.88
N TYR A 403 -1.67 -6.22 -39.76
CA TYR A 403 -0.24 -6.25 -39.41
C TYR A 403 0.09 -5.19 -38.37
N GLY A 404 -0.53 -4.00 -38.44
CA GLY A 404 -0.34 -2.93 -37.46
C GLY A 404 -0.72 -3.38 -36.05
N LEU A 405 -1.90 -4.00 -35.90
CA LEU A 405 -2.37 -4.53 -34.61
C LEU A 405 -1.49 -5.67 -34.07
N LEU A 406 -1.16 -6.66 -34.91
CA LEU A 406 -0.37 -7.82 -34.49
C LEU A 406 1.05 -7.44 -34.06
N ILE A 407 1.71 -6.58 -34.85
CA ILE A 407 3.06 -6.10 -34.54
C ILE A 407 3.01 -5.21 -33.29
N GLY A 408 1.99 -4.37 -33.16
CA GLY A 408 1.81 -3.54 -31.97
C GLY A 408 1.66 -4.35 -30.69
N LEU A 409 0.81 -5.38 -30.70
CA LEU A 409 0.63 -6.27 -29.57
C LEU A 409 1.93 -7.03 -29.25
N LEU A 410 2.62 -7.56 -30.25
CA LEU A 410 3.89 -8.26 -30.08
C LEU A 410 4.96 -7.34 -29.45
N CYS A 411 5.11 -6.13 -29.97
CA CYS A 411 6.04 -5.13 -29.45
C CYS A 411 5.71 -4.76 -27.99
N ALA A 412 4.43 -4.60 -27.65
CA ALA A 412 4.01 -4.30 -26.28
C ALA A 412 4.26 -5.48 -25.32
N CYS A 413 3.98 -6.71 -25.74
CA CYS A 413 4.33 -7.91 -24.96
C CYS A 413 5.84 -8.03 -24.73
N ILE A 414 6.66 -7.75 -25.75
CA ILE A 414 8.12 -7.75 -25.61
C ILE A 414 8.58 -6.63 -24.68
N ALA A 415 8.05 -5.41 -24.85
CA ALA A 415 8.38 -4.27 -23.99
C ALA A 415 8.05 -4.56 -22.51
N PHE A 416 6.84 -5.09 -22.26
CA PHE A 416 6.44 -5.53 -20.93
C PHE A 416 7.36 -6.62 -20.38
N ALA A 417 7.67 -7.66 -21.17
CA ALA A 417 8.55 -8.74 -20.75
C ALA A 417 9.97 -8.22 -20.40
N VAL A 418 10.50 -7.28 -21.19
CA VAL A 418 11.82 -6.67 -20.94
C VAL A 418 11.80 -5.79 -19.69
N GLN A 419 10.77 -4.97 -19.51
CA GLN A 419 10.61 -4.13 -18.31
C GLN A 419 10.47 -5.01 -17.06
N ALA A 420 9.63 -6.04 -17.11
CA ALA A 420 9.42 -6.97 -16.01
C ALA A 420 10.71 -7.76 -15.69
N ALA A 421 11.46 -8.21 -16.69
CA ALA A 421 12.72 -8.94 -16.49
C ALA A 421 13.86 -8.07 -15.91
N ARG A 422 13.83 -6.75 -16.12
CA ARG A 422 14.79 -5.80 -15.55
C ARG A 422 14.45 -5.39 -14.12
N SER A 423 13.27 -5.76 -13.60
CA SER A 423 12.91 -5.49 -12.21
C SER A 423 13.80 -6.31 -11.27
N ASP A 424 14.41 -5.66 -10.30
CA ASP A 424 15.24 -6.31 -9.31
C ASP A 424 14.36 -7.03 -8.28
N PRO A 425 14.49 -8.34 -8.05
CA PRO A 425 13.69 -9.03 -7.04
C PRO A 425 14.11 -8.67 -5.61
N VAL A 426 15.36 -8.21 -5.41
CA VAL A 426 15.88 -7.86 -4.08
C VAL A 426 15.61 -6.39 -3.79
N ARG A 427 14.76 -6.13 -2.79
CA ARG A 427 14.50 -4.76 -2.34
C ARG A 427 15.64 -4.25 -1.47
N PHE A 428 16.10 -5.07 -0.53
CA PHE A 428 17.17 -4.75 0.41
C PHE A 428 17.95 -6.01 0.77
N ALA A 429 19.27 -5.86 0.92
CA ALA A 429 20.18 -6.87 1.47
C ALA A 429 20.94 -6.23 2.63
N PHE A 430 20.96 -6.85 3.81
CA PHE A 430 21.72 -6.31 4.93
C PHE A 430 22.36 -7.42 5.77
N TYR A 431 23.53 -7.10 6.33
CA TYR A 431 24.29 -7.94 7.27
C TYR A 431 23.92 -7.54 8.71
N PRO A 432 23.17 -8.35 9.45
CA PRO A 432 22.76 -8.08 10.83
C PRO A 432 23.88 -8.09 11.88
N GLY A 433 25.14 -8.32 11.50
CA GLY A 433 26.28 -8.18 12.42
C GLY A 433 26.36 -6.74 12.97
N ARG A 434 25.85 -6.55 14.20
CA ARG A 434 25.74 -5.28 14.97
C ARG A 434 24.48 -4.42 14.70
N GLY A 435 23.28 -4.96 14.92
CA GLY A 435 22.09 -4.11 15.14
C GLY A 435 20.71 -4.78 15.14
N VAL A 436 20.59 -6.04 14.67
CA VAL A 436 19.31 -6.75 14.65
C VAL A 436 19.43 -8.03 15.47
N ARG A 437 18.83 -8.00 16.67
CA ARG A 437 18.63 -9.17 17.55
C ARG A 437 17.15 -9.45 17.64
N SER A 438 16.78 -10.70 17.97
CA SER A 438 15.37 -10.96 18.28
C SER A 438 14.93 -10.23 19.54
N ARG A 439 13.63 -10.06 19.71
CA ARG A 439 13.03 -9.42 20.90
C ARG A 439 13.23 -10.21 22.21
N LYS A 440 13.81 -11.41 22.15
CA LYS A 440 14.05 -12.27 23.31
C LYS A 440 15.22 -11.74 24.15
N LEU A 441 14.94 -11.47 25.43
CA LEU A 441 15.95 -11.05 26.42
C LEU A 441 16.96 -12.18 26.64
N ARG A 442 18.26 -11.86 26.65
CA ARG A 442 19.36 -12.83 26.77
C ARG A 442 20.38 -12.44 27.84
N SER A 443 21.02 -13.46 28.41
CA SER A 443 22.08 -13.30 29.39
C SER A 443 23.39 -12.78 28.76
N GLN A 444 24.29 -12.25 29.58
CA GLN A 444 25.59 -11.72 29.13
C GLN A 444 26.53 -12.77 28.52
N ILE A 445 26.35 -14.04 28.89
CA ILE A 445 27.12 -15.15 28.31
C ILE A 445 26.62 -15.44 26.90
N GLU A 446 25.30 -15.50 26.74
CA GLU A 446 24.65 -15.74 25.44
C GLU A 446 24.93 -14.61 24.44
N LEU A 447 24.90 -13.35 24.88
CA LEU A 447 25.20 -12.20 24.02
C LEU A 447 26.64 -12.23 23.48
N ARG A 448 27.63 -12.61 24.31
CA ARG A 448 29.03 -12.74 23.87
C ARG A 448 29.22 -13.84 22.84
N ILE A 449 28.54 -14.97 23.01
CA ILE A 449 28.59 -16.09 22.06
C ILE A 449 28.01 -15.66 20.70
N LEU A 450 26.91 -14.91 20.71
CA LEU A 450 26.29 -14.38 19.51
C LEU A 450 27.14 -13.32 18.80
N GLU A 451 27.83 -12.45 19.56
CA GLU A 451 28.79 -11.49 19.00
C GLU A 451 29.99 -12.20 18.34
N GLU A 452 30.47 -13.28 18.93
CA GLU A 452 31.56 -14.08 18.36
C GLU A 452 31.13 -14.77 17.06
N PHE A 453 29.89 -15.26 16.99
CA PHE A 453 29.29 -15.79 15.75
C PHE A 453 29.17 -14.73 14.66
N ASP A 454 28.70 -13.53 14.99
CA ASP A 454 28.59 -12.43 14.03
C ASP A 454 29.96 -12.02 13.47
N ASN A 455 31.01 -12.04 14.29
CA ASN A 455 32.38 -11.73 13.86
C ASN A 455 33.00 -12.81 12.96
N ARG A 456 32.45 -14.04 12.93
CA ARG A 456 32.92 -15.17 12.11
C ARG A 456 32.09 -15.39 10.83
N GLY A 457 31.42 -14.35 10.34
CA GLY A 457 30.62 -14.36 9.11
C GLY A 457 29.10 -14.35 9.33
N GLY A 458 28.63 -14.53 10.57
CA GLY A 458 27.25 -14.30 10.99
C GLY A 458 26.16 -14.85 10.06
N PHE A 459 25.08 -14.08 9.94
CA PHE A 459 23.96 -14.36 9.05
C PHE A 459 23.66 -13.13 8.17
N MET A 460 23.01 -13.32 7.02
CA MET A 460 22.60 -12.23 6.12
C MET A 460 21.10 -12.29 5.84
N VAL A 461 20.44 -11.13 5.70
CA VAL A 461 19.01 -11.03 5.36
C VAL A 461 18.84 -10.42 3.97
N LEU A 462 18.12 -11.12 3.09
CA LEU A 462 17.66 -10.64 1.79
C LEU A 462 16.14 -10.48 1.81
N ARG A 463 15.67 -9.25 1.67
CA ARG A 463 14.23 -8.95 1.55
C ARG A 463 13.82 -8.90 0.09
N LEU A 464 12.94 -9.82 -0.29
CA LEU A 464 12.39 -9.93 -1.63
C LEU A 464 11.10 -9.11 -1.75
N HIS A 465 10.78 -8.65 -2.96
CA HIS A 465 9.55 -7.90 -3.21
C HIS A 465 8.97 -8.14 -4.61
N GLY A 466 7.69 -7.82 -4.75
CA GLY A 466 6.99 -7.86 -6.04
C GLY A 466 6.59 -9.27 -6.45
N VAL A 467 6.46 -9.49 -7.77
CA VAL A 467 6.15 -10.80 -8.36
C VAL A 467 7.45 -11.49 -8.75
N LEU A 468 7.69 -12.69 -8.23
CA LEU A 468 8.87 -13.49 -8.56
C LEU A 468 8.55 -14.45 -9.70
N PHE A 469 9.27 -14.35 -10.81
CA PHE A 469 9.14 -15.23 -11.98
C PHE A 469 10.50 -15.40 -12.67
N PHE A 470 10.62 -16.31 -13.65
CA PHE A 470 11.93 -16.60 -14.30
C PHE A 470 12.69 -15.36 -14.79
N GLY A 471 11.97 -14.32 -15.22
CA GLY A 471 12.56 -13.13 -15.81
C GLY A 471 13.40 -12.32 -14.82
N ASN A 472 13.05 -12.30 -13.53
CA ASN A 472 13.77 -11.52 -12.52
C ASN A 472 14.59 -12.39 -11.55
N THR A 473 14.16 -13.62 -11.23
CA THR A 473 14.86 -14.46 -10.24
C THR A 473 16.23 -14.97 -10.68
N HIS A 474 16.53 -14.97 -11.99
CA HIS A 474 17.84 -15.37 -12.51
C HIS A 474 19.01 -14.50 -12.00
N SER A 475 18.70 -13.30 -11.46
CA SER A 475 19.68 -12.39 -10.87
C SER A 475 20.08 -12.77 -9.44
N LEU A 476 19.26 -13.58 -8.74
CA LEU A 476 19.49 -13.94 -7.33
C LEU A 476 20.77 -14.75 -7.10
N PRO A 477 21.08 -15.81 -7.89
CA PRO A 477 22.31 -16.57 -7.69
C PRO A 477 23.58 -15.72 -7.85
N LYS A 478 23.59 -14.80 -8.82
CA LYS A 478 24.72 -13.86 -9.01
C LYS A 478 24.92 -12.96 -7.80
N ARG A 479 23.82 -12.52 -7.17
CA ARG A 479 23.88 -11.71 -5.96
C ARG A 479 24.43 -12.46 -4.75
N VAL A 480 24.07 -13.74 -4.64
CA VAL A 480 24.49 -14.61 -3.53
C VAL A 480 25.88 -15.22 -3.74
N GLN A 481 26.43 -15.14 -4.96
CA GLN A 481 27.67 -15.80 -5.33
C GLN A 481 28.88 -15.33 -4.51
N ASP A 482 28.94 -14.05 -4.16
CA ASP A 482 30.07 -13.39 -3.49
C ASP A 482 29.85 -13.22 -1.97
N ILE A 483 28.80 -13.85 -1.42
CA ILE A 483 28.40 -13.63 -0.02
C ILE A 483 29.02 -14.70 0.88
N GLU A 484 29.83 -14.27 1.85
CA GLU A 484 30.37 -15.09 2.93
C GLU A 484 29.48 -14.97 4.17
N CYS A 485 28.55 -15.91 4.36
CA CYS A 485 27.72 -15.99 5.57
C CYS A 485 27.47 -17.45 5.96
N GLN A 486 27.22 -17.72 7.25
CA GLN A 486 26.88 -19.08 7.72
C GLN A 486 25.39 -19.37 7.55
N VAL A 487 24.53 -18.34 7.68
CA VAL A 487 23.08 -18.45 7.51
C VAL A 487 22.54 -17.33 6.61
N LEU A 488 21.67 -17.68 5.67
CA LEU A 488 20.97 -16.75 4.80
C LEU A 488 19.46 -16.74 5.11
N ILE A 489 18.89 -15.57 5.38
CA ILE A 489 17.46 -15.36 5.60
C ILE A 489 16.84 -14.70 4.36
N LEU A 490 15.89 -15.37 3.69
CA LEU A 490 15.05 -14.80 2.64
C LEU A 490 13.71 -14.35 3.23
N ASP A 491 13.44 -13.05 3.22
CA ASP A 491 12.17 -12.47 3.67
C ASP A 491 11.21 -12.24 2.50
N PHE A 492 10.07 -12.94 2.54
CA PHE A 492 9.00 -12.92 1.54
C PHE A 492 7.83 -12.00 1.90
N ALA A 493 7.90 -11.23 3.00
CA ALA A 493 6.77 -10.43 3.49
C ALA A 493 6.23 -9.40 2.49
N GLN A 494 7.01 -9.03 1.47
CA GLN A 494 6.62 -8.08 0.42
C GLN A 494 6.49 -8.71 -0.97
N VAL A 495 6.51 -10.04 -1.03
CA VAL A 495 6.29 -10.81 -2.26
C VAL A 495 4.80 -10.99 -2.47
N ILE A 496 4.33 -10.65 -3.67
CA ILE A 496 2.91 -10.69 -4.04
C ILE A 496 2.55 -12.09 -4.54
N SER A 497 3.38 -12.65 -5.42
CA SER A 497 3.20 -13.99 -5.99
C SER A 497 4.53 -14.56 -6.47
N ILE A 498 4.59 -15.89 -6.56
CA ILE A 498 5.76 -16.64 -7.04
C ILE A 498 5.27 -17.63 -8.09
N ASP A 499 5.85 -17.57 -9.29
CA ASP A 499 5.55 -18.52 -10.36
C ASP A 499 6.35 -19.82 -10.19
N SER A 500 5.90 -20.91 -10.82
CA SER A 500 6.55 -22.24 -10.75
C SER A 500 7.99 -22.20 -11.25
N SER A 501 8.26 -21.34 -12.24
CA SER A 501 9.59 -21.11 -12.80
C SER A 501 10.54 -20.41 -11.82
N ALA A 502 10.06 -19.40 -11.08
CA ALA A 502 10.82 -18.76 -10.00
C ALA A 502 11.10 -19.73 -8.86
N TYR A 503 10.16 -20.63 -8.55
CA TYR A 503 10.35 -21.66 -7.54
C TYR A 503 11.54 -22.57 -7.89
N SER A 504 11.61 -23.06 -9.14
CA SER A 504 12.74 -23.90 -9.58
C SER A 504 14.08 -23.18 -9.43
N GLN A 505 14.14 -21.86 -9.66
CA GLN A 505 15.36 -21.06 -9.47
C GLN A 505 15.72 -20.90 -7.99
N LEU A 506 14.72 -20.70 -7.12
CA LEU A 506 14.94 -20.65 -5.67
C LEU A 506 15.38 -22.00 -5.10
N ASP A 507 14.89 -23.12 -5.65
CA ASP A 507 15.30 -24.47 -5.26
C ASP A 507 16.74 -24.80 -5.71
N MET A 508 17.10 -24.38 -6.93
CA MET A 508 18.50 -24.42 -7.39
C MET A 508 19.41 -23.57 -6.49
N LEU A 509 18.96 -22.38 -6.11
CA LEU A 509 19.70 -21.51 -5.18
C LEU A 509 19.86 -22.17 -3.81
N ALA A 510 18.80 -22.78 -3.25
CA ALA A 510 18.84 -23.49 -1.98
C ALA A 510 19.83 -24.67 -2.03
N THR A 511 19.83 -25.43 -3.12
CA THR A 511 20.77 -26.54 -3.34
C THR A 511 22.22 -26.03 -3.44
N GLN A 512 22.45 -24.91 -4.13
CA GLN A 512 23.77 -24.27 -4.22
C GLN A 512 24.25 -23.78 -2.85
N LEU A 513 23.38 -23.16 -2.06
CA LEU A 513 23.69 -22.71 -0.70
C LEU A 513 24.04 -23.88 0.22
N GLN A 514 23.27 -24.96 0.15
CA GLN A 514 23.52 -26.17 0.91
C GLN A 514 24.88 -26.80 0.54
N SER A 515 25.24 -26.83 -0.75
CA SER A 515 26.55 -27.34 -1.20
C SER A 515 27.73 -26.53 -0.66
N ARG A 516 27.50 -25.26 -0.30
CA ARG A 516 28.47 -24.35 0.33
C ARG A 516 28.44 -24.41 1.86
N GLY A 517 27.55 -25.20 2.46
CA GLY A 517 27.37 -25.26 3.91
C GLY A 517 26.66 -24.05 4.52
N ILE A 518 25.93 -23.27 3.72
CA ILE A 518 25.16 -22.10 4.18
C ILE A 518 23.72 -22.56 4.48
N GLU A 519 23.24 -22.34 5.70
CA GLU A 519 21.86 -22.69 6.07
C GLU A 519 20.87 -21.63 5.53
N LEU A 520 19.74 -22.08 4.98
CA LEU A 520 18.73 -21.20 4.39
C LEU A 520 17.49 -21.12 5.30
N LEU A 521 17.11 -19.91 5.69
CA LEU A 521 15.88 -19.63 6.43
C LEU A 521 14.96 -18.76 5.57
N CYS A 522 13.66 -19.00 5.62
CA CYS A 522 12.65 -18.24 4.89
C CYS A 522 11.65 -17.64 5.88
N SER A 523 11.35 -16.34 5.77
CA SER A 523 10.40 -15.63 6.65
C SER A 523 9.31 -14.93 5.85
N GLY A 524 8.17 -14.61 6.48
CA GLY A 524 7.13 -13.77 5.87
C GLY A 524 6.32 -14.42 4.75
N LEU A 525 6.22 -15.76 4.73
CA LEU A 525 5.46 -16.47 3.70
C LEU A 525 3.95 -16.39 3.97
N LEU A 526 3.17 -15.83 3.04
CA LEU A 526 1.71 -15.77 3.14
C LEU A 526 1.08 -17.19 3.14
N ALA A 527 0.03 -17.40 3.93
CA ALA A 527 -0.65 -18.69 4.06
C ALA A 527 -1.19 -19.25 2.72
N GLU A 528 -1.53 -18.39 1.75
CA GLU A 528 -1.92 -18.81 0.40
C GLU A 528 -0.77 -19.40 -0.42
N MET A 529 0.47 -18.95 -0.17
CA MET A 529 1.69 -19.47 -0.81
C MET A 529 2.10 -20.84 -0.23
N ALA A 530 1.59 -21.21 0.95
CA ALA A 530 1.81 -22.52 1.57
C ALA A 530 1.08 -23.68 0.86
N LYS A 531 0.14 -23.40 -0.06
CA LYS A 531 -0.46 -24.45 -0.92
C LYS A 531 0.54 -24.96 -1.98
N VAL A 532 1.50 -24.13 -2.39
CA VAL A 532 2.52 -24.47 -3.39
C VAL A 532 3.74 -25.16 -2.76
N THR A 533 4.06 -24.87 -1.49
CA THR A 533 5.10 -25.59 -0.73
C THR A 533 4.80 -27.08 -0.52
N ARG A 534 3.57 -27.54 -0.81
CA ARG A 534 3.22 -28.98 -0.84
C ARG A 534 3.75 -29.72 -2.08
N TYR A 535 4.05 -29.03 -3.18
CA TYR A 535 4.35 -29.67 -4.48
C TYR A 535 5.83 -29.72 -4.83
N THR A 536 6.63 -28.84 -4.25
CA THR A 536 8.07 -28.79 -4.47
C THR A 536 8.71 -28.52 -3.14
N ARG A 537 9.71 -29.31 -2.77
CA ARG A 537 10.44 -29.12 -1.52
C ARG A 537 11.58 -28.17 -1.82
N LEU A 538 11.52 -26.94 -1.32
CA LEU A 538 12.71 -26.22 -0.85
C LEU A 538 13.28 -27.07 0.30
N SER A 539 13.85 -28.24 -0.01
CA SER A 539 14.04 -29.34 0.94
C SER A 539 15.04 -29.04 2.05
N ALA A 540 15.81 -27.96 1.88
CA ALA A 540 16.85 -27.52 2.81
C ALA A 540 16.50 -26.22 3.57
N ALA A 541 15.32 -25.62 3.33
CA ALA A 541 14.97 -24.34 3.94
C ALA A 541 14.02 -24.49 5.14
N SER A 542 14.28 -23.76 6.23
CA SER A 542 13.37 -23.66 7.37
C SER A 542 12.44 -22.46 7.22
N PHE A 543 11.14 -22.63 7.49
CA PHE A 543 10.14 -21.58 7.29
C PHE A 543 9.67 -20.97 8.62
N PHE A 544 9.55 -19.63 8.65
CA PHE A 544 9.11 -18.83 9.80
C PHE A 544 8.00 -17.87 9.41
N LEU A 545 7.12 -17.55 10.36
CA LEU A 545 6.01 -16.64 10.15
C LEU A 545 6.48 -15.22 9.88
N ASP A 546 7.46 -14.76 10.65
CA ASP A 546 8.02 -13.41 10.56
C ASP A 546 9.56 -13.44 10.66
N MET A 547 10.16 -12.28 10.39
CA MET A 547 11.61 -12.12 10.45
C MET A 547 12.16 -12.31 11.87
N ASP A 548 11.43 -11.86 12.90
CA ASP A 548 11.88 -11.93 14.30
C ASP A 548 12.05 -13.40 14.74
N ALA A 549 11.12 -14.28 14.38
CA ALA A 549 11.22 -15.71 14.64
C ALA A 549 12.40 -16.37 13.89
N ALA A 550 12.66 -15.97 12.65
CA ALA A 550 13.81 -16.48 11.89
C ALA A 550 15.14 -16.07 12.55
N VAL A 551 15.28 -14.81 12.98
CA VAL A 551 16.46 -14.31 13.70
C VAL A 551 16.61 -15.02 15.04
N GLN A 552 15.52 -15.20 15.79
CA GLN A 552 15.54 -15.93 17.06
C GLN A 552 16.06 -17.36 16.89
N ARG A 553 15.66 -18.06 15.82
CA ARG A 553 16.13 -19.41 15.53
C ARG A 553 17.64 -19.47 15.27
N VAL A 554 18.19 -18.52 14.51
CA VAL A 554 19.63 -18.40 14.28
C VAL A 554 20.35 -18.28 15.63
N GLU A 555 19.88 -17.37 16.47
CA GLU A 555 20.49 -17.14 17.77
C GLU A 555 20.43 -18.40 18.66
N GLU A 556 19.30 -19.10 18.70
CA GLU A 556 19.16 -20.34 19.49
C GLU A 556 20.04 -21.49 18.96
N MET A 557 20.23 -21.58 17.64
CA MET A 557 21.11 -22.56 17.01
C MET A 557 22.56 -22.35 17.45
N VAL A 558 23.02 -21.11 17.43
CA VAL A 558 24.38 -20.74 17.87
C VAL A 558 24.59 -21.06 19.36
N LEU A 559 23.60 -20.74 20.20
CA LEU A 559 23.67 -20.99 21.65
C LEU A 559 23.60 -22.47 22.02
N THR A 560 22.91 -23.29 21.23
CA THR A 560 22.85 -24.75 21.46
C THR A 560 24.15 -25.42 21.04
N LEU A 561 24.76 -24.98 19.94
CA LEU A 561 26.08 -25.45 19.51
C LEU A 561 27.19 -25.14 20.52
N SER A 562 27.10 -24.01 21.26
CA SER A 562 28.09 -23.65 22.27
C SER A 562 27.94 -24.40 23.60
N ASN A 563 26.73 -24.86 23.94
CA ASN A 563 26.41 -25.37 25.30
C ASN A 563 26.40 -26.91 25.44
N GLY A 564 26.62 -27.68 24.37
CA GLY A 564 26.88 -29.13 24.46
C GLY A 564 25.79 -30.02 25.08
N LEU A 565 24.56 -29.56 25.29
CA LEU A 565 23.47 -30.34 25.92
C LEU A 565 22.25 -30.49 24.98
N PRO A 566 21.66 -31.70 24.84
CA PRO A 566 20.42 -31.89 24.08
C PRO A 566 19.20 -31.41 24.87
N ALA A 567 18.23 -30.81 24.16
CA ALA A 567 16.95 -30.37 24.71
C ALA A 567 16.11 -31.58 25.18
N GLN A 568 15.79 -31.64 26.48
CA GLN A 568 14.76 -32.54 27.01
C GLN A 568 13.54 -31.73 27.51
N PRO A 569 12.30 -32.20 27.27
CA PRO A 569 11.09 -31.55 27.74
C PRO A 569 10.87 -31.78 29.25
N PRO A 570 10.24 -30.84 29.99
CA PRO A 570 10.03 -30.97 31.42
C PRO A 570 8.96 -32.03 31.74
N THR A 571 9.28 -32.90 32.69
CA THR A 571 8.37 -33.94 33.22
C THR A 571 7.68 -33.43 34.48
N LEU A 572 6.34 -33.38 34.44
CA LEU A 572 5.47 -33.05 35.56
C LEU A 572 5.49 -34.17 36.63
N CYS A 573 5.77 -33.82 37.88
CA CYS A 573 5.43 -34.64 39.04
C CYS A 573 4.69 -33.79 40.09
N ARG A 574 3.40 -34.10 40.29
CA ARG A 574 2.56 -33.55 41.37
C ARG A 574 2.65 -34.42 42.62
N SER A 575 2.85 -33.82 43.79
CA SER A 575 2.14 -34.22 45.02
C SER A 575 2.13 -33.10 46.07
N GLN A 576 1.18 -33.19 47.00
CA GLN A 576 0.55 -32.11 47.76
C GLN A 576 1.18 -31.81 49.15
N ALA A 577 1.04 -30.54 49.53
CA ALA A 577 0.61 -29.98 50.83
C ALA A 577 1.40 -30.17 52.14
N ALA A 578 1.61 -29.01 52.78
CA ALA A 578 1.51 -28.67 54.20
C ALA A 578 2.79 -28.50 55.06
N ALA A 579 3.01 -27.23 55.43
CA ALA A 579 3.42 -26.73 56.75
C ALA A 579 4.75 -27.21 57.38
N SER A 580 5.87 -26.80 56.77
CA SER A 580 7.12 -26.30 57.38
C SER A 580 8.15 -26.24 56.25
N LYS A 581 8.79 -25.09 55.96
CA LYS A 581 9.64 -24.82 54.76
C LYS A 581 10.31 -26.10 54.19
N PRO A 582 9.75 -26.77 53.15
CA PRO A 582 10.15 -28.12 52.74
C PRO A 582 10.83 -28.10 51.35
N TRP A 583 11.73 -27.16 51.10
CA TRP A 583 12.42 -27.09 49.81
C TRP A 583 13.74 -27.88 49.79
N ALA A 584 14.18 -28.43 50.92
CA ALA A 584 15.47 -29.13 51.02
C ALA A 584 15.52 -30.35 50.09
N ALA A 585 16.50 -30.34 49.17
CA ALA A 585 16.72 -31.41 48.20
C ALA A 585 18.21 -31.76 48.11
N GLN A 586 18.55 -32.96 47.61
CA GLN A 586 19.93 -33.32 47.28
C GLN A 586 20.28 -32.79 45.88
N ALA A 587 21.44 -32.14 45.75
CA ALA A 587 21.94 -31.64 44.47
C ALA A 587 22.55 -32.77 43.62
N LEU A 588 22.24 -32.79 42.32
CA LEU A 588 22.90 -33.68 41.36
C LEU A 588 24.36 -33.22 41.11
N GLU A 589 25.21 -34.11 40.59
CA GLU A 589 26.60 -33.74 40.22
C GLU A 589 26.64 -32.59 39.20
N ALA A 590 25.71 -32.55 38.25
CA ALA A 590 25.58 -31.46 37.28
C ALA A 590 25.19 -30.11 37.94
N ASP A 591 24.36 -30.13 38.99
CA ASP A 591 23.96 -28.93 39.74
C ASP A 591 25.10 -28.38 40.60
N GLN A 592 26.00 -29.27 41.06
CA GLN A 592 27.21 -28.95 41.80
C GLN A 592 28.29 -28.35 40.87
N GLN A 593 28.51 -28.96 39.70
CA GLN A 593 29.41 -28.41 38.67
C GLN A 593 28.94 -27.04 38.19
N PHE A 594 27.64 -26.89 37.91
CA PHE A 594 27.10 -25.60 37.48
C PHE A 594 27.32 -24.49 38.54
N PHE A 595 27.12 -24.80 39.82
CA PHE A 595 27.41 -23.84 40.90
C PHE A 595 28.89 -23.46 40.92
N ASP A 596 29.78 -24.46 40.81
CA ASP A 596 31.22 -24.23 40.83
C ASP A 596 31.68 -23.39 39.63
N ASP A 597 31.19 -23.69 38.43
CA ASP A 597 31.52 -22.97 37.19
C ASP A 597 31.03 -21.51 37.24
N VAL A 598 29.80 -21.29 37.70
CA VAL A 598 29.25 -19.94 37.85
C VAL A 598 30.07 -19.15 38.86
N CYS A 599 30.36 -19.71 40.03
CA CYS A 599 31.19 -19.05 41.03
C CYS A 599 32.63 -18.81 40.55
N CYS A 600 33.25 -19.77 39.85
CA CYS A 600 34.59 -19.61 39.28
C CYS A 600 34.64 -18.48 38.26
N ASN A 601 33.71 -18.45 37.30
CA ASN A 601 33.64 -17.39 36.27
C ASN A 601 33.38 -16.00 36.87
N LEU A 602 32.66 -15.93 38.00
CA LEU A 602 32.38 -14.66 38.69
C LEU A 602 33.56 -14.18 39.56
N LEU A 603 34.38 -15.11 40.05
CA LEU A 603 35.55 -14.82 40.89
C LEU A 603 36.83 -14.58 40.08
N GLU A 604 36.95 -15.14 38.87
CA GLU A 604 38.09 -14.97 37.97
C GLU A 604 38.50 -13.49 37.76
N PRO A 605 37.56 -12.55 37.48
CA PRO A 605 37.92 -11.15 37.26
C PRO A 605 38.24 -10.37 38.54
N LEU A 606 38.18 -11.01 39.72
CA LEU A 606 38.57 -10.42 41.01
C LEU A 606 40.00 -10.82 41.42
N GLY A 607 40.72 -11.63 40.62
CA GLY A 607 42.08 -12.07 40.94
C GLY A 607 42.15 -13.00 42.15
N LEU A 608 41.03 -13.61 42.55
CA LEU A 608 40.94 -14.59 43.63
C LEU A 608 40.93 -16.00 43.01
N PRO A 609 42.00 -16.79 43.11
CA PRO A 609 42.11 -18.03 42.33
C PRO A 609 41.52 -19.27 43.05
N GLN A 610 41.11 -20.22 42.18
CA GLN A 610 40.97 -21.68 42.32
C GLN A 610 39.56 -22.31 42.47
N PRO A 611 39.31 -23.45 41.79
CA PRO A 611 38.11 -24.29 41.96
C PRO A 611 37.93 -24.78 43.42
N GLU A 612 38.99 -24.82 44.22
CA GLU A 612 38.89 -25.14 45.65
C GLU A 612 38.05 -24.10 46.43
N THR A 613 38.03 -22.85 45.98
CA THR A 613 37.30 -21.74 46.61
C THR A 613 35.80 -21.84 46.34
N SER A 614 35.38 -22.21 45.12
CA SER A 614 33.96 -22.43 44.79
C SER A 614 33.40 -23.67 45.50
N ILE A 615 34.18 -24.75 45.55
CA ILE A 615 33.86 -25.97 46.30
C ILE A 615 33.73 -25.67 47.81
N SER A 616 34.61 -24.84 48.36
CA SER A 616 34.56 -24.44 49.78
C SER A 616 33.39 -23.50 50.07
N LEU A 617 33.04 -22.62 49.13
CA LEU A 617 31.89 -21.72 49.23
C LEU A 617 30.57 -22.50 49.27
N ARG A 618 30.45 -23.56 48.45
CA ARG A 618 29.26 -24.43 48.39
C ARG A 618 28.88 -25.05 49.74
N ARG A 619 29.84 -25.27 50.66
CA ARG A 619 29.60 -25.82 52.02
C ARG A 619 28.70 -24.95 52.90
N PHE A 620 28.48 -23.69 52.52
CA PHE A 620 27.60 -22.76 53.23
C PHE A 620 26.26 -22.53 52.52
N PHE A 621 26.04 -23.18 51.38
CA PHE A 621 24.80 -23.14 50.61
C PHE A 621 24.05 -24.46 50.76
N GLU A 622 22.72 -24.36 50.79
CA GLU A 622 21.80 -25.49 50.84
C GLU A 622 21.06 -25.59 49.51
N PHE A 623 21.04 -26.77 48.90
CA PHE A 623 20.29 -26.97 47.66
C PHE A 623 18.81 -27.13 47.94
N GLN A 624 18.00 -26.40 47.19
CA GLN A 624 16.56 -26.34 47.38
C GLN A 624 15.80 -26.43 46.05
N ARG A 625 14.62 -27.05 46.08
CA ARG A 625 13.68 -27.10 44.95
C ARG A 625 12.30 -26.57 45.34
N ALA A 626 11.73 -25.75 44.47
CA ALA A 626 10.38 -25.20 44.64
C ALA A 626 9.54 -25.52 43.39
N VAL A 627 8.27 -25.86 43.59
CA VAL A 627 7.35 -26.19 42.49
C VAL A 627 6.73 -24.90 41.94
N GLU A 628 6.34 -24.90 40.67
CA GLU A 628 5.57 -23.81 40.05
C GLU A 628 4.40 -23.35 40.96
N GLY A 629 4.24 -22.02 41.07
CA GLY A 629 3.24 -21.35 41.91
C GLY A 629 3.68 -21.12 43.36
N THR A 630 4.85 -21.61 43.78
CA THR A 630 5.35 -21.38 45.14
C THR A 630 5.74 -19.92 45.36
N VAL A 631 5.14 -19.26 46.35
CA VAL A 631 5.58 -17.92 46.80
C VAL A 631 6.85 -18.07 47.63
N LEU A 632 7.95 -17.45 47.17
CA LEU A 632 9.24 -17.51 47.85
C LEU A 632 9.32 -16.53 49.03
N TRP A 633 8.79 -15.32 48.86
CA TRP A 633 8.57 -14.33 49.93
C TRP A 633 7.58 -13.24 49.51
N ASN A 634 7.00 -12.56 50.50
CA ASN A 634 6.10 -11.41 50.35
C ASN A 634 6.79 -10.08 50.75
N PRO A 635 6.25 -8.93 50.34
CA PRO A 635 6.68 -7.64 50.86
C PRO A 635 6.52 -7.58 52.38
N GLY A 636 7.53 -7.04 53.07
CA GLY A 636 7.58 -6.95 54.52
C GLY A 636 8.20 -8.17 55.22
N ASP A 637 8.39 -9.29 54.53
CA ASP A 637 9.04 -10.48 55.11
C ASP A 637 10.50 -10.17 55.51
N PRO A 638 11.02 -10.81 56.56
CA PRO A 638 12.43 -10.70 56.93
C PRO A 638 13.36 -11.32 55.86
N SER A 639 14.52 -10.73 55.67
CA SER A 639 15.50 -11.16 54.66
C SER A 639 16.38 -12.29 55.17
N ASP A 640 15.76 -13.46 55.32
CA ASP A 640 16.38 -14.62 55.98
C ASP A 640 17.31 -15.44 55.07
N PHE A 641 17.19 -15.30 53.74
CA PHE A 641 17.97 -16.09 52.77
C PHE A 641 18.18 -15.39 51.42
N ALA A 642 19.09 -15.87 50.60
CA ALA A 642 19.26 -15.48 49.19
C ALA A 642 19.59 -16.74 48.39
N PHE A 643 19.29 -16.77 47.10
CA PHE A 643 19.48 -17.98 46.31
C PHE A 643 20.09 -17.73 44.94
N LEU A 644 20.91 -18.68 44.48
CA LEU A 644 21.44 -18.76 43.12
C LEU A 644 20.56 -19.71 42.31
N LEU A 645 19.97 -19.20 41.23
CA LEU A 645 19.03 -19.97 40.41
C LEU A 645 19.78 -20.92 39.46
N VAL A 646 19.52 -22.22 39.55
CA VAL A 646 20.13 -23.27 38.71
C VAL A 646 19.22 -23.63 37.54
N SER A 647 17.92 -23.71 37.76
CA SER A 647 16.90 -23.98 36.74
C SER A 647 15.55 -23.39 37.13
N GLY A 648 14.69 -23.14 36.14
CA GLY A 648 13.36 -22.56 36.32
C GLY A 648 13.35 -21.04 36.29
N HIS A 649 12.15 -20.44 36.32
CA HIS A 649 11.95 -19.00 36.25
C HIS A 649 11.21 -18.47 37.49
N VAL A 650 11.59 -17.25 37.87
CA VAL A 650 11.03 -16.54 39.02
C VAL A 650 10.37 -15.27 38.52
N GLY A 651 9.12 -15.07 38.90
CA GLY A 651 8.32 -13.89 38.57
C GLY A 651 8.20 -12.94 39.76
N VAL A 652 8.34 -11.65 39.50
CA VAL A 652 8.05 -10.57 40.46
C VAL A 652 6.65 -10.01 40.18
N LEU A 653 5.82 -9.97 41.23
CA LEU A 653 4.53 -9.29 41.21
C LEU A 653 4.70 -7.88 41.78
N ASP A 654 4.28 -6.89 41.00
CA ASP A 654 4.33 -5.48 41.38
C ASP A 654 3.05 -5.09 42.14
N ASP A 655 3.15 -4.96 43.47
CA ASP A 655 2.03 -4.62 44.34
C ASP A 655 1.73 -3.10 44.33
N TYR A 656 2.43 -2.26 43.53
CA TYR A 656 2.14 -0.82 43.45
C TYR A 656 0.78 -0.48 42.81
N CYS A 657 0.08 -1.46 42.22
CA CYS A 657 -1.24 -1.27 41.62
C CYS A 657 -2.43 -1.40 42.59
N ASP A 658 -2.25 -1.83 43.84
CA ASP A 658 -3.37 -2.14 44.74
C ASP A 658 -4.01 -0.94 45.46
N ARG A 659 -3.55 0.31 45.21
CA ARG A 659 -4.24 1.51 45.73
C ARG A 659 -5.43 1.97 44.86
N GLY A 660 -5.72 1.27 43.77
CA GLY A 660 -6.70 1.67 42.76
C GLY A 660 -7.88 0.72 42.55
N GLY A 661 -8.26 -0.13 43.50
CA GLY A 661 -9.58 -0.79 43.53
C GLY A 661 -10.03 -1.58 42.28
N ALA A 662 -9.13 -1.96 41.38
CA ALA A 662 -9.42 -2.75 40.20
C ALA A 662 -8.75 -4.11 40.34
N GLN A 663 -9.57 -5.15 40.50
CA GLN A 663 -9.12 -6.53 40.59
C GLN A 663 -8.58 -6.94 39.20
N MET A 664 -7.26 -7.07 39.07
CA MET A 664 -6.61 -7.57 37.85
C MET A 664 -6.86 -9.07 37.68
N ASP A 665 -7.21 -9.49 36.46
CA ASP A 665 -7.03 -10.87 36.02
C ASP A 665 -5.53 -11.18 36.01
N GLY A 666 -5.11 -12.03 36.94
CA GLY A 666 -3.70 -12.28 37.22
C GLY A 666 -2.93 -12.86 36.04
N ARG A 667 -1.80 -12.22 35.68
CA ARG A 667 -0.57 -12.81 35.06
C ARG A 667 0.47 -11.80 34.55
N SER A 668 0.44 -10.51 34.91
CA SER A 668 1.52 -9.58 34.55
C SER A 668 2.71 -9.70 35.50
N PHE A 669 3.70 -10.51 35.14
CA PHE A 669 5.01 -10.57 35.83
C PHE A 669 5.93 -9.49 35.25
N VAL A 670 6.58 -8.70 36.12
CA VAL A 670 7.37 -7.52 35.71
C VAL A 670 8.86 -7.83 35.54
N ASP A 671 9.33 -8.97 36.04
CA ASP A 671 10.74 -9.36 35.97
C ASP A 671 10.85 -10.89 35.94
N CYS A 672 11.61 -11.42 34.98
CA CYS A 672 11.82 -12.86 34.78
C CYS A 672 13.32 -13.17 34.90
N SER A 673 13.71 -13.65 36.08
CA SER A 673 15.11 -14.01 36.36
C SER A 673 15.59 -15.17 35.48
N VAL A 674 16.84 -15.10 35.02
CA VAL A 674 17.45 -16.10 34.11
C VAL A 674 18.37 -17.04 34.90
N ARG A 675 18.59 -18.26 34.38
CA ARG A 675 19.53 -19.25 34.93
C ARG A 675 20.90 -18.62 35.26
N GLY A 676 21.44 -18.94 36.44
CA GLY A 676 22.70 -18.40 36.95
C GLY A 676 22.58 -17.07 37.68
N GLN A 677 21.37 -16.52 37.89
CA GLN A 677 21.17 -15.27 38.62
C GLN A 677 21.13 -15.48 40.14
N PHE A 678 21.82 -14.61 40.90
CA PHE A 678 21.79 -14.61 42.37
C PHE A 678 20.77 -13.59 42.88
N THR A 679 19.70 -14.03 43.57
CA THR A 679 18.50 -13.24 43.88
C THR A 679 18.26 -13.12 45.39
N GLY A 680 17.89 -11.91 45.84
CA GLY A 680 17.59 -11.61 47.24
C GLY A 680 18.82 -11.31 48.09
N GLU A 681 19.99 -11.19 47.46
CA GLU A 681 21.30 -11.02 48.05
C GLU A 681 21.46 -9.68 48.78
N LEU A 682 21.03 -8.58 48.17
CA LEU A 682 21.17 -7.25 48.77
C LEU A 682 20.43 -7.14 50.09
N ASN A 683 19.16 -7.56 50.14
CA ASN A 683 18.38 -7.51 51.38
C ASN A 683 18.93 -8.45 52.46
N LEU A 684 19.54 -9.58 52.09
CA LEU A 684 20.22 -10.47 53.04
C LEU A 684 21.44 -9.79 53.69
N PHE A 685 22.21 -9.01 52.93
CA PHE A 685 23.37 -8.28 53.45
C PHE A 685 23.00 -6.99 54.19
N THR A 686 22.00 -6.25 53.73
CA THR A 686 21.57 -4.98 54.35
C THR A 686 20.67 -5.20 55.56
N GLY A 687 19.99 -6.35 55.64
CA GLY A 687 18.99 -6.63 56.67
C GLY A 687 17.67 -5.89 56.48
N GLU A 688 17.48 -5.19 55.36
CA GLU A 688 16.20 -4.58 55.01
C GLU A 688 15.12 -5.65 54.79
N SER A 689 13.85 -5.33 55.05
CA SER A 689 12.74 -6.21 54.71
C SER A 689 12.59 -6.39 53.19
N ARG A 690 11.94 -7.47 52.78
CA ARG A 690 11.59 -7.71 51.37
C ARG A 690 10.65 -6.63 50.86
N LYS A 691 10.86 -6.17 49.63
CA LYS A 691 10.07 -5.08 49.03
C LYS A 691 9.01 -5.56 48.04
N ASN A 692 9.24 -6.72 47.41
CA ASN A 692 8.39 -7.24 46.34
C ASN A 692 7.93 -8.67 46.65
N ARG A 693 6.78 -9.07 46.11
CA ARG A 693 6.33 -10.46 46.13
C ARG A 693 7.06 -11.24 45.02
N ILE A 694 7.59 -12.41 45.37
CA ILE A 694 8.29 -13.28 44.44
C ILE A 694 7.62 -14.66 44.39
N ILE A 695 7.33 -15.14 43.18
CA ILE A 695 6.68 -16.43 42.92
C ILE A 695 7.50 -17.25 41.91
N ALA A 696 7.57 -18.56 42.11
CA ALA A 696 8.07 -19.51 41.12
C ALA A 696 7.08 -19.61 39.94
N THR A 697 7.48 -19.22 38.73
CA THR A 697 6.64 -19.37 37.52
C THR A 697 6.84 -20.71 36.84
N GLU A 698 7.88 -21.44 37.22
CA GLU A 698 8.19 -22.81 36.79
C GLU A 698 8.80 -23.56 37.99
N ASP A 699 9.04 -24.87 37.84
CA ASP A 699 9.79 -25.65 38.83
C ASP A 699 11.23 -25.15 38.94
N LEU A 700 11.60 -24.72 40.15
CA LEU A 700 12.89 -24.11 40.46
C LEU A 700 13.85 -25.11 41.09
N SER A 701 15.11 -25.05 40.65
CA SER A 701 16.26 -25.57 41.41
C SER A 701 17.18 -24.41 41.78
N MET A 702 17.57 -24.32 43.05
CA MET A 702 18.34 -23.18 43.55
C MET A 702 19.29 -23.54 44.69
N TRP A 703 20.44 -22.86 44.74
CA TRP A 703 21.36 -22.93 45.88
C TRP A 703 21.13 -21.75 46.82
N THR A 704 20.76 -22.03 48.06
CA THR A 704 20.29 -21.03 49.03
C THR A 704 21.31 -20.79 50.14
N VAL A 705 21.63 -19.53 50.41
CA VAL A 705 22.41 -19.10 51.58
C VAL A 705 21.50 -18.42 52.57
N THR A 706 21.47 -18.91 53.81
CA THR A 706 20.67 -18.31 54.89
C THR A 706 21.48 -17.28 55.68
N ARG A 707 20.80 -16.42 56.44
CA ARG A 707 21.44 -15.47 57.36
C ARG A 707 22.32 -16.18 58.38
N SER A 708 21.89 -17.35 58.86
CA SER A 708 22.67 -18.17 59.78
C SER A 708 23.95 -18.72 59.13
N SER A 709 23.86 -19.21 57.89
CA SER A 709 25.01 -19.67 57.10
C SER A 709 25.98 -18.54 56.80
N LEU A 710 25.48 -17.33 56.53
CA LEU A 710 26.31 -16.14 56.31
C LEU A 710 27.07 -15.72 57.58
N ILE A 711 26.40 -15.69 58.74
CA ILE A 711 27.06 -15.41 60.03
C ILE A 711 28.09 -16.49 60.37
N ARG A 712 27.79 -17.76 60.07
CA ARG A 712 28.73 -18.88 60.22
C ARG A 712 29.95 -18.69 59.32
N MET A 713 29.74 -18.36 58.04
CA MET A 713 30.80 -18.08 57.08
C MET A 713 31.69 -16.90 57.53
N GLN A 714 31.12 -15.84 58.08
CA GLN A 714 31.88 -14.69 58.60
C GLN A 714 32.75 -15.04 59.82
N ARG A 715 32.34 -16.03 60.64
CA ARG A 715 33.10 -16.48 61.81
C ARG A 715 34.15 -17.52 61.46
N GLU A 716 33.82 -18.48 60.60
CA GLU A 716 34.63 -19.66 60.31
C GLU A 716 35.54 -19.49 59.08
N ALA A 717 35.14 -18.65 58.11
CA ALA A 717 35.84 -18.52 56.83
C ALA A 717 35.66 -17.12 56.21
N LEU A 718 36.24 -16.12 56.88
CA LEU A 718 36.16 -14.71 56.49
C LEU A 718 36.53 -14.43 55.01
N PRO A 719 37.53 -15.08 54.38
CA PRO A 719 37.82 -14.89 52.95
C PRO A 719 36.67 -15.30 52.02
N LEU A 720 35.94 -16.36 52.36
CA LEU A 720 34.78 -16.82 51.57
C LEU A 720 33.59 -15.85 51.73
N ALA A 721 33.42 -15.25 52.90
CA ALA A 721 32.42 -14.20 53.12
C ALA A 721 32.69 -12.97 52.24
N PHE A 722 33.95 -12.56 52.11
CA PHE A 722 34.35 -11.48 51.19
C PHE A 722 34.15 -11.86 49.72
N ALA A 723 34.45 -13.10 49.33
CA ALA A 723 34.20 -13.59 47.97
C ALA A 723 32.70 -13.57 47.63
N LEU A 724 31.84 -14.01 48.54
CA LEU A 724 30.38 -13.97 48.37
C LEU A 724 29.84 -12.54 48.27
N GLN A 725 30.37 -11.62 49.10
CA GLN A 725 30.04 -10.19 48.99
C GLN A 725 30.48 -9.62 47.63
N GLY A 726 31.65 -10.00 47.12
CA GLY A 726 32.13 -9.60 45.80
C GLY A 726 31.20 -10.06 44.66
N ILE A 727 30.71 -11.30 44.73
CA ILE A 727 29.70 -11.84 43.80
C ILE A 727 28.40 -11.03 43.89
N ALA A 728 27.88 -10.80 45.09
CA ALA A 728 26.65 -10.05 45.30
C ALA A 728 26.74 -8.60 44.80
N LEU A 729 27.87 -7.92 45.05
CA LEU A 729 28.14 -6.56 44.56
C LEU A 729 28.21 -6.49 43.03
N ARG A 730 28.71 -7.53 42.34
CA ARG A 730 28.71 -7.58 40.87
C ARG A 730 27.30 -7.75 40.31
N TYR A 731 26.47 -8.63 40.87
CA TYR A 731 25.08 -8.74 40.45
C TYR A 731 24.29 -7.45 40.72
N ALA A 732 24.49 -6.83 41.89
CA ALA A 732 23.91 -5.54 42.22
C ALA A 732 24.36 -4.44 41.24
N ALA A 733 25.66 -4.35 40.94
CA ALA A 733 26.19 -3.39 39.98
C ALA A 733 25.67 -3.64 38.56
N HIS A 734 25.49 -4.91 38.16
CA HIS A 734 24.95 -5.27 36.86
C HIS A 734 23.45 -4.94 36.75
N ARG A 735 22.65 -5.23 37.79
CA ARG A 735 21.25 -4.80 37.85
C ARG A 735 21.11 -3.29 37.87
N MET A 736 21.98 -2.59 38.62
CA MET A 736 22.04 -1.12 38.57
C MET A 736 22.39 -0.64 37.17
N TYR A 737 23.34 -1.28 36.49
CA TYR A 737 23.72 -0.95 35.11
C TYR A 737 22.58 -1.19 34.11
N LEU A 738 21.86 -2.31 34.21
CA LEU A 738 20.68 -2.61 33.40
C LEU A 738 19.53 -1.63 33.70
N SER A 739 19.27 -1.31 34.97
CA SER A 739 18.29 -0.28 35.36
C SER A 739 18.75 1.16 35.07
N MET A 740 20.02 1.35 34.70
CA MET A 740 20.54 2.63 34.19
C MET A 740 20.44 2.68 32.65
N LEU A 741 20.36 1.53 31.98
CA LEU A 741 20.13 1.40 30.53
C LEU A 741 18.66 1.53 30.17
N ASP A 742 17.77 0.90 30.95
CA ASP A 742 16.36 1.24 30.99
C ASP A 742 16.23 2.48 31.86
N GLY A 743 16.18 3.66 31.25
CA GLY A 743 16.18 4.96 31.95
C GLY A 743 15.07 5.09 32.99
N HIS A 744 15.26 4.51 34.17
CA HIS A 744 14.47 4.77 35.34
C HIS A 744 14.97 6.08 35.93
N ALA A 745 14.08 7.09 35.93
CA ALA A 745 14.30 8.34 36.62
C ALA A 745 14.62 8.05 38.11
N GLY A 746 15.81 8.48 38.59
CA GLY A 746 16.14 8.52 40.02
C GLY A 746 17.43 7.84 40.52
N LEU A 747 18.26 7.20 39.66
CA LEU A 747 19.42 6.39 40.13
C LEU A 747 20.78 7.11 40.24
N GLY A 748 20.90 8.36 39.79
CA GLY A 748 22.16 9.11 39.88
C GLY A 748 22.48 9.58 41.31
N LYS A 749 23.74 9.41 41.73
CA LYS A 749 24.18 9.65 43.12
C LYS A 749 24.44 11.11 43.47
N HIS A 750 24.51 12.00 42.48
CA HIS A 750 24.89 13.40 42.65
C HIS A 750 23.97 14.31 41.84
N SER A 751 23.74 15.53 42.32
CA SER A 751 23.06 16.60 41.57
C SER A 751 23.97 17.29 40.54
N GLY A 752 25.16 16.73 40.28
CA GLY A 752 26.20 17.34 39.45
C GLY A 752 27.02 18.45 40.14
N THR A 753 26.82 18.65 41.45
CA THR A 753 27.64 19.52 42.30
C THR A 753 28.71 18.72 43.06
N TYR A 754 29.93 19.24 43.08
CA TYR A 754 31.05 18.69 43.85
C TYR A 754 31.77 19.84 44.57
N GLN A 755 31.86 19.75 45.90
CA GLN A 755 32.49 20.77 46.76
C GLN A 755 31.94 22.20 46.56
N GLY A 756 30.62 22.34 46.39
CA GLY A 756 29.97 23.64 46.20
C GLY A 756 30.02 24.19 44.77
N ASN A 757 30.79 23.57 43.87
CA ASN A 757 30.83 23.93 42.46
C ASN A 757 29.95 23.00 41.64
N ALA A 758 29.06 23.56 40.81
CA ALA A 758 28.28 22.79 39.84
C ALA A 758 29.19 22.40 38.65
N LEU A 759 29.59 21.13 38.58
CA LEU A 759 30.45 20.60 37.52
C LEU A 759 29.65 20.20 36.28
N PHE A 760 28.42 19.72 36.46
CA PHE A 760 27.47 19.47 35.38
C PHE A 760 26.04 19.55 35.93
N THR A 761 25.05 19.65 35.05
CA THR A 761 23.63 19.67 35.42
C THR A 761 22.96 18.39 34.94
N CYS A 762 22.05 17.84 35.74
CA CYS A 762 21.32 16.61 35.43
C CYS A 762 19.83 16.95 35.28
N ARG A 763 19.21 16.58 34.16
CA ARG A 763 17.79 16.89 33.88
C ARG A 763 16.84 16.21 34.89
N ASP A 764 17.13 14.97 35.28
CA ASP A 764 16.37 14.22 36.28
C ASP A 764 16.88 14.46 37.72
N GLY A 765 17.66 15.53 37.96
CA GLY A 765 18.23 15.85 39.29
C GLY A 765 19.34 14.92 39.79
N HIS A 766 19.62 13.84 39.04
CA HIS A 766 20.49 12.75 39.46
C HIS A 766 21.49 12.38 38.35
N GLY A 767 22.79 12.39 38.66
CA GLY A 767 23.88 11.97 37.77
C GLY A 767 25.04 11.34 38.53
N SER A 768 25.98 10.71 37.80
CA SER A 768 27.11 9.98 38.37
C SER A 768 28.42 10.40 37.70
N PHE A 769 29.47 10.62 38.48
CA PHE A 769 30.82 10.83 37.95
C PHE A 769 31.39 9.50 37.44
N ALA A 770 31.91 9.48 36.22
CA ALA A 770 32.60 8.34 35.64
C ALA A 770 34.14 8.54 35.72
N LYS A 771 34.87 7.47 36.03
CA LYS A 771 36.35 7.49 35.97
C LYS A 771 36.78 7.44 34.51
N VAL A 772 37.69 8.34 34.12
CA VAL A 772 38.19 8.48 32.73
C VAL A 772 38.69 7.16 32.15
N GLU A 773 39.35 6.32 32.96
CA GLU A 773 39.87 5.00 32.56
C GLU A 773 38.81 3.98 32.12
N LYS A 774 37.53 4.23 32.42
CA LYS A 774 36.40 3.35 32.08
C LYS A 774 35.53 3.88 30.93
N ILE A 775 35.95 4.97 30.29
CA ILE A 775 35.20 5.64 29.23
C ILE A 775 35.91 5.36 27.91
N GLU A 776 35.20 4.77 26.95
CA GLU A 776 35.67 4.72 25.57
C GLU A 776 35.64 6.12 24.98
N LEU A 777 36.82 6.68 24.71
CA LEU A 777 36.94 7.94 23.98
C LEU A 777 36.53 7.69 22.54
N GLY A 778 35.56 8.45 22.05
CA GLY A 778 34.99 8.25 20.71
C GLY A 778 36.01 8.41 19.58
N MET A 779 35.67 7.86 18.42
CA MET A 779 36.52 7.72 17.25
C MET A 779 35.99 8.52 16.05
N PRO A 780 36.85 8.84 15.05
CA PRO A 780 36.41 9.55 13.86
C PRO A 780 35.68 8.64 12.85
N ILE A 781 34.88 9.23 11.96
CA ILE A 781 34.02 8.51 11.01
C ILE A 781 34.76 7.54 10.09
N GLN A 782 35.97 7.87 9.64
CA GLN A 782 36.77 6.99 8.79
C GLN A 782 37.10 5.68 9.53
N ARG A 783 37.47 5.82 10.82
CA ARG A 783 37.78 4.68 11.68
C ARG A 783 36.53 3.89 12.03
N ALA A 784 35.40 4.55 12.30
CA ALA A 784 34.12 3.88 12.53
C ALA A 784 33.66 3.06 11.31
N ILE A 785 33.82 3.61 10.10
CA ILE A 785 33.55 2.89 8.84
C ILE A 785 34.52 1.71 8.69
N ALA A 786 35.81 1.92 8.92
CA ALA A 786 36.80 0.86 8.79
C ALA A 786 36.61 -0.28 9.79
N GLU A 787 36.36 0.01 11.07
CA GLU A 787 36.09 -1.00 12.10
C GLU A 787 34.75 -1.72 11.91
N LYS A 788 33.79 -1.12 11.20
CA LYS A 788 32.47 -1.72 10.97
C LYS A 788 32.36 -2.48 9.64
N TYR A 789 32.98 -1.97 8.57
CA TYR A 789 32.84 -2.51 7.22
C TYR A 789 34.12 -3.15 6.67
N PHE A 790 35.29 -2.86 7.24
CA PHE A 790 36.60 -3.33 6.76
C PHE A 790 37.40 -4.10 7.83
N ALA A 791 36.72 -4.61 8.88
CA ALA A 791 37.33 -5.21 10.06
C ALA A 791 38.23 -6.44 9.79
N THR A 792 37.95 -7.20 8.72
CA THR A 792 38.75 -8.37 8.30
C THR A 792 40.09 -8.00 7.65
N ALA A 793 40.29 -6.73 7.27
CA ALA A 793 41.51 -6.24 6.61
C ALA A 793 42.42 -5.38 7.51
N LEU A 794 42.03 -5.15 8.78
CA LEU A 794 42.79 -4.36 9.74
C LEU A 794 43.75 -5.25 10.57
N PRO A 795 45.08 -5.07 10.54
CA PRO A 795 46.02 -5.74 11.42
C PRO A 795 45.71 -5.43 12.89
N GLU A 796 46.00 -6.39 13.75
CA GLU A 796 45.89 -6.27 15.21
C GLU A 796 46.64 -5.05 15.80
N ALA A 797 47.63 -4.51 15.07
CA ALA A 797 48.37 -3.30 15.41
C ALA A 797 47.50 -2.02 15.57
N ALA A 798 46.29 -1.98 14.99
CA ALA A 798 45.36 -0.84 15.14
C ALA A 798 44.61 -0.83 16.49
N LYS A 799 44.67 -1.93 17.25
CA LYS A 799 44.20 -2.01 18.64
C LYS A 799 45.25 -1.38 19.55
N LYS A 800 45.01 -0.12 19.90
CA LYS A 800 45.67 0.87 20.80
C LYS A 800 46.77 0.49 21.85
N SER A 801 47.34 -0.72 21.95
CA SER A 801 48.29 -1.08 23.02
C SER A 801 49.64 -1.68 22.62
N THR A 802 49.94 -1.90 21.34
CA THR A 802 51.20 -2.59 20.97
C THR A 802 51.93 -1.86 19.85
N ARG A 803 52.49 -0.68 20.17
CA ARG A 803 53.41 0.04 19.28
C ARG A 803 54.84 -0.47 19.49
N GLN A 804 55.08 -1.75 19.24
CA GLN A 804 56.44 -2.29 19.18
C GLN A 804 56.50 -3.48 18.21
N GLU A 805 57.22 -3.24 17.10
CA GLU A 805 57.91 -4.23 16.26
C GLU A 805 57.09 -5.30 15.54
N THR A 806 56.67 -4.99 14.31
CA THR A 806 56.63 -5.97 13.21
C THR A 806 57.10 -5.28 11.92
N LEU A 807 58.42 -5.25 11.73
CA LEU A 807 59.05 -5.07 10.43
C LEU A 807 59.17 -6.46 9.82
N ASP A 808 58.45 -6.76 8.74
CA ASP A 808 58.61 -8.03 8.04
C ASP A 808 60.00 -8.09 7.39
N ALA A 809 60.84 -8.96 7.93
CA ALA A 809 62.19 -9.21 7.42
C ALA A 809 62.12 -10.24 6.27
N MET A 810 62.48 -9.81 5.07
CA MET A 810 62.54 -10.71 3.91
C MET A 810 63.98 -11.20 3.72
N GLU A 811 64.18 -12.50 3.87
CA GLU A 811 65.49 -13.14 3.70
C GLU A 811 65.75 -13.46 2.24
N TYR A 812 66.95 -13.10 1.76
CA TYR A 812 67.43 -13.45 0.43
C TYR A 812 68.90 -13.87 0.46
N MET A 813 69.29 -14.75 -0.45
CA MET A 813 70.68 -15.15 -0.62
C MET A 813 71.41 -14.21 -1.57
N ASP A 814 72.56 -13.70 -1.15
CA ASP A 814 73.47 -13.01 -2.07
C ASP A 814 74.09 -14.00 -3.07
N SER A 815 74.68 -13.48 -4.15
CA SER A 815 75.32 -14.29 -5.21
C SER A 815 76.52 -15.11 -4.75
N LYS A 816 76.88 -15.05 -3.46
CA LYS A 816 77.93 -15.84 -2.81
C LYS A 816 77.35 -16.82 -1.76
N GLY A 817 76.03 -17.03 -1.76
CA GLY A 817 75.35 -18.02 -0.92
C GLY A 817 75.25 -17.61 0.56
N ARG A 818 75.31 -16.31 0.88
CA ARG A 818 75.13 -15.82 2.25
C ARG A 818 73.72 -15.25 2.42
N GLU A 819 73.00 -15.73 3.42
CA GLU A 819 71.67 -15.24 3.78
C GLU A 819 71.76 -13.85 4.41
N LYS A 820 70.96 -12.92 3.89
CA LYS A 820 70.77 -11.58 4.45
C LYS A 820 69.27 -11.26 4.54
N SER A 821 68.89 -10.63 5.65
CA SER A 821 67.54 -10.09 5.86
C SER A 821 67.49 -8.61 5.46
N MET A 822 66.53 -8.24 4.62
CA MET A 822 66.19 -6.84 4.32
C MET A 822 64.83 -6.51 4.92
N ALA A 823 64.76 -5.43 5.69
CA ALA A 823 63.49 -4.92 6.22
C ALA A 823 62.79 -4.11 5.12
N VAL A 824 61.60 -4.53 4.71
CA VAL A 824 60.81 -3.85 3.67
C VAL A 824 59.61 -3.19 4.32
N GLU A 825 59.57 -1.86 4.28
CA GLU A 825 58.43 -1.07 4.72
C GLU A 825 57.46 -0.87 3.54
N PHE A 826 56.34 -1.59 3.54
CA PHE A 826 55.32 -1.45 2.50
C PHE A 826 54.44 -0.22 2.75
N VAL A 827 54.89 0.94 2.24
CA VAL A 827 54.08 2.16 2.22
C VAL A 827 53.04 2.05 1.08
N GLY A 828 51.75 2.03 1.41
CA GLY A 828 50.65 2.15 0.44
C GLY A 828 49.79 0.91 0.18
N ARG A 829 49.96 -0.21 0.92
CA ARG A 829 49.08 -1.39 0.78
C ARG A 829 47.61 -1.08 1.11
N TYR A 830 47.40 -0.25 2.13
CA TYR A 830 46.09 0.23 2.55
C TYR A 830 45.38 1.09 1.51
N ASP A 831 46.11 2.02 0.88
CA ASP A 831 45.55 2.91 -0.15
C ASP A 831 45.15 2.13 -1.42
N ILE A 832 45.80 1.00 -1.67
CA ILE A 832 45.54 0.14 -2.84
C ILE A 832 44.36 -0.80 -2.56
N GLU A 833 44.26 -1.40 -1.37
CA GLU A 833 43.12 -2.25 -0.98
C GLU A 833 41.82 -1.41 -0.84
N GLN A 834 41.91 -0.16 -0.35
CA GLN A 834 40.79 0.79 -0.36
C GLN A 834 40.37 1.24 -1.76
N ARG A 835 41.32 1.41 -2.70
CA ARG A 835 40.98 1.71 -4.10
C ARG A 835 40.30 0.54 -4.83
N GLN A 836 40.48 -0.69 -4.36
CA GLN A 836 39.81 -1.88 -4.93
C GLN A 836 38.39 -2.08 -4.36
N GLN A 837 38.04 -1.54 -3.20
CA GLN A 837 36.69 -1.56 -2.61
C GLN A 837 36.05 -0.17 -2.67
N ARG A 838 35.38 0.17 -3.78
CA ARG A 838 34.90 1.54 -4.02
C ARG A 838 33.83 1.96 -3.00
N LEU A 839 34.15 2.94 -2.16
CA LEU A 839 33.20 3.67 -1.28
C LEU A 839 32.00 4.26 -2.08
N GLU A 840 32.17 4.48 -3.38
CA GLU A 840 31.11 4.85 -4.33
C GLU A 840 29.98 3.81 -4.43
N GLY A 841 30.19 2.56 -4.02
CA GLY A 841 29.17 1.51 -4.07
C GLY A 841 28.10 1.61 -2.97
N PHE A 842 28.36 2.36 -1.90
CA PHE A 842 27.42 2.45 -0.77
C PHE A 842 26.27 3.42 -1.06
N VAL A 843 25.06 2.87 -1.16
CA VAL A 843 23.81 3.64 -1.23
C VAL A 843 23.20 3.82 0.16
N GLU A 844 23.40 2.86 1.07
CA GLU A 844 22.90 2.89 2.44
C GLU A 844 23.98 2.41 3.41
N MET A 845 24.08 3.02 4.60
CA MET A 845 25.12 2.72 5.58
C MET A 845 24.62 2.92 7.01
N SER A 846 24.81 1.93 7.88
CA SER A 846 24.53 2.06 9.31
C SER A 846 25.83 2.09 10.13
N LEU A 847 26.06 3.18 10.86
CA LEU A 847 27.09 3.31 11.90
C LEU A 847 26.46 3.33 13.30
N ALA A 848 25.23 2.83 13.44
CA ALA A 848 24.57 2.70 14.73
C ALA A 848 25.43 1.89 15.72
N GLU A 849 25.40 2.31 17.00
CA GLU A 849 26.12 1.72 18.13
C GLU A 849 27.66 1.70 18.00
N SER A 850 28.22 2.44 17.04
CA SER A 850 29.66 2.66 16.95
C SER A 850 30.10 3.77 17.91
N ALA A 851 31.36 3.75 18.35
CA ALA A 851 31.91 4.83 19.16
C ALA A 851 32.22 6.11 18.36
N LEU A 852 31.49 6.38 17.27
CA LEU A 852 31.66 7.55 16.41
C LEU A 852 31.41 8.87 17.17
N ALA A 853 32.42 9.73 17.28
CA ALA A 853 32.32 11.02 17.96
C ALA A 853 32.66 12.24 17.08
N SER A 854 33.39 12.08 15.98
CA SER A 854 33.79 13.21 15.11
C SER A 854 33.91 12.83 13.64
N ARG A 855 33.91 13.84 12.76
CA ARG A 855 34.24 13.66 11.33
C ARG A 855 35.75 13.56 11.09
N TYR A 856 36.52 14.39 11.77
CA TYR A 856 37.91 14.65 11.39
C TYR A 856 38.84 13.52 11.86
N PRO A 857 39.72 13.02 10.98
CA PRO A 857 40.56 11.87 11.29
C PRO A 857 41.60 12.20 12.36
N ASP A 858 42.01 11.18 13.13
CA ASP A 858 43.32 11.18 13.78
C ASP A 858 44.39 11.19 12.66
N GLU A 859 45.57 11.79 12.89
CA GLU A 859 46.66 12.13 11.92
C GLU A 859 47.17 10.99 10.97
N ILE A 860 46.53 9.82 10.97
CA ILE A 860 46.99 8.54 10.46
C ILE A 860 46.43 8.22 9.06
N TRP A 861 45.31 8.81 8.61
CA TRP A 861 44.63 8.41 7.36
C TRP A 861 44.51 9.56 6.35
N SER A 862 45.29 9.51 5.26
CA SER A 862 45.24 10.48 4.15
C SER A 862 44.49 9.93 2.93
N GLY A 863 43.33 10.51 2.56
CA GLY A 863 42.56 10.12 1.38
C GLY A 863 41.22 10.86 1.24
N ASP A 864 40.57 10.79 0.08
CA ASP A 864 39.21 11.32 -0.13
C ASP A 864 38.17 10.28 0.32
N TRP A 865 37.54 10.54 1.47
CA TRP A 865 36.52 9.68 2.10
C TRP A 865 35.09 10.17 1.81
N SER A 866 34.89 10.87 0.69
CA SER A 866 33.55 11.28 0.27
C SER A 866 32.69 10.06 -0.08
N LEU A 867 31.40 10.14 0.27
CA LEU A 867 30.39 9.11 0.04
C LEU A 867 29.33 9.65 -0.92
N PRO A 868 29.66 9.80 -2.23
CA PRO A 868 28.83 10.56 -3.17
C PRO A 868 27.49 9.89 -3.48
N ASN A 869 27.39 8.56 -3.39
CA ASN A 869 26.18 7.81 -3.74
C ASN A 869 25.30 7.44 -2.53
N LEU A 870 25.72 7.82 -1.32
CA LEU A 870 25.01 7.47 -0.09
C LEU A 870 23.72 8.29 0.04
N LYS A 871 22.60 7.60 0.15
CA LYS A 871 21.25 8.16 0.33
C LYS A 871 20.71 8.00 1.74
N SER A 872 21.10 6.94 2.47
CA SER A 872 20.60 6.67 3.82
C SER A 872 21.73 6.39 4.81
N LEU A 873 21.70 7.06 5.97
CA LEU A 873 22.71 6.96 7.02
C LEU A 873 22.06 6.80 8.40
N TRP A 874 22.41 5.73 9.12
CA TRP A 874 21.99 5.53 10.53
C TRP A 874 23.16 5.76 11.47
N LEU A 875 23.03 6.74 12.37
CA LEU A 875 24.01 7.11 13.41
C LEU A 875 23.41 6.93 14.81
N ASP A 876 22.52 5.94 14.97
CA ASP A 876 21.78 5.72 16.20
C ASP A 876 22.69 5.29 17.35
N LYS A 877 22.47 5.81 18.56
CA LYS A 877 23.27 5.49 19.77
C LYS A 877 24.78 5.69 19.57
N THR A 878 25.18 6.76 18.89
CA THR A 878 26.61 7.13 18.74
C THR A 878 27.00 8.18 19.79
N PRO A 879 28.28 8.30 20.19
CA PRO A 879 28.74 9.34 21.11
C PRO A 879 28.87 10.73 20.45
N ILE A 880 28.29 10.96 19.27
CA ILE A 880 28.19 12.29 18.66
C ILE A 880 27.38 13.19 19.58
N CYS A 881 27.99 14.30 20.00
CA CYS A 881 27.36 15.24 20.94
C CYS A 881 27.01 16.59 20.31
N GLU A 882 27.67 17.02 19.23
CA GLU A 882 27.52 18.37 18.66
C GLU A 882 26.88 18.33 17.26
N TRP A 883 25.99 19.29 16.99
CA TRP A 883 25.39 19.49 15.66
C TRP A 883 26.43 19.86 14.58
N ALA A 884 27.56 20.45 15.00
CA ALA A 884 28.70 20.75 14.14
C ALA A 884 29.29 19.48 13.51
N ASP A 885 29.42 18.41 14.29
CA ASP A 885 29.91 17.12 13.80
C ASP A 885 28.91 16.44 12.86
N VAL A 886 27.60 16.51 13.17
CA VAL A 886 26.53 16.01 12.29
C VAL A 886 26.54 16.73 10.94
N ALA A 887 26.65 18.06 10.94
CA ALA A 887 26.74 18.85 9.72
C ALA A 887 27.99 18.51 8.90
N ALA A 888 29.12 18.35 9.58
CA ALA A 888 30.38 17.98 8.95
C ALA A 888 30.28 16.57 8.30
N ILE A 889 29.59 15.62 8.93
CA ILE A 889 29.32 14.30 8.35
C ILE A 889 28.40 14.39 7.13
N CYS A 890 27.37 15.25 7.16
CA CYS A 890 26.49 15.48 6.01
C CYS A 890 27.26 16.06 4.80
N GLU A 891 28.30 16.88 5.04
CA GLU A 891 29.17 17.40 3.97
C GLU A 891 29.92 16.28 3.23
N LEU A 892 30.26 15.17 3.90
CA LEU A 892 30.84 13.99 3.25
C LEU A 892 29.85 13.24 2.35
N CYS A 893 28.54 13.45 2.55
CA CYS A 893 27.46 12.69 1.92
C CYS A 893 26.51 13.62 1.11
N PRO A 894 26.92 14.10 -0.09
CA PRO A 894 26.19 15.13 -0.85
C PRO A 894 24.81 14.73 -1.36
N ASN A 895 24.51 13.43 -1.45
CA ASN A 895 23.22 12.93 -1.91
C ASN A 895 22.41 12.26 -0.78
N LEU A 896 22.74 12.55 0.47
CA LEU A 896 22.03 11.99 1.63
C LEU A 896 20.61 12.54 1.70
N GLU A 897 19.61 11.64 1.68
CA GLU A 897 18.19 11.95 1.75
C GLU A 897 17.57 11.53 3.09
N TRP A 898 18.15 10.52 3.77
CA TRP A 898 17.64 9.92 5.00
C TRP A 898 18.72 9.86 6.09
N LEU A 899 18.48 10.47 7.24
CA LEU A 899 19.40 10.50 8.38
C LEU A 899 18.71 10.08 9.67
N SER A 900 19.26 9.09 10.37
CA SER A 900 18.80 8.67 11.70
C SER A 900 19.85 8.94 12.76
N LEU A 901 19.44 9.57 13.86
CA LEU A 901 20.25 9.93 15.03
C LEU A 901 19.54 9.45 16.31
N SER A 902 18.75 8.38 16.22
CA SER A 902 17.92 7.91 17.32
C SER A 902 18.77 7.53 18.53
N ARG A 903 18.35 7.95 19.72
CA ARG A 903 19.04 7.71 21.00
C ARG A 903 20.47 8.27 21.08
N THR A 904 20.83 9.21 20.20
CA THR A 904 22.06 10.00 20.28
C THR A 904 21.80 11.28 21.07
N ARG A 905 22.64 11.57 22.08
CA ARG A 905 22.44 12.73 22.97
C ARG A 905 23.13 13.97 22.41
N LEU A 906 22.37 14.83 21.73
CA LEU A 906 22.87 16.07 21.15
C LEU A 906 22.80 17.23 22.15
N ARG A 907 23.84 18.06 22.20
CA ARG A 907 23.87 19.28 23.02
C ARG A 907 22.86 20.30 22.47
N SER A 908 22.26 21.06 23.40
CA SER A 908 21.39 22.18 23.06
C SER A 908 22.12 23.21 22.19
N CYS A 909 21.49 23.63 21.09
CA CYS A 909 22.09 24.52 20.11
C CYS A 909 21.75 25.98 20.46
N GLN A 910 22.77 26.82 20.72
CA GLN A 910 22.58 28.27 20.87
C GLN A 910 22.45 28.96 19.51
N ARG A 911 21.72 30.09 19.46
CA ARG A 911 21.55 30.87 18.24
C ARG A 911 22.82 31.58 17.80
N GLY A 912 23.06 31.60 16.49
CA GLY A 912 23.99 32.53 15.84
C GLY A 912 25.27 31.93 15.25
N ALA A 913 25.63 30.68 15.53
CA ALA A 913 26.61 29.86 14.79
C ALA A 913 26.79 28.50 15.46
N LEU A 914 27.17 27.46 14.70
CA LEU A 914 27.65 26.21 15.29
C LEU A 914 29.08 26.37 15.83
N PRO A 915 29.42 25.69 16.94
CA PRO A 915 30.79 25.59 17.41
C PRO A 915 31.66 24.86 16.38
N GLN A 916 32.98 24.94 16.54
CA GLN A 916 33.89 24.13 15.75
C GLN A 916 33.64 22.63 16.03
N PRO A 917 33.58 21.75 15.01
CA PRO A 917 33.39 20.31 15.24
C PRO A 917 34.56 19.74 16.03
N ALA A 918 34.31 18.68 16.78
CA ALA A 918 35.33 18.07 17.62
C ALA A 918 36.50 17.58 16.75
N HIS A 919 37.74 17.78 17.22
CA HIS A 919 38.98 17.32 16.56
C HIS A 919 39.26 17.98 15.20
N ALA A 920 38.64 19.12 14.88
CA ALA A 920 38.93 19.87 13.66
C ALA A 920 40.35 20.50 13.66
N PRO A 921 41.05 20.56 12.51
CA PRO A 921 42.36 21.21 12.38
C PRO A 921 42.36 22.69 12.77
N LYS A 922 43.44 23.15 13.42
CA LYS A 922 43.67 24.57 13.75
C LYS A 922 43.80 25.38 12.45
N GLY A 923 42.79 26.20 12.11
CA GLY A 923 42.75 27.03 10.90
C GLY A 923 41.38 27.07 10.21
N ILE A 924 40.48 26.14 10.53
CA ILE A 924 39.05 26.25 10.21
C ILE A 924 38.46 27.30 11.17
N SER A 925 37.72 28.28 10.64
CA SER A 925 37.15 29.40 11.40
C SER A 925 36.53 28.95 12.74
N GLU A 926 36.74 29.72 13.83
CA GLU A 926 36.20 29.44 15.19
C GLU A 926 34.67 29.27 15.22
N ARG A 927 33.99 29.71 14.16
CA ARG A 927 32.57 29.48 13.88
C ARG A 927 32.44 28.97 12.45
N LEU A 928 31.76 27.84 12.27
CA LEU A 928 31.40 27.34 10.94
C LEU A 928 30.35 28.27 10.33
N VAL A 929 30.78 29.12 9.39
CA VAL A 929 29.86 29.78 8.46
C VAL A 929 29.61 28.79 7.33
N PHE A 930 28.40 28.25 7.26
CA PHE A 930 28.01 27.33 6.19
C PHE A 930 28.25 28.01 4.83
N LYS A 931 29.27 27.53 4.08
CA LYS A 931 29.22 27.66 2.62
C LYS A 931 27.91 27.00 2.16
N PRO A 932 27.30 27.43 1.04
CA PRO A 932 26.03 26.89 0.57
C PRO A 932 26.25 25.47 0.01
N PHE A 933 26.52 24.51 0.88
CA PHE A 933 26.35 23.10 0.61
C PHE A 933 24.89 22.80 0.90
N VAL A 934 24.14 22.49 -0.15
CA VAL A 934 22.71 22.22 -0.05
C VAL A 934 22.54 20.79 0.46
N CYS A 935 22.35 20.64 1.76
CA CYS A 935 21.97 19.36 2.36
C CYS A 935 20.63 18.89 1.77
N LYS A 936 20.61 17.68 1.22
CA LYS A 936 19.43 17.08 0.56
C LYS A 936 18.60 16.19 1.49
N VAL A 937 18.90 16.18 2.79
CA VAL A 937 18.18 15.34 3.77
C VAL A 937 16.72 15.76 3.79
N ARG A 938 15.85 14.83 3.38
CA ARG A 938 14.40 14.98 3.38
C ARG A 938 13.79 14.37 4.63
N THR A 939 14.43 13.36 5.21
CA THR A 939 13.94 12.75 6.44
C THR A 939 14.99 12.69 7.52
N LEU A 940 14.58 13.13 8.71
CA LEU A 940 15.40 13.17 9.91
C LEU A 940 14.71 12.42 11.06
N ILE A 941 15.39 11.42 11.62
CA ILE A 941 14.92 10.66 12.78
C ILE A 941 15.72 11.05 14.02
N LEU A 942 15.03 11.57 15.02
CA LEU A 942 15.57 12.04 16.30
C LEU A 942 14.84 11.39 17.48
N ASN A 943 14.47 10.12 17.35
CA ASN A 943 13.72 9.42 18.38
C ASN A 943 14.59 9.17 19.62
N GLY A 944 14.10 9.48 20.82
CA GLY A 944 14.82 9.22 22.08
C GLY A 944 16.11 10.01 22.26
N THR A 945 16.26 11.14 21.56
CA THR A 945 17.45 12.01 21.62
C THR A 945 17.40 13.05 22.74
N GLN A 946 16.24 13.23 23.39
CA GLN A 946 15.95 14.26 24.40
C GLN A 946 15.99 15.70 23.86
N ILE A 947 15.94 15.87 22.54
CA ILE A 947 15.93 17.18 21.88
C ILE A 947 14.68 17.99 22.24
N THR A 948 14.83 19.32 22.37
CA THR A 948 13.71 20.24 22.63
C THR A 948 13.35 21.07 21.38
N TRP A 949 12.15 21.67 21.37
CA TRP A 949 11.74 22.55 20.26
C TRP A 949 12.67 23.75 20.03
N PRO A 950 13.16 24.46 21.07
CA PRO A 950 14.18 25.52 20.88
C PRO A 950 15.43 25.04 20.14
N ASP A 951 15.89 23.81 20.41
CA ASP A 951 17.07 23.23 19.76
C ASP A 951 16.80 22.99 18.27
N LEU A 952 15.65 22.41 17.95
CA LEU A 952 15.23 22.13 16.58
C LEU A 952 15.10 23.42 15.75
N LEU A 953 14.52 24.48 16.34
CA LEU A 953 14.36 25.78 15.69
C LEU A 953 15.70 26.50 15.52
N ALA A 954 16.63 26.32 16.45
CA ALA A 954 17.99 26.83 16.29
C ALA A 954 18.67 26.15 15.10
N VAL A 955 18.53 24.83 14.95
CA VAL A 955 19.06 24.05 13.81
C VAL A 955 18.42 24.48 12.48
N ASP A 956 17.09 24.71 12.46
CA ASP A 956 16.38 25.22 11.28
C ASP A 956 16.83 26.64 10.91
N SER A 957 16.98 27.53 11.88
CA SER A 957 17.45 28.92 11.66
C SER A 957 18.88 29.00 11.10
N LEU A 958 19.70 27.98 11.36
CA LEU A 958 21.05 27.83 10.80
C LEU A 958 21.04 27.23 9.39
N GLY A 959 19.89 26.78 8.88
CA GLY A 959 19.73 26.27 7.53
C GLY A 959 20.39 24.90 7.29
N LEU A 960 20.57 24.07 8.33
CA LEU A 960 21.21 22.76 8.19
C LEU A 960 20.43 21.80 7.28
N PHE A 961 19.09 21.82 7.35
CA PHE A 961 18.22 20.88 6.65
C PHE A 961 17.11 21.62 5.86
N PRO A 962 17.47 22.34 4.78
CA PRO A 962 16.53 23.20 4.06
C PRO A 962 15.46 22.42 3.25
N GLN A 963 15.66 21.13 3.01
CA GLN A 963 14.75 20.26 2.25
C GLN A 963 13.98 19.26 3.13
N LEU A 964 13.90 19.49 4.45
CA LEU A 964 13.27 18.56 5.37
C LEU A 964 11.75 18.45 5.13
N GLU A 965 11.29 17.23 4.82
CA GLU A 965 9.89 16.87 4.54
C GLU A 965 9.30 15.95 5.62
N HIS A 966 10.12 15.12 6.26
CA HIS A 966 9.69 14.16 7.27
C HIS A 966 10.55 14.26 8.54
N LEU A 967 9.90 14.37 9.70
CA LEU A 967 10.59 14.54 10.98
C LEU A 967 10.02 13.58 12.03
N HIS A 968 10.90 12.80 12.67
CA HIS A 968 10.52 11.89 13.74
C HIS A 968 11.13 12.31 15.07
N LEU A 969 10.28 12.53 16.07
CA LEU A 969 10.62 13.02 17.41
C LEU A 969 10.01 12.13 18.50
N SER A 970 9.92 10.83 18.26
CA SER A 970 9.29 9.90 19.19
C SER A 970 10.12 9.77 20.48
N GLN A 971 9.48 9.58 21.64
CA GLN A 971 10.18 9.31 22.93
C GLN A 971 11.15 10.43 23.38
N ASN A 972 10.84 11.71 23.11
CA ASN A 972 11.67 12.86 23.53
C ASN A 972 11.11 13.63 24.75
N SER A 973 10.06 13.11 25.39
CA SER A 973 9.37 13.77 26.53
C SER A 973 8.87 15.17 26.19
N LEU A 974 8.33 15.35 25.00
CA LEU A 974 7.70 16.61 24.54
C LEU A 974 6.24 16.69 25.03
N GLU A 975 6.04 16.74 26.35
CA GLU A 975 4.71 16.64 26.98
C GLU A 975 3.74 17.75 26.56
N GLU A 976 4.24 18.97 26.33
CA GLU A 976 3.43 20.10 25.84
C GLU A 976 3.08 19.98 24.34
N GLY A 977 3.58 18.96 23.63
CA GLY A 977 3.48 18.88 22.18
C GLY A 977 4.28 20.00 21.54
N ILE A 978 3.64 20.84 20.73
CA ILE A 978 4.26 22.00 20.04
C ILE A 978 4.06 23.24 20.92
N PRO A 979 5.08 24.07 21.21
CA PRO A 979 4.97 25.21 22.13
C PRO A 979 4.11 26.37 21.58
N HIS A 980 3.53 27.17 22.48
CA HIS A 980 2.55 28.22 22.16
C HIS A 980 3.13 29.50 21.50
N SER A 981 4.42 29.81 21.71
CA SER A 981 5.05 31.05 21.23
C SER A 981 6.33 30.80 20.43
N LEU A 982 6.20 30.10 19.31
CA LEU A 982 7.29 29.99 18.33
C LEU A 982 7.72 31.37 17.79
N ASP A 983 6.79 32.33 17.72
CA ASP A 983 7.02 33.71 17.29
C ASP A 983 7.80 34.56 18.31
N GLU A 984 7.55 34.40 19.63
CA GLU A 984 8.35 35.09 20.68
C GLU A 984 9.73 34.48 20.80
N ILE A 985 9.81 33.16 20.59
CA ILE A 985 11.09 32.48 20.55
C ILE A 985 11.87 33.04 19.36
N GLN A 986 11.32 33.25 18.16
CA GLN A 986 12.07 33.52 16.91
C GLN A 986 12.95 34.79 16.83
N GLY A 987 12.65 35.89 17.50
CA GLY A 987 13.31 37.18 17.19
C GLY A 987 13.14 37.58 15.69
N ASP A 988 13.81 38.64 15.24
CA ASP A 988 13.62 39.33 13.92
C ASP A 988 13.87 38.51 12.62
N SER A 989 13.75 37.18 12.62
CA SER A 989 13.98 36.33 11.42
C SER A 989 12.70 36.22 10.55
N PRO A 990 12.72 36.58 9.26
CA PRO A 990 11.51 36.76 8.45
C PRO A 990 10.96 35.47 7.79
N GLY A 991 10.81 34.37 8.53
CA GLY A 991 10.28 33.13 7.95
C GLY A 991 9.65 32.15 8.95
N ARG A 992 8.53 31.52 8.57
CA ARG A 992 7.92 30.43 9.35
C ARG A 992 8.88 29.23 9.43
N PRO A 993 8.99 28.54 10.58
CA PRO A 993 9.88 27.39 10.74
C PRO A 993 9.42 26.18 9.90
N LEU A 994 10.37 25.37 9.42
CA LEU A 994 10.14 24.08 8.76
C LEU A 994 9.05 24.10 7.67
N GLN A 995 9.11 25.07 6.75
CA GLN A 995 8.03 25.34 5.78
C GLN A 995 7.66 24.18 4.85
N ARG A 996 8.60 23.25 4.61
CA ARG A 996 8.45 22.09 3.71
C ARG A 996 8.00 20.82 4.41
N LEU A 997 7.83 20.85 5.74
CA LEU A 997 7.49 19.67 6.52
C LEU A 997 6.11 19.14 6.13
N GLN A 998 6.07 17.88 5.68
CA GLN A 998 4.88 17.15 5.25
C GLN A 998 4.44 16.10 6.27
N SER A 999 5.39 15.47 6.99
CA SER A 999 5.08 14.49 8.03
C SER A 999 5.81 14.78 9.33
N LEU A 1000 5.09 14.73 10.45
CA LEU A 1000 5.62 14.91 11.80
C LEU A 1000 5.20 13.74 12.69
N VAL A 1001 6.19 13.07 13.31
CA VAL A 1001 5.96 11.95 14.21
C VAL A 1001 6.32 12.33 15.65
N LEU A 1002 5.32 12.32 16.53
CA LEU A 1002 5.40 12.67 17.95
C LEU A 1002 4.95 11.50 18.84
N ASP A 1003 5.18 10.27 18.41
CA ASP A 1003 4.76 9.07 19.11
C ASP A 1003 5.45 8.93 20.49
N ASN A 1004 4.73 8.48 21.51
CA ASN A 1004 5.25 8.22 22.86
C ASN A 1004 5.96 9.43 23.52
N ASN A 1005 5.38 10.63 23.44
CA ASN A 1005 5.94 11.83 24.06
C ASN A 1005 5.22 12.28 25.35
N GLY A 1006 4.17 11.57 25.76
CA GLY A 1006 3.37 11.93 26.94
C GLY A 1006 2.41 13.10 26.69
N ILE A 1007 2.07 13.40 25.43
CA ILE A 1007 1.20 14.52 25.09
C ILE A 1007 -0.23 14.22 25.58
N SER A 1008 -0.80 15.10 26.38
CA SER A 1008 -2.16 14.94 26.96
C SER A 1008 -3.20 15.94 26.44
N ASP A 1009 -2.76 17.03 25.81
CA ASP A 1009 -3.62 18.11 25.34
C ASP A 1009 -3.76 18.12 23.80
N TRP A 1010 -5.01 18.18 23.34
CA TRP A 1010 -5.37 18.26 21.93
C TRP A 1010 -5.00 19.59 21.25
N THR A 1011 -4.59 20.61 22.02
CA THR A 1011 -4.06 21.87 21.44
C THR A 1011 -2.85 21.64 20.51
N VAL A 1012 -2.13 20.52 20.67
CA VAL A 1012 -1.06 20.09 19.76
C VAL A 1012 -1.50 20.04 18.29
N LEU A 1013 -2.74 19.63 18.02
CA LEU A 1013 -3.26 19.49 16.66
C LEU A 1013 -3.43 20.87 16.03
N ARG A 1014 -4.11 21.80 16.71
CA ARG A 1014 -4.24 23.20 16.28
C ARG A 1014 -2.87 23.83 16.03
N ARG A 1015 -1.93 23.66 16.98
CA ARG A 1015 -0.58 24.21 16.91
C ARG A 1015 0.22 23.64 15.73
N ALA A 1016 0.14 22.33 15.46
CA ALA A 1016 0.79 21.70 14.31
C ALA A 1016 0.33 22.32 13.01
N ILE A 1017 -0.98 22.52 12.89
CA ILE A 1017 -1.60 23.00 11.67
C ILE A 1017 -1.26 24.51 11.48
N THR A 1018 -1.18 25.31 12.57
CA THR A 1018 -0.87 26.76 12.46
C THR A 1018 0.59 26.99 12.13
N THR A 1019 1.46 26.18 12.71
CA THR A 1019 2.91 26.32 12.60
C THR A 1019 3.44 25.81 11.27
N PHE A 1020 2.96 24.65 10.80
CA PHE A 1020 3.51 23.97 9.62
C PHE A 1020 2.53 24.01 8.44
N PRO A 1021 2.69 24.94 7.48
CA PRO A 1021 1.71 25.15 6.41
C PRO A 1021 1.63 23.99 5.39
N SER A 1022 2.69 23.18 5.27
CA SER A 1022 2.77 22.06 4.31
C SER A 1022 2.42 20.70 4.93
N LEU A 1023 2.06 20.65 6.23
CA LEU A 1023 1.88 19.40 6.96
C LEU A 1023 0.66 18.61 6.44
N GLN A 1024 0.89 17.34 6.12
CA GLN A 1024 -0.10 16.40 5.60
C GLN A 1024 -0.38 15.24 6.57
N ALA A 1025 0.65 14.77 7.28
CA ALA A 1025 0.57 13.64 8.19
C ALA A 1025 1.08 14.00 9.60
N LEU A 1026 0.29 13.66 10.62
CA LEU A 1026 0.66 13.85 12.02
C LEU A 1026 0.48 12.55 12.80
N HIS A 1027 1.56 12.07 13.42
CA HIS A 1027 1.53 10.86 14.24
C HIS A 1027 1.64 11.21 15.73
N LEU A 1028 0.73 10.66 16.52
CA LEU A 1028 0.58 10.88 17.95
C LEU A 1028 0.31 9.56 18.69
N ASN A 1029 0.82 8.43 18.19
CA ASN A 1029 0.57 7.11 18.78
C ASN A 1029 1.22 7.00 20.18
N GLY A 1030 0.59 6.28 21.10
CA GLY A 1030 1.14 6.02 22.45
C GLY A 1030 1.27 7.27 23.33
N ASN A 1031 0.43 8.27 23.10
CA ASN A 1031 0.35 9.48 23.94
C ASN A 1031 -0.82 9.37 24.96
N LEU A 1032 -1.03 10.43 25.73
CA LEU A 1032 -2.03 10.50 26.80
C LEU A 1032 -3.29 11.29 26.39
N LEU A 1033 -3.58 11.36 25.10
CA LEU A 1033 -4.73 12.11 24.57
C LEU A 1033 -6.03 11.44 25.00
N GLY A 1034 -6.83 12.15 25.78
CA GLY A 1034 -8.08 11.66 26.37
C GLY A 1034 -9.25 12.62 26.17
N GLU A 1035 -9.98 12.94 27.24
CA GLU A 1035 -11.27 13.65 27.20
C GLU A 1035 -11.19 15.17 26.98
N SER A 1036 -9.99 15.75 26.89
CA SER A 1036 -9.73 17.20 26.78
C SER A 1036 -10.02 17.78 25.37
N ILE A 1037 -11.28 17.89 24.97
CA ILE A 1037 -11.66 18.21 23.57
C ILE A 1037 -11.37 19.67 23.13
N GLN A 1038 -10.98 20.57 24.05
CA GLN A 1038 -10.87 22.01 23.80
C GLN A 1038 -10.01 22.37 22.57
N GLY A 1039 -8.85 21.73 22.40
CA GLY A 1039 -7.97 21.98 21.25
C GLY A 1039 -8.47 21.43 19.91
N LEU A 1040 -9.42 20.48 19.94
CA LEU A 1040 -9.89 19.77 18.76
C LEU A 1040 -11.08 20.49 18.09
N ALA A 1041 -11.99 21.02 18.90
CA ALA A 1041 -13.09 21.88 18.42
C ALA A 1041 -12.59 23.22 17.86
N GLU A 1042 -11.57 23.81 18.50
CA GLU A 1042 -10.91 25.03 18.00
C GLU A 1042 -10.16 24.78 16.68
N ALA A 1043 -9.57 23.59 16.50
CA ALA A 1043 -8.90 23.22 15.25
C ALA A 1043 -9.89 23.00 14.10
N ALA A 1044 -11.08 22.44 14.38
CA ALA A 1044 -12.13 22.24 13.39
C ALA A 1044 -12.79 23.56 12.95
N ALA A 1045 -12.83 24.58 13.81
CA ALA A 1045 -13.36 25.90 13.50
C ALA A 1045 -12.43 26.78 12.64
N ASP A 1046 -11.17 26.37 12.42
CA ASP A 1046 -10.19 27.12 11.64
C ASP A 1046 -10.49 27.00 10.13
N GLN A 1047 -10.95 28.09 9.52
CA GLN A 1047 -11.31 28.17 8.09
C GLN A 1047 -10.10 28.26 7.14
N THR A 1048 -8.88 28.27 7.66
CA THR A 1048 -7.70 28.31 6.79
C THR A 1048 -7.54 26.98 6.03
N PRO A 1049 -7.22 26.99 4.72
CA PRO A 1049 -7.13 25.77 3.92
C PRO A 1049 -5.89 24.97 4.33
N ARG A 1050 -6.06 24.04 5.27
CA ARG A 1050 -4.96 23.26 5.84
C ARG A 1050 -5.03 21.81 5.36
N ARG A 1051 -3.89 21.29 4.91
CA ARG A 1051 -3.70 20.06 4.14
C ARG A 1051 -3.52 18.79 4.99
N LEU A 1052 -3.82 18.83 6.30
CA LEU A 1052 -3.66 17.65 7.16
C LEU A 1052 -4.68 16.59 6.74
N THR A 1053 -4.18 15.55 6.09
CA THR A 1053 -4.99 14.46 5.51
C THR A 1053 -4.86 13.17 6.30
N ALA A 1054 -3.77 12.98 7.04
CA ALA A 1054 -3.49 11.75 7.79
C ALA A 1054 -3.24 12.02 9.28
N LEU A 1055 -3.93 11.29 10.15
CA LEU A 1055 -3.78 11.38 11.61
C LEU A 1055 -3.66 9.98 12.23
N PHE A 1056 -2.65 9.78 13.10
CA PHE A 1056 -2.38 8.49 13.74
C PHE A 1056 -2.45 8.63 15.26
N LEU A 1057 -3.36 7.88 15.89
CA LEU A 1057 -3.77 8.02 17.30
C LEU A 1057 -3.83 6.66 18.02
N ASN A 1058 -3.14 5.64 17.55
CA ASN A 1058 -3.14 4.33 18.21
C ASN A 1058 -2.65 4.44 19.66
N GLU A 1059 -3.17 3.60 20.56
CA GLU A 1059 -2.69 3.49 21.94
C GLU A 1059 -2.80 4.80 22.77
N ASN A 1060 -3.83 5.62 22.50
CA ASN A 1060 -4.18 6.81 23.28
C ASN A 1060 -5.32 6.55 24.30
N LYS A 1061 -5.64 7.51 25.15
CA LYS A 1061 -6.62 7.40 26.25
C LYS A 1061 -8.05 7.82 25.86
N LEU A 1062 -8.46 7.51 24.63
CA LEU A 1062 -9.81 7.77 24.13
C LEU A 1062 -10.83 6.79 24.74
N ALA A 1063 -11.59 7.25 25.73
CA ALA A 1063 -12.55 6.42 26.48
C ALA A 1063 -14.04 6.75 26.20
N SER A 1064 -14.34 7.87 25.54
CA SER A 1064 -15.72 8.37 25.37
C SER A 1064 -16.08 8.68 23.93
N TRP A 1065 -17.35 8.45 23.55
CA TRP A 1065 -17.88 8.77 22.22
C TRP A 1065 -17.83 10.28 21.91
N ARG A 1066 -17.86 11.13 22.93
CA ARG A 1066 -17.67 12.58 22.82
C ARG A 1066 -16.37 12.95 22.11
N SER A 1067 -15.26 12.26 22.41
CA SER A 1067 -13.98 12.50 21.75
C SER A 1067 -13.99 12.10 20.27
N ILE A 1068 -14.73 11.04 19.92
CA ILE A 1068 -14.91 10.57 18.54
C ILE A 1068 -15.77 11.54 17.73
N GLY A 1069 -16.84 12.07 18.33
CA GLY A 1069 -17.69 13.10 17.69
C GLY A 1069 -16.91 14.37 17.39
N ALA A 1070 -16.03 14.79 18.30
CA ALA A 1070 -15.13 15.92 18.04
C ALA A 1070 -14.16 15.58 16.90
N LEU A 1071 -13.55 14.40 16.91
CA LEU A 1071 -12.62 13.96 15.87
C LEU A 1071 -13.26 13.96 14.47
N ALA A 1072 -14.52 13.54 14.39
CA ALA A 1072 -15.31 13.52 13.16
C ALA A 1072 -15.50 14.89 12.50
N SER A 1073 -15.42 15.98 13.26
CA SER A 1073 -15.50 17.34 12.70
C SER A 1073 -14.31 17.69 11.79
N TYR A 1074 -13.22 16.91 11.83
CA TYR A 1074 -12.04 17.13 11.00
C TYR A 1074 -12.07 16.26 9.73
N ALA A 1075 -11.89 16.88 8.56
CA ALA A 1075 -11.93 16.20 7.26
C ALA A 1075 -10.62 15.46 6.93
N LEU A 1076 -10.44 14.25 7.47
CA LEU A 1076 -9.28 13.39 7.21
C LEU A 1076 -9.48 12.46 6.00
N LEU A 1077 -8.38 12.10 5.33
CA LEU A 1077 -8.32 11.03 4.32
C LEU A 1077 -7.82 9.71 4.92
N GLU A 1078 -6.90 9.75 5.88
CA GLU A 1078 -6.37 8.59 6.59
C GLU A 1078 -6.45 8.79 8.11
N LEU A 1079 -6.99 7.79 8.81
CA LEU A 1079 -7.06 7.79 10.27
C LEU A 1079 -6.60 6.43 10.80
N LYS A 1080 -5.75 6.41 11.83
CA LYS A 1080 -5.47 5.20 12.61
C LYS A 1080 -5.84 5.43 14.08
N VAL A 1081 -6.81 4.65 14.55
CA VAL A 1081 -7.33 4.64 15.92
C VAL A 1081 -7.58 3.18 16.28
N GLN A 1082 -6.62 2.56 16.98
CA GLN A 1082 -6.69 1.20 17.50
C GLN A 1082 -6.12 1.15 18.92
N ARG A 1083 -6.53 0.12 19.69
CA ARG A 1083 -6.07 -0.10 21.07
C ARG A 1083 -6.34 1.11 21.96
N ILE A 1084 -7.59 1.56 21.96
CA ILE A 1084 -8.06 2.67 22.81
C ILE A 1084 -9.03 2.14 23.86
N PRO A 1085 -9.15 2.76 25.05
CA PRO A 1085 -10.06 2.30 26.09
C PRO A 1085 -11.52 2.10 25.63
N LEU A 1086 -11.99 2.88 24.66
CA LEU A 1086 -13.32 2.75 24.06
C LEU A 1086 -13.56 1.39 23.37
N THR A 1087 -12.51 0.71 22.89
CA THR A 1087 -12.62 -0.59 22.19
C THR A 1087 -12.26 -1.80 23.04
N ASP A 1088 -11.76 -1.58 24.25
CA ASP A 1088 -11.21 -2.63 25.12
C ASP A 1088 -12.19 -3.04 26.24
N SER A 1089 -13.38 -2.43 26.29
CA SER A 1089 -14.39 -2.75 27.31
C SER A 1089 -15.34 -3.90 26.88
N THR A 1090 -15.87 -4.66 27.83
CA THR A 1090 -16.77 -5.82 27.60
C THR A 1090 -18.18 -5.45 27.14
N SER A 1091 -18.46 -4.16 26.91
CA SER A 1091 -19.76 -3.67 26.44
C SER A 1091 -19.93 -3.92 24.93
N PRO A 1092 -21.11 -4.35 24.45
CA PRO A 1092 -21.38 -4.48 23.01
C PRO A 1092 -21.26 -3.15 22.24
N LEU A 1093 -21.36 -2.01 22.95
CA LEU A 1093 -21.12 -0.67 22.41
C LEU A 1093 -19.62 -0.32 22.31
N ALA A 1094 -18.71 -1.21 22.70
CA ALA A 1094 -17.27 -0.99 22.73
C ALA A 1094 -16.52 -1.95 21.81
N SER A 1095 -17.09 -2.23 20.63
CA SER A 1095 -16.43 -3.08 19.64
C SER A 1095 -15.59 -2.26 18.65
N PRO A 1096 -14.39 -2.74 18.27
CA PRO A 1096 -13.59 -2.13 17.19
C PRO A 1096 -14.37 -2.01 15.86
N MET A 1097 -15.30 -2.94 15.61
CA MET A 1097 -16.15 -2.96 14.43
C MET A 1097 -17.18 -1.82 14.44
N LEU A 1098 -17.84 -1.57 15.59
CA LEU A 1098 -18.79 -0.47 15.73
C LEU A 1098 -18.10 0.88 15.58
N LEU A 1099 -16.93 1.05 16.23
CA LEU A 1099 -16.13 2.28 16.11
C LEU A 1099 -15.77 2.57 14.65
N ARG A 1100 -15.38 1.54 13.89
CA ARG A 1100 -15.08 1.65 12.47
C ARG A 1100 -16.30 2.11 11.67
N GLN A 1101 -17.45 1.50 11.87
CA GLN A 1101 -18.69 1.87 11.17
C GLN A 1101 -19.10 3.32 11.48
N VAL A 1102 -19.06 3.72 12.75
CA VAL A 1102 -19.41 5.08 13.18
C VAL A 1102 -18.46 6.12 12.57
N LEU A 1103 -17.14 5.88 12.61
CA LEU A 1103 -16.15 6.78 12.01
C LEU A 1103 -16.34 6.92 10.48
N ILE A 1104 -16.59 5.81 9.78
CA ILE A 1104 -16.85 5.84 8.32
C ILE A 1104 -18.11 6.64 8.00
N ALA A 1105 -19.18 6.45 8.78
CA ALA A 1105 -20.42 7.19 8.60
C ALA A 1105 -20.24 8.68 8.89
N LEU A 1106 -19.52 9.02 9.95
CA LEU A 1106 -19.26 10.38 10.40
C LEU A 1106 -18.27 11.17 9.52
N MET A 1107 -17.29 10.50 8.90
CA MET A 1107 -16.24 11.15 8.10
C MET A 1107 -16.40 10.87 6.58
N PRO A 1108 -17.03 11.77 5.81
CA PRO A 1108 -17.27 11.56 4.37
C PRO A 1108 -15.99 11.48 3.51
N THR A 1109 -14.90 12.10 3.95
CA THR A 1109 -13.62 12.17 3.21
C THR A 1109 -12.68 10.99 3.46
N LEU A 1110 -12.99 10.12 4.42
CA LEU A 1110 -12.08 9.07 4.90
C LEU A 1110 -11.86 7.95 3.86
N LEU A 1111 -10.66 7.85 3.28
CA LEU A 1111 -10.31 6.80 2.31
C LEU A 1111 -9.67 5.58 2.96
N ARG A 1112 -8.91 5.78 4.05
CA ARG A 1112 -8.22 4.72 4.78
C ARG A 1112 -8.46 4.83 6.28
N LEU A 1113 -8.85 3.72 6.90
CA LEU A 1113 -9.04 3.63 8.35
C LEU A 1113 -8.30 2.39 8.87
N ASN A 1114 -7.40 2.57 9.84
CA ASN A 1114 -6.63 1.49 10.44
C ASN A 1114 -5.84 0.66 9.40
N ALA A 1115 -5.19 1.35 8.45
CA ALA A 1115 -4.45 0.78 7.33
C ALA A 1115 -5.28 -0.03 6.29
N SER A 1116 -6.61 -0.02 6.40
CA SER A 1116 -7.52 -0.65 5.43
C SER A 1116 -8.29 0.41 4.63
N GLU A 1117 -8.52 0.14 3.35
CA GLU A 1117 -9.30 1.01 2.47
C GLU A 1117 -10.79 0.96 2.83
N VAL A 1118 -11.46 2.12 2.78
CA VAL A 1118 -12.90 2.23 2.99
C VAL A 1118 -13.59 2.11 1.64
N THR A 1119 -14.23 0.97 1.38
CA THR A 1119 -14.90 0.76 0.10
C THR A 1119 -16.22 1.53 0.02
N VAL A 1120 -16.69 1.83 -1.20
CA VAL A 1120 -17.97 2.53 -1.42
C VAL A 1120 -19.16 1.73 -0.84
N LYS A 1121 -19.11 0.39 -0.92
CA LYS A 1121 -20.13 -0.50 -0.34
C LYS A 1121 -20.14 -0.41 1.18
N GLU A 1122 -18.96 -0.52 1.81
CA GLU A 1122 -18.79 -0.40 3.26
C GLU A 1122 -19.27 0.96 3.79
N ARG A 1123 -18.94 2.04 3.09
CA ARG A 1123 -19.41 3.39 3.41
C ARG A 1123 -20.93 3.50 3.37
N THR A 1124 -21.54 3.00 2.31
CA THR A 1124 -23.00 3.02 2.15
C THR A 1124 -23.70 2.24 3.28
N ALA A 1125 -23.15 1.08 3.67
CA ALA A 1125 -23.67 0.27 4.76
C ALA A 1125 -23.52 0.97 6.12
N ALA A 1126 -22.34 1.53 6.40
CA ALA A 1126 -22.06 2.28 7.62
C ALA A 1126 -22.96 3.52 7.77
N GLU A 1127 -23.16 4.28 6.70
CA GLU A 1127 -24.02 5.48 6.67
C GLU A 1127 -25.50 5.15 6.91
N ARG A 1128 -26.02 4.07 6.30
CA ARG A 1128 -27.40 3.59 6.54
C ARG A 1128 -27.59 3.05 7.95
N TYR A 1129 -26.59 2.33 8.46
CA TYR A 1129 -26.57 1.87 9.84
C TYR A 1129 -26.55 3.04 10.83
N PHE A 1130 -25.80 4.11 10.54
CA PHE A 1130 -25.80 5.31 11.37
C PHE A 1130 -27.18 6.00 11.40
N LEU A 1131 -27.90 6.05 10.29
CA LEU A 1131 -29.27 6.57 10.24
C LEU A 1131 -30.25 5.77 11.10
N SER A 1132 -30.11 4.44 11.17
CA SER A 1132 -30.99 3.60 12.00
C SER A 1132 -30.74 3.78 13.49
N ILE A 1133 -29.47 3.87 13.93
CA ILE A 1133 -29.13 4.11 15.33
C ILE A 1133 -29.48 5.54 15.77
N ALA A 1134 -29.42 6.52 14.86
CA ALA A 1134 -29.84 7.91 15.11
C ALA A 1134 -31.34 8.03 15.37
N GLN A 1135 -32.18 7.23 14.68
CA GLN A 1135 -33.62 7.16 14.95
C GLN A 1135 -33.96 6.51 16.30
N GLN A 1136 -33.13 5.57 16.76
CA GLN A 1136 -33.35 4.81 18.00
C GLN A 1136 -32.93 5.55 19.27
N ASN A 1137 -32.36 6.76 19.15
CA ASN A 1137 -31.87 7.55 20.30
C ASN A 1137 -30.90 6.78 21.21
N SER A 1138 -30.03 5.97 20.60
CA SER A 1138 -29.05 5.12 21.30
C SER A 1138 -28.12 5.96 22.21
N PRO A 1139 -27.65 5.42 23.35
CA PRO A 1139 -26.68 6.09 24.22
C PRO A 1139 -25.38 6.50 23.49
N LEU A 1140 -25.03 5.81 22.40
CA LEU A 1140 -23.93 6.18 21.51
C LEU A 1140 -24.17 7.53 20.82
N VAL A 1141 -25.39 7.76 20.35
CA VAL A 1141 -25.80 9.00 19.66
C VAL A 1141 -25.86 10.16 20.65
N GLN A 1142 -26.32 9.92 21.88
CA GLN A 1142 -26.29 10.92 22.95
C GLN A 1142 -24.86 11.37 23.28
N GLY A 1143 -23.91 10.42 23.39
CA GLY A 1143 -22.50 10.75 23.64
C GLY A 1143 -21.80 11.46 22.48
N LEU A 1144 -22.21 11.21 21.23
CA LEU A 1144 -21.71 11.93 20.05
C LEU A 1144 -22.30 13.36 19.96
N ALA A 1145 -23.54 13.57 20.39
CA ALA A 1145 -24.25 14.84 20.29
C ALA A 1145 -23.66 15.94 21.18
N GLU A 1146 -22.86 15.56 22.17
CA GLU A 1146 -22.15 16.49 23.05
C GLU A 1146 -21.02 17.26 22.37
N SER A 1147 -20.55 16.82 21.19
CA SER A 1147 -19.40 17.40 20.50
C SER A 1147 -19.56 17.57 18.99
N CYS A 1148 -20.59 16.99 18.38
CA CYS A 1148 -20.86 17.03 16.94
C CYS A 1148 -22.33 17.34 16.66
N ASP A 1149 -22.61 18.11 15.60
CA ASP A 1149 -23.99 18.34 15.15
C ASP A 1149 -24.52 17.11 14.40
N ILE A 1150 -25.16 16.22 15.15
CA ILE A 1150 -25.78 15.02 14.60
C ILE A 1150 -26.94 15.37 13.68
N ALA A 1151 -27.65 16.48 13.90
CA ALA A 1151 -28.78 16.86 13.07
C ALA A 1151 -28.32 17.20 11.65
N GLU A 1152 -27.24 18.00 11.53
CA GLU A 1152 -26.60 18.30 10.25
C GLU A 1152 -26.15 17.01 9.53
N HIS A 1153 -25.52 16.10 10.28
CA HIS A 1153 -25.02 14.85 9.70
C HIS A 1153 -26.14 13.92 9.23
N VAL A 1154 -27.22 13.83 10.00
CA VAL A 1154 -28.42 13.05 9.66
C VAL A 1154 -29.13 13.68 8.46
N GLU A 1155 -29.21 15.00 8.36
CA GLU A 1155 -29.76 15.68 7.18
C GLU A 1155 -28.91 15.42 5.93
N ARG A 1156 -27.58 15.50 6.05
CA ARG A 1156 -26.64 15.15 4.98
C ARG A 1156 -26.85 13.70 4.53
N LEU A 1157 -26.94 12.76 5.47
CA LEU A 1157 -27.16 11.34 5.16
C LEU A 1157 -28.56 11.08 4.59
N ARG A 1158 -29.61 11.78 5.04
CA ARG A 1158 -30.96 11.71 4.47
C ARG A 1158 -31.01 12.27 3.05
N ALA A 1159 -30.24 13.31 2.75
CA ALA A 1159 -30.13 13.84 1.38
C ALA A 1159 -29.47 12.81 0.42
N ILE A 1160 -28.55 11.98 0.93
CA ILE A 1160 -27.83 10.97 0.13
C ILE A 1160 -28.63 9.65 0.02
N HIS A 1161 -29.20 9.16 1.12
CA HIS A 1161 -29.81 7.82 1.21
C HIS A 1161 -31.34 7.81 1.33
N GLY A 1162 -31.97 8.96 1.53
CA GLY A 1162 -33.41 9.08 1.83
C GLY A 1162 -33.76 8.79 3.29
N ASN A 1163 -35.06 8.87 3.63
CA ASN A 1163 -35.54 8.47 4.95
C ASN A 1163 -35.51 6.94 5.10
N VAL A 1164 -34.85 6.46 6.15
CA VAL A 1164 -34.90 5.04 6.52
C VAL A 1164 -36.35 4.70 6.90
N VAL A 1165 -36.88 3.65 6.27
CA VAL A 1165 -38.23 3.12 6.48
C VAL A 1165 -38.35 2.66 7.93
N GLY A 1166 -38.91 3.50 8.79
CA GLY A 1166 -39.05 3.18 10.21
C GLY A 1166 -39.50 4.36 11.06
N GLY A 1167 -40.78 4.76 10.92
CA GLY A 1167 -41.50 5.55 11.93
C GLY A 1167 -41.61 7.05 11.68
N ASP A 1168 -42.66 7.49 10.97
CA ASP A 1168 -43.75 8.30 11.54
C ASP A 1168 -44.89 8.49 10.52
N ILE A 1169 -46.10 8.68 11.04
CA ILE A 1169 -47.37 8.24 10.47
C ILE A 1169 -48.00 9.26 9.52
N THR A 1170 -48.45 8.82 8.33
CA THR A 1170 -49.59 9.42 7.61
C THR A 1170 -50.60 8.35 7.21
N GLU A 1171 -51.89 8.68 7.31
CA GLU A 1171 -53.06 7.79 7.20
C GLU A 1171 -53.14 7.00 5.87
N HIS A 1172 -52.42 7.42 4.83
CA HIS A 1172 -52.35 6.69 3.55
C HIS A 1172 -51.59 5.34 3.63
N SER A 1173 -50.89 5.07 4.74
CA SER A 1173 -50.05 3.86 4.89
C SER A 1173 -50.76 2.61 5.43
N GLN A 1174 -52.06 2.66 5.73
CA GLN A 1174 -52.79 1.46 6.17
C GLN A 1174 -53.04 0.46 5.02
N ALA A 1175 -53.22 0.94 3.78
CA ALA A 1175 -53.42 0.06 2.62
C ALA A 1175 -52.14 -0.74 2.27
N SER A 1176 -50.97 -0.09 2.34
CA SER A 1176 -49.68 -0.67 1.95
C SER A 1176 -49.12 -1.69 2.96
N ARG A 1177 -49.49 -1.61 4.25
CA ARG A 1177 -49.10 -2.62 5.25
C ARG A 1177 -49.80 -3.97 5.04
N SER A 1178 -51.03 -3.98 4.54
CA SER A 1178 -51.73 -5.24 4.22
C SER A 1178 -51.09 -5.99 3.05
N ALA A 1179 -50.47 -5.27 2.12
CA ALA A 1179 -49.80 -5.83 0.94
C ALA A 1179 -48.38 -6.34 1.23
N LEU A 1180 -47.60 -5.64 2.07
CA LEU A 1180 -46.22 -6.05 2.41
C LEU A 1180 -46.13 -7.14 3.48
N SER A 1181 -47.11 -7.24 4.40
CA SER A 1181 -47.17 -8.32 5.40
C SER A 1181 -47.34 -9.72 4.78
N ASN A 1182 -47.75 -9.81 3.51
CA ASN A 1182 -47.93 -11.05 2.76
C ASN A 1182 -46.85 -11.31 1.70
N ALA A 1183 -45.79 -10.49 1.62
CA ALA A 1183 -44.70 -10.69 0.67
C ALA A 1183 -43.75 -11.79 1.17
N LEU A 1184 -43.67 -12.89 0.42
CA LEU A 1184 -42.71 -13.97 0.66
C LEU A 1184 -41.34 -13.58 0.10
N VAL A 1185 -40.31 -13.74 0.92
CA VAL A 1185 -38.91 -13.48 0.61
C VAL A 1185 -38.19 -14.80 0.36
N GLU A 1186 -37.47 -14.94 -0.75
CA GLU A 1186 -36.61 -16.11 -1.01
C GLU A 1186 -35.28 -15.95 -0.27
N VAL A 1187 -35.01 -16.84 0.68
CA VAL A 1187 -33.79 -16.88 1.50
C VAL A 1187 -33.00 -18.14 1.17
N THR A 1188 -31.68 -18.00 1.03
CA THR A 1188 -30.75 -19.10 0.78
C THR A 1188 -30.07 -19.52 2.08
N LEU A 1189 -30.36 -20.72 2.57
CA LEU A 1189 -29.70 -21.31 3.74
C LEU A 1189 -28.47 -22.11 3.30
N ARG A 1190 -27.27 -21.61 3.64
CA ARG A 1190 -25.99 -22.27 3.34
C ARG A 1190 -25.45 -22.98 4.58
N PRO A 1191 -25.27 -24.32 4.58
CA PRO A 1191 -24.65 -25.01 5.71
C PRO A 1191 -23.15 -24.74 5.74
N VAL A 1192 -22.64 -24.33 6.89
CA VAL A 1192 -21.21 -24.03 7.14
C VAL A 1192 -20.66 -24.84 8.32
N GLY A 1193 -21.54 -25.32 9.21
CA GLY A 1193 -21.16 -26.14 10.35
C GLY A 1193 -20.63 -27.51 9.99
N ALA A 1194 -19.68 -28.01 10.78
CA ALA A 1194 -18.95 -29.27 10.56
C ALA A 1194 -19.89 -30.48 10.42
N ALA A 1195 -21.00 -30.56 11.18
CA ALA A 1195 -21.94 -31.66 11.07
C ALA A 1195 -22.91 -31.57 9.87
N ILE A 1196 -23.02 -30.41 9.23
CA ILE A 1196 -24.00 -30.16 8.14
C ILE A 1196 -23.36 -29.70 6.83
N VAL A 1197 -22.04 -29.51 6.79
CA VAL A 1197 -21.29 -28.97 5.64
C VAL A 1197 -21.44 -29.80 4.35
N GLU A 1198 -21.65 -31.11 4.47
CA GLU A 1198 -21.85 -32.01 3.33
C GLU A 1198 -23.26 -31.90 2.70
N LYS A 1199 -24.18 -31.16 3.34
CA LYS A 1199 -25.55 -31.00 2.83
C LYS A 1199 -25.62 -29.90 1.76
N PRO A 1200 -26.50 -30.05 0.76
CA PRO A 1200 -26.68 -29.01 -0.26
C PRO A 1200 -27.28 -27.74 0.35
N LEU A 1201 -26.92 -26.58 -0.20
CA LEU A 1201 -27.58 -25.31 0.11
C LEU A 1201 -29.08 -25.39 -0.25
N MET A 1202 -29.92 -24.71 0.53
CA MET A 1202 -31.38 -24.80 0.41
C MET A 1202 -32.00 -23.42 0.24
N ARG A 1203 -32.80 -23.22 -0.82
CA ARG A 1203 -33.58 -21.98 -1.03
C ARG A 1203 -35.01 -22.16 -0.53
N LYS A 1204 -35.51 -21.19 0.24
CA LYS A 1204 -36.85 -21.23 0.81
C LYS A 1204 -37.52 -19.86 0.77
N LYS A 1205 -38.79 -19.84 0.38
CA LYS A 1205 -39.65 -18.67 0.48
C LYS A 1205 -40.25 -18.60 1.87
N VAL A 1206 -39.90 -17.57 2.62
CA VAL A 1206 -40.34 -17.33 4.00
C VAL A 1206 -41.03 -15.97 4.10
N PRO A 1207 -42.07 -15.81 4.95
CA PRO A 1207 -42.68 -14.52 5.18
C PRO A 1207 -41.69 -13.55 5.85
N HIS A 1208 -41.79 -12.26 5.50
CA HIS A 1208 -41.00 -11.21 6.17
C HIS A 1208 -41.29 -11.11 7.69
N THR A 1209 -42.49 -11.53 8.11
CA THR A 1209 -42.98 -11.57 9.49
C THR A 1209 -42.59 -12.84 10.24
N MET A 1210 -41.93 -13.80 9.59
CA MET A 1210 -41.41 -15.00 10.27
C MET A 1210 -40.37 -14.56 11.30
N THR A 1211 -40.34 -15.21 12.46
CA THR A 1211 -39.34 -14.90 13.49
C THR A 1211 -38.04 -15.66 13.26
N VAL A 1212 -36.93 -15.15 13.79
CA VAL A 1212 -35.63 -15.85 13.76
C VAL A 1212 -35.72 -17.23 14.44
N GLY A 1213 -36.48 -17.36 15.52
CA GLY A 1213 -36.71 -18.65 16.19
C GLY A 1213 -37.48 -19.66 15.32
N GLU A 1214 -38.46 -19.20 14.55
CA GLU A 1214 -39.14 -20.04 13.55
C GLU A 1214 -38.20 -20.42 12.40
N LEU A 1215 -37.33 -19.51 11.97
CA LEU A 1215 -36.34 -19.78 10.92
C LEU A 1215 -35.30 -20.82 11.39
N LYS A 1216 -34.86 -20.77 12.65
CA LYS A 1216 -34.02 -21.81 13.28
C LYS A 1216 -34.69 -23.18 13.27
N ARG A 1217 -35.98 -23.26 13.61
CA ARG A 1217 -36.76 -24.51 13.54
C ARG A 1217 -36.85 -25.04 12.10
N LEU A 1218 -37.05 -24.15 11.13
CA LEU A 1218 -37.07 -24.51 9.71
C LEU A 1218 -35.71 -25.03 9.23
N ALA A 1219 -34.61 -24.37 9.61
CA ALA A 1219 -33.25 -24.86 9.34
C ALA A 1219 -32.99 -26.24 9.98
N GLN A 1220 -33.43 -26.45 11.23
CA GLN A 1220 -33.32 -27.74 11.90
C GLN A 1220 -34.07 -28.86 11.18
N LEU A 1221 -35.30 -28.58 10.71
CA LEU A 1221 -36.11 -29.55 9.96
C LEU A 1221 -35.50 -29.92 8.60
N LEU A 1222 -34.81 -28.97 7.96
CA LEU A 1222 -34.17 -29.18 6.65
C LEU A 1222 -32.83 -29.90 6.77
N PHE A 1223 -32.00 -29.54 7.74
CA PHE A 1223 -30.63 -30.05 7.87
C PHE A 1223 -30.50 -31.18 8.91
N LYS A 1224 -31.60 -31.66 9.53
CA LYS A 1224 -31.72 -32.84 10.43
C LYS A 1224 -30.37 -33.44 10.88
N GLN A 1225 -29.83 -32.95 12.00
CA GLN A 1225 -28.67 -33.51 12.75
C GLN A 1225 -28.19 -32.60 13.89
N VAL A 1226 -28.56 -31.31 13.90
CA VAL A 1226 -28.12 -30.33 14.92
C VAL A 1226 -29.27 -30.01 15.90
N PRO A 1227 -29.04 -30.06 17.23
CA PRO A 1227 -30.00 -29.56 18.23
C PRO A 1227 -30.29 -28.06 18.04
N LEU A 1228 -31.51 -27.61 18.33
CA LEU A 1228 -31.94 -26.22 18.14
C LEU A 1228 -31.03 -25.23 18.90
N ASP A 1229 -30.61 -25.64 20.08
CA ASP A 1229 -29.77 -24.89 21.02
C ASP A 1229 -28.32 -24.71 20.53
N ARG A 1230 -27.91 -25.50 19.53
CA ARG A 1230 -26.57 -25.48 18.92
C ARG A 1230 -26.54 -24.83 17.53
N LEU A 1231 -27.70 -24.41 17.02
CA LEU A 1231 -27.87 -23.84 15.70
C LEU A 1231 -27.65 -22.32 15.75
N LEU A 1232 -26.61 -21.86 15.06
CA LEU A 1232 -26.31 -20.45 14.86
C LEU A 1232 -26.68 -20.06 13.43
N LEU A 1233 -27.45 -18.98 13.30
CA LEU A 1233 -27.82 -18.41 12.01
C LEU A 1233 -27.12 -17.07 11.85
N THR A 1234 -26.38 -16.92 10.77
CA THR A 1234 -25.64 -15.70 10.48
C THR A 1234 -25.99 -15.22 9.09
N LEU A 1235 -26.56 -14.02 8.97
CA LEU A 1235 -26.82 -13.39 7.69
C LEU A 1235 -25.50 -13.10 6.98
N ALA A 1236 -25.26 -13.76 5.85
CA ALA A 1236 -24.11 -13.54 5.00
C ALA A 1236 -24.36 -12.27 4.17
N ASP A 1237 -23.50 -11.28 4.34
CA ASP A 1237 -23.45 -10.10 3.49
C ASP A 1237 -22.11 -10.15 2.75
N ASP A 1238 -22.14 -10.07 1.42
CA ASP A 1238 -20.95 -10.16 0.56
C ASP A 1238 -19.92 -9.02 0.85
N GLY A 1239 -20.31 -8.00 1.63
CA GLY A 1239 -19.43 -6.93 2.11
C GLY A 1239 -18.81 -7.13 3.49
N LEU A 1240 -19.15 -8.18 4.25
CA LEU A 1240 -18.68 -8.41 5.63
C LEU A 1240 -18.05 -9.82 5.76
N PRO A 1241 -16.79 -9.95 6.23
CA PRO A 1241 -16.13 -11.25 6.31
C PRO A 1241 -16.83 -12.26 7.25
N PHE A 1242 -17.55 -11.78 8.27
CA PHE A 1242 -18.12 -12.63 9.34
C PHE A 1242 -19.66 -12.67 9.42
N GLY A 1243 -20.40 -11.94 8.55
CA GLY A 1243 -21.86 -11.88 8.57
C GLY A 1243 -22.48 -11.31 9.86
N VAL A 1244 -23.80 -11.08 9.89
CA VAL A 1244 -24.53 -10.57 11.06
C VAL A 1244 -25.23 -11.72 11.78
N PRO A 1245 -24.92 -12.00 13.06
CA PRO A 1245 -25.55 -13.09 13.79
C PRO A 1245 -27.02 -12.74 14.12
N LEU A 1246 -27.93 -13.69 13.93
CA LEU A 1246 -29.35 -13.56 14.22
C LEU A 1246 -29.61 -14.02 15.66
N ASP A 1247 -29.24 -13.18 16.62
CA ASP A 1247 -29.21 -13.54 18.05
C ASP A 1247 -30.55 -13.38 18.78
N ASP A 1248 -31.45 -12.54 18.28
CA ASP A 1248 -32.77 -12.30 18.88
C ASP A 1248 -33.86 -13.17 18.21
N GLU A 1249 -34.15 -14.31 18.82
CA GLU A 1249 -35.10 -15.31 18.29
C GLU A 1249 -36.55 -14.81 18.21
N ALA A 1250 -36.92 -13.77 18.98
CA ALA A 1250 -38.28 -13.24 19.03
C ALA A 1250 -38.55 -12.17 17.95
N ARG A 1251 -37.52 -11.72 17.23
CA ARG A 1251 -37.62 -10.67 16.21
C ARG A 1251 -37.95 -11.25 14.83
N GLU A 1252 -38.70 -10.48 14.06
CA GLU A 1252 -39.06 -10.81 12.68
C GLU A 1252 -37.87 -10.65 11.72
N LEU A 1253 -37.81 -11.45 10.65
CA LEU A 1253 -36.73 -11.39 9.66
C LEU A 1253 -36.60 -10.00 9.01
N GLY A 1254 -37.71 -9.26 8.86
CA GLY A 1254 -37.69 -7.87 8.39
C GLY A 1254 -36.92 -6.89 9.28
N PHE A 1255 -36.82 -7.16 10.59
CA PHE A 1255 -36.02 -6.35 11.51
C PHE A 1255 -34.52 -6.42 11.20
N PHE A 1256 -34.04 -7.59 10.77
CA PHE A 1256 -32.65 -7.81 10.39
C PHE A 1256 -32.35 -7.42 8.94
N GLY A 1257 -33.31 -6.81 8.23
CA GLY A 1257 -33.13 -6.38 6.84
C GLY A 1257 -33.01 -7.54 5.84
N ILE A 1258 -33.50 -8.73 6.18
CA ILE A 1258 -33.45 -9.92 5.33
C ILE A 1258 -34.41 -9.74 4.16
N GLY A 1259 -33.87 -9.38 3.00
CA GLY A 1259 -34.59 -9.16 1.75
C GLY A 1259 -34.50 -10.33 0.76
N ASP A 1260 -35.13 -10.17 -0.41
CA ASP A 1260 -35.22 -11.23 -1.42
C ASP A 1260 -33.84 -11.58 -1.97
N GLY A 1261 -33.47 -12.85 -1.92
CA GLY A 1261 -32.14 -13.35 -2.28
C GLY A 1261 -31.11 -13.37 -1.14
N ALA A 1262 -31.47 -13.01 0.10
CA ALA A 1262 -30.55 -13.01 1.24
C ALA A 1262 -29.96 -14.40 1.52
N GLU A 1263 -28.66 -14.46 1.82
CA GLU A 1263 -27.96 -15.70 2.18
C GLU A 1263 -27.77 -15.77 3.71
N ILE A 1264 -28.13 -16.89 4.33
CA ILE A 1264 -27.96 -17.13 5.77
C ILE A 1264 -27.11 -18.37 5.95
N ARG A 1265 -25.96 -18.20 6.60
CA ARG A 1265 -25.07 -19.27 7.01
C ARG A 1265 -25.67 -19.99 8.22
N VAL A 1266 -25.68 -21.31 8.15
CA VAL A 1266 -26.18 -22.20 9.20
C VAL A 1266 -24.99 -22.94 9.78
N ASP A 1267 -24.67 -22.70 11.04
CA ASP A 1267 -23.49 -23.23 11.73
C ASP A 1267 -23.89 -24.09 12.95
N ASP A 1268 -22.99 -25.00 13.36
CA ASP A 1268 -23.13 -25.86 14.54
C ASP A 1268 -22.05 -25.55 15.57
N SER A 1269 -22.44 -25.08 16.75
CA SER A 1269 -21.47 -24.73 17.79
C SER A 1269 -20.79 -26.00 18.37
N ALA A 1270 -19.59 -26.32 17.92
CA ALA A 1270 -18.70 -27.27 18.60
C ALA A 1270 -17.70 -26.49 19.49
N ASP A 1271 -17.90 -26.61 20.81
CA ASP A 1271 -16.99 -26.25 21.92
C ASP A 1271 -16.69 -24.76 22.24
N VAL A 1272 -17.59 -24.14 23.02
CA VAL A 1272 -17.22 -23.38 24.23
C VAL A 1272 -18.15 -23.82 25.36
N PRO A 1273 -17.64 -24.36 26.49
CA PRO A 1273 -18.49 -24.76 27.61
C PRO A 1273 -19.06 -23.51 28.31
N ALA A 1274 -20.38 -23.50 28.53
CA ALA A 1274 -21.05 -22.48 29.31
C ALA A 1274 -20.51 -22.44 30.76
N PRO A 1275 -20.19 -21.27 31.32
CA PRO A 1275 -19.85 -21.15 32.73
C PRO A 1275 -21.08 -21.53 33.55
N LYS A 1276 -20.96 -22.56 34.38
CA LYS A 1276 -21.94 -22.89 35.42
C LYS A 1276 -22.00 -21.71 36.39
N MET A 1277 -23.17 -21.08 36.53
CA MET A 1277 -23.42 -20.14 37.62
C MET A 1277 -23.19 -20.85 38.96
N PRO A 1278 -22.44 -20.27 39.91
CA PRO A 1278 -22.54 -20.68 41.30
C PRO A 1278 -23.93 -20.29 41.83
N ALA A 1279 -24.61 -21.25 42.44
CA ALA A 1279 -25.83 -20.98 43.19
C ALA A 1279 -25.49 -20.24 44.49
N SER A 1280 -26.30 -19.22 44.78
CA SER A 1280 -26.35 -18.30 45.94
C SER A 1280 -25.17 -17.35 46.13
#